data_AF-Q8NIV6-F1
#
_entry.id   AF-Q8NIV6-F1
#
_cell.length_a   1.000
_cell.length_b   1.000
_cell.length_c   1.000
_cell.angle_alpha   90.00
_cell.angle_beta   90.00
_cell.angle_gamma   90.00
#
_symmetry.space_group_name_H-M   'P 1'
#
loop_
_entity.id
_entity.type
_entity.pdbx_description
1 polymer ?
#
loop_
_entity_poly.entity_id
_entity_poly.type
_entity_poly.pdbx_seq_one_letter_code
_entity_poly.pdbx_strand_id
1 'polypeptide(L)'
;MSNSMRDLIDGEAELDDEEDDESFDEEAGDRPRRRPNIDDSSEEEEDDEDEEEARKIREGFIVDEDEEDEAEDSDARERRRRKKRRREREEEEQLDEEDLDLIGEAIPEWERKPQPQRLKRGHRDDHRPTERRGLAEIFSDEDEEHDDRGYGRPSGRAQADEFDDFIEDDYPEDDEERRHREEDEEVARPKDRGLNIDTTGLDKDALEDMDAIFGNGEDYEWALQLEEEQEHAERTKEDIELQDVFEPSQLKEKLLTDEDNRIRFNDEPERFQLDRKAFKNLQMTSDQFKEEARWISNLMLPSKNLSSELHGPFNKAVGKVLEFFVIDGVEVPYVFQHRRDYLIHAKKMRNPNRRDDPDAPEYTVDAEKLLTQDDLWKVLDLDIRFRSFLEKRNALEQTYDKLKEKTRDDILEEMIRQAQSIEELQDLQDYLNFQYSAELKDLAANDNSAQREIKRAGGRTAQFERIRRSNAYKFVQALGITPDRLAKNILRESSKVTSEDDSRLPDDLADTLVDADFPTGELVINAARQMLAEEMFASPRMRKHFRKNFYGMGIVSCRRTDKGLRKIDEANPYYEVKYLKNMSIADLAVRPELFLKMMKAEEEGLIEIKVSLENDREFRQQLFSDFASENFSELADKWNAERQKVIDLAFDKLVKVIVKGVKDSLRTACQDELLKTCRELYFKRLDQAPYKPKGMVIGTTPRVLTLSNGMGDPNREPVSWVSMDEDGRILEHGTFTNLARDESQREALAELVRRRQPDVIGISGFSADTHRLIKDVEGLVSEKGLVGPEYDDPETNEYRSDLLEVIVINDEVARLYKDSPRAVADHPSLNPMTRYCIALARYMQNPMKEYAALGKDVTSLQIHPYQQYLPQAKLLKHLETAMVDMVNLVGVDINVAMQDANTAHLLPYVAGLGPRKAQLLIKGINKNGGVVTSRDELVGDPERHKLPVLGPRVWNNCASFLFIEYEPTNPESDPLDNTRIHPEDYDLARKVAADALGLDEEDVKAETDENGAGAIVRKLFKDDEQDKVNELILEEYAEQLEREYQQRKRATLETIRAELQVPYEELRKKFESLTVDQVFTMLTGENRDSLCEGMIVAANVRVVKDDFAIVKLDCGIEGRIESHDVSYRHSIKDVLHVGQVVQAKLIDLNRKEFVSKLSMRDEEMRRPFRRHFDHGRDQWDYRKEDEDREELREKDKSTGRAQRVVNHPLFKPFNSTQAEEYLGSQPSGEVVIRPSSKGNDHLAVTWKVADGVFQHVDVLELQKENEFAVGRVLRVGKYTYQDLDELIVDHVKAMAKKVDELMQCDKFQKGSRNETEKWLTTYMDANPNRSTYAFCIDTKHPGYFFLCFKASRNSRVNAWPVRVIPHAFELMKSQYPDVRALCNGFKLRYQSEMLKQQSGGR
;
A
#
# COMPACT_ATOMS: atom_id res chain seq x y z
N MET A 1 28.61 -13.03 29.41
CA MET A 1 29.57 -13.99 30.02
C MET A 1 29.54 -15.26 29.20
N SER A 2 30.70 -15.81 28.83
CA SER A 2 30.79 -17.05 28.05
C SER A 2 30.49 -18.27 28.93
N ASN A 3 29.38 -18.95 28.67
CA ASN A 3 29.18 -20.39 28.86
C ASN A 3 27.72 -20.75 28.56
N SER A 4 27.48 -21.30 27.37
CA SER A 4 26.61 -22.47 27.12
C SER A 4 26.20 -22.44 25.64
N MET A 5 27.07 -23.01 24.80
CA MET A 5 26.78 -23.33 23.39
C MET A 5 26.45 -24.84 23.27
N ARG A 6 26.10 -25.48 24.40
CA ARG A 6 25.92 -26.94 24.47
C ARG A 6 24.49 -27.39 24.76
N ASP A 7 23.59 -26.48 25.08
CA ASP A 7 22.19 -26.83 25.43
C ASP A 7 21.19 -26.56 24.30
N LEU A 8 21.65 -26.28 23.07
CA LEU A 8 20.76 -25.84 21.98
C LEU A 8 20.36 -26.92 20.97
N ILE A 9 20.78 -28.19 21.15
CA ILE A 9 20.53 -29.23 20.12
C ILE A 9 19.75 -30.47 20.61
N ASP A 10 19.58 -30.74 21.91
CA ASP A 10 18.72 -31.86 22.34
C ASP A 10 17.92 -31.51 23.59
N GLY A 11 16.59 -31.52 23.48
CA GLY A 11 15.68 -31.31 24.61
C GLY A 11 14.23 -31.13 24.16
N GLU A 12 13.57 -32.24 23.84
CA GLU A 12 12.11 -32.32 23.75
C GLU A 12 11.46 -31.80 25.03
N ALA A 13 10.33 -31.10 24.87
CA ALA A 13 9.57 -30.50 25.95
C ALA A 13 8.94 -31.58 26.85
N GLU A 14 9.59 -31.89 27.97
CA GLU A 14 8.93 -32.57 29.08
C GLU A 14 8.21 -31.54 29.96
N LEU A 15 6.90 -31.76 30.06
CA LEU A 15 5.97 -31.16 31.01
C LEU A 15 6.40 -31.56 32.42
N ASP A 16 6.62 -30.60 33.32
CA ASP A 16 6.68 -30.89 34.74
C ASP A 16 5.81 -29.89 35.52
N ASP A 17 4.96 -30.49 36.33
CA ASP A 17 3.90 -29.92 37.14
C ASP A 17 4.45 -29.30 38.44
N GLU A 18 3.75 -28.23 38.88
CA GLU A 18 3.46 -27.87 40.27
C GLU A 18 4.47 -28.24 41.38
N GLU A 19 5.26 -27.26 41.85
CA GLU A 19 5.67 -27.17 43.26
C GLU A 19 5.52 -25.72 43.77
N ASP A 20 4.54 -25.56 44.65
CA ASP A 20 4.40 -24.47 45.62
C ASP A 20 5.68 -24.33 46.46
N ASP A 21 6.12 -23.09 46.74
CA ASP A 21 6.58 -22.75 48.10
C ASP A 21 6.79 -21.23 48.31
N GLU A 22 6.00 -20.75 49.27
CA GLU A 22 6.38 -19.83 50.35
C GLU A 22 6.80 -18.37 50.04
N SER A 23 5.78 -17.51 50.16
CA SER A 23 5.74 -16.31 50.99
C SER A 23 7.07 -15.81 51.60
N PHE A 24 7.55 -14.67 51.10
CA PHE A 24 8.40 -13.76 51.89
C PHE A 24 7.63 -12.46 52.13
N ASP A 25 7.04 -12.39 53.32
CA ASP A 25 6.29 -11.27 53.87
C ASP A 25 7.22 -10.60 54.87
N GLU A 26 7.82 -9.44 54.57
CA GLU A 26 8.48 -8.63 55.61
C GLU A 26 8.55 -7.13 55.23
N GLU A 27 8.00 -6.34 56.17
CA GLU A 27 8.41 -4.99 56.57
C GLU A 27 7.98 -3.75 55.76
N ALA A 28 6.76 -3.33 56.11
CA ALA A 28 6.36 -1.96 56.44
C ALA A 28 7.49 -0.93 56.70
N GLY A 29 7.60 0.05 55.81
CA GLY A 29 8.40 1.27 55.99
C GLY A 29 7.56 2.53 55.77
N ASP A 30 6.75 2.88 56.77
CA ASP A 30 5.90 4.08 56.82
C ASP A 30 6.77 5.34 57.02
N ARG A 31 6.82 6.26 56.03
CA ARG A 31 7.35 7.63 56.23
C ARG A 31 6.49 8.68 55.55
N PRO A 32 6.27 9.85 56.19
CA PRO A 32 5.08 10.64 55.98
C PRO A 32 5.32 11.89 55.11
N ARG A 33 4.32 12.16 54.27
CA ARG A 33 3.75 13.47 53.91
C ARG A 33 4.64 14.71 54.16
N ARG A 34 5.13 15.29 53.06
CA ARG A 34 5.29 16.76 52.93
C ARG A 34 4.74 17.20 51.58
N ARG A 35 3.54 17.78 51.61
CA ARG A 35 2.97 18.60 50.53
C ARG A 35 3.58 20.01 50.62
N PRO A 36 4.18 20.54 49.56
CA PRO A 36 4.27 21.97 49.35
C PRO A 36 3.04 22.43 48.55
N ASN A 37 2.24 23.31 49.13
CA ASN A 37 1.37 24.22 48.37
C ASN A 37 2.28 25.08 47.49
N ILE A 38 2.10 25.05 46.18
CA ILE A 38 2.53 26.14 45.31
C ILE A 38 1.29 26.54 44.51
N ASP A 39 0.93 27.80 44.72
CA ASP A 39 -0.22 28.49 44.17
C ASP A 39 -0.19 28.55 42.65
N ASP A 40 -1.34 28.15 42.11
CA ASP A 40 -2.08 28.71 40.98
C ASP A 40 -1.82 30.21 40.73
N SER A 41 -1.36 30.58 39.53
CA SER A 41 -1.57 31.91 38.89
C SER A 41 -0.71 32.10 37.62
N SER A 42 -1.29 31.88 36.44
CA SER A 42 -1.06 32.60 35.16
C SER A 42 -1.70 31.76 34.05
N GLU A 43 -3.01 31.85 33.78
CA GLU A 43 -3.66 32.85 32.91
C GLU A 43 -2.79 33.50 31.82
N GLU A 44 -3.15 33.10 30.60
CA GLU A 44 -3.17 33.84 29.33
C GLU A 44 -1.84 34.23 28.67
N GLU A 45 -1.53 33.58 27.54
CA GLU A 45 -1.38 34.24 26.23
C GLU A 45 -1.45 33.13 25.15
N GLU A 46 -2.54 33.14 24.38
CA GLU A 46 -2.80 32.29 23.21
C GLU A 46 -2.03 32.89 22.01
N ASP A 47 -0.99 32.20 21.53
CA ASP A 47 -0.21 32.62 20.36
C ASP A 47 -0.80 32.03 19.07
N ASP A 48 -1.36 32.93 18.25
CA ASP A 48 -2.15 32.74 17.02
C ASP A 48 -1.42 32.12 15.80
N GLU A 49 -0.41 31.25 15.97
CA GLU A 49 0.36 30.72 14.82
C GLU A 49 -0.18 29.39 14.25
N ASP A 50 -1.09 28.69 14.94
CA ASP A 50 -1.61 27.37 14.51
C ASP A 50 -2.81 27.45 13.52
N GLU A 51 -3.41 28.63 13.30
CA GLU A 51 -4.58 28.80 12.41
C GLU A 51 -4.24 28.87 10.90
N GLU A 52 -3.00 29.10 10.51
CA GLU A 52 -2.61 29.11 9.09
C GLU A 52 -2.29 27.71 8.55
N GLU A 53 -1.66 26.83 9.35
CA GLU A 53 -1.45 25.44 8.96
C GLU A 53 -2.76 24.64 8.92
N ALA A 54 -3.68 24.92 9.85
CA ALA A 54 -5.04 24.36 9.83
C ALA A 54 -5.83 24.77 8.57
N ARG A 55 -5.49 25.92 7.97
CA ARG A 55 -6.13 26.41 6.73
C ARG A 55 -5.66 25.65 5.49
N LYS A 56 -4.38 25.26 5.43
CA LYS A 56 -3.86 24.42 4.32
C LYS A 56 -4.45 23.02 4.32
N ILE A 57 -4.74 22.46 5.49
CA ILE A 57 -5.40 21.14 5.60
C ILE A 57 -6.88 21.23 5.17
N ARG A 58 -7.52 22.40 5.34
CA ARG A 58 -8.93 22.64 4.98
C ARG A 58 -9.18 22.70 3.46
N GLU A 59 -8.15 22.89 2.64
CA GLU A 59 -8.29 22.93 1.17
C GLU A 59 -8.14 21.55 0.50
N GLY A 60 -8.17 20.46 1.29
CA GLY A 60 -8.27 19.09 0.79
C GLY A 60 -9.56 18.84 0.01
N PHE A 61 -9.47 19.02 -1.30
CA PHE A 61 -10.49 18.80 -2.32
C PHE A 61 -10.91 17.32 -2.33
N ILE A 62 -12.00 16.98 -1.62
CA ILE A 62 -12.69 15.70 -1.76
C ILE A 62 -13.98 15.97 -2.54
N VAL A 63 -14.05 15.42 -3.74
CA VAL A 63 -15.25 15.36 -4.57
C VAL A 63 -16.11 14.26 -3.96
N ASP A 64 -17.09 14.64 -3.14
CA ASP A 64 -18.10 13.70 -2.67
C ASP A 64 -19.08 13.42 -3.81
N GLU A 65 -19.15 12.14 -4.15
CA GLU A 65 -20.04 11.52 -5.13
C GLU A 65 -21.48 11.61 -4.61
N ASP A 66 -22.29 12.46 -5.25
CA ASP A 66 -23.74 12.51 -5.06
C ASP A 66 -24.39 11.22 -5.62
N GLU A 67 -24.63 10.25 -4.75
CA GLU A 67 -25.63 9.19 -4.96
C GLU A 67 -27.00 9.64 -4.42
N GLU A 68 -28.07 9.14 -5.07
CA GLU A 68 -29.50 9.24 -4.72
C GLU A 68 -30.30 10.43 -5.32
N ASP A 69 -30.83 10.21 -6.53
CA ASP A 69 -32.22 10.57 -6.88
C ASP A 69 -32.66 9.80 -8.14
N GLU A 70 -32.76 8.47 -8.03
CA GLU A 70 -33.45 7.62 -8.99
C GLU A 70 -34.90 7.37 -8.54
N ALA A 71 -35.88 8.11 -9.09
CA ALA A 71 -37.28 7.67 -8.95
C ALA A 71 -38.26 8.04 -10.08
N GLU A 72 -38.00 9.01 -10.96
CA GLU A 72 -39.03 9.40 -11.95
C GLU A 72 -38.60 9.40 -13.43
N ASP A 73 -37.36 9.04 -13.76
CA ASP A 73 -36.90 8.90 -15.16
C ASP A 73 -36.61 7.44 -15.58
N SER A 74 -36.90 6.45 -14.72
CA SER A 74 -36.54 5.04 -14.98
C SER A 74 -37.22 4.47 -16.23
N ASP A 75 -38.47 4.79 -16.51
CA ASP A 75 -39.19 4.25 -17.68
C ASP A 75 -38.64 4.82 -19.00
N ALA A 76 -38.21 6.09 -19.02
CA ALA A 76 -37.61 6.72 -20.18
C ALA A 76 -36.16 6.24 -20.40
N ARG A 77 -35.38 6.09 -19.31
CA ARG A 77 -34.04 5.49 -19.33
C ARG A 77 -34.08 4.02 -19.73
N GLU A 78 -35.04 3.23 -19.26
CA GLU A 78 -35.13 1.80 -19.60
C GLU A 78 -35.52 1.61 -21.07
N ARG A 79 -36.43 2.43 -21.62
CA ARG A 79 -36.72 2.43 -23.08
C ARG A 79 -35.51 2.85 -23.90
N ARG A 80 -34.74 3.86 -23.46
CA ARG A 80 -33.48 4.26 -24.13
C ARG A 80 -32.41 3.19 -24.02
N ARG A 81 -32.23 2.55 -22.86
CA ARG A 81 -31.29 1.44 -22.64
C ARG A 81 -31.67 0.21 -23.45
N ARG A 82 -32.95 -0.15 -23.56
CA ARG A 82 -33.40 -1.24 -24.46
C ARG A 82 -33.17 -0.89 -25.93
N LYS A 83 -33.42 0.35 -26.35
CA LYS A 83 -33.07 0.80 -27.71
C LYS A 83 -31.56 0.79 -27.94
N LYS A 84 -30.75 1.22 -26.96
CA LYS A 84 -29.29 1.24 -27.05
C LYS A 84 -28.70 -0.16 -27.07
N ARG A 85 -29.09 -1.04 -26.15
CA ARG A 85 -28.67 -2.46 -26.15
C ARG A 85 -29.12 -3.22 -27.38
N ARG A 86 -30.28 -2.88 -27.95
CA ARG A 86 -30.72 -3.43 -29.24
C ARG A 86 -29.87 -2.89 -30.38
N ARG A 87 -29.47 -1.62 -30.34
CA ARG A 87 -28.58 -1.01 -31.33
C ARG A 87 -27.15 -1.54 -31.22
N GLU A 88 -26.62 -1.69 -30.01
CA GLU A 88 -25.32 -2.31 -29.73
C GLU A 88 -25.34 -3.79 -30.16
N ARG A 89 -26.41 -4.55 -29.92
CA ARG A 89 -26.55 -5.90 -30.51
C ARG A 89 -26.68 -5.89 -32.03
N GLU A 90 -27.43 -4.94 -32.60
CA GLU A 90 -27.57 -4.80 -34.06
C GLU A 90 -26.25 -4.30 -34.70
N GLU A 91 -25.38 -3.62 -33.94
CA GLU A 91 -24.02 -3.20 -34.32
C GLU A 91 -23.00 -4.36 -34.13
N GLU A 92 -23.10 -5.16 -33.06
CA GLU A 92 -22.28 -6.37 -32.86
C GLU A 92 -22.66 -7.51 -33.83
N GLU A 93 -23.92 -7.60 -34.27
CA GLU A 93 -24.35 -8.53 -35.32
C GLU A 93 -23.99 -8.04 -36.73
N GLN A 94 -23.59 -6.76 -36.88
CA GLN A 94 -23.04 -6.24 -38.14
C GLN A 94 -21.53 -6.50 -38.15
N LEU A 95 -21.11 -7.45 -38.98
CA LEU A 95 -19.71 -7.59 -39.38
C LEU A 95 -19.22 -6.22 -39.88
N ASP A 96 -18.07 -5.81 -39.36
CA ASP A 96 -17.47 -4.53 -39.71
C ASP A 96 -17.00 -4.53 -41.18
N GLU A 97 -16.57 -3.36 -41.69
CA GLU A 97 -16.17 -3.27 -43.09
C GLU A 97 -14.96 -4.15 -43.41
N GLU A 98 -14.06 -4.37 -42.44
CA GLU A 98 -12.90 -5.24 -42.59
C GLU A 98 -13.31 -6.72 -42.68
N ASP A 99 -14.25 -7.17 -41.83
CA ASP A 99 -14.83 -8.52 -41.90
C ASP A 99 -15.58 -8.77 -43.21
N LEU A 100 -16.32 -7.76 -43.72
CA LEU A 100 -17.02 -7.86 -44.99
C LEU A 100 -16.07 -7.91 -46.19
N ASP A 101 -14.99 -7.13 -46.15
CA ASP A 101 -13.95 -7.18 -47.17
C ASP A 101 -13.23 -8.53 -47.15
N LEU A 102 -12.95 -9.09 -45.96
CA LEU A 102 -12.38 -10.43 -45.80
C LEU A 102 -13.30 -11.54 -46.35
N ILE A 103 -14.62 -11.43 -46.16
CA ILE A 103 -15.60 -12.36 -46.74
C ILE A 103 -15.67 -12.20 -48.27
N GLY A 104 -15.55 -10.97 -48.77
CA GLY A 104 -15.53 -10.64 -50.19
C GLY A 104 -14.36 -11.31 -50.93
N GLU A 105 -13.18 -11.38 -50.30
CA GLU A 105 -12.01 -12.06 -50.88
C GLU A 105 -12.24 -13.57 -51.05
N ALA A 106 -13.02 -14.20 -50.17
CA ALA A 106 -13.30 -15.63 -50.25
C ALA A 106 -14.40 -16.01 -51.26
N ILE A 107 -15.28 -15.07 -51.65
CA ILE A 107 -16.43 -15.34 -52.51
C ILE A 107 -16.46 -14.34 -53.69
N PRO A 108 -15.97 -14.74 -54.87
CA PRO A 108 -15.84 -13.85 -56.04
C PRO A 108 -17.17 -13.28 -56.60
N GLU A 109 -18.32 -13.82 -56.20
CA GLU A 109 -19.64 -13.37 -56.69
C GLU A 109 -20.31 -12.30 -55.80
N TRP A 110 -19.67 -11.85 -54.71
CA TRP A 110 -20.23 -10.80 -53.86
C TRP A 110 -19.91 -9.39 -54.42
N GLU A 111 -20.78 -8.86 -55.29
CA GLU A 111 -20.70 -7.46 -55.76
C GLU A 111 -21.39 -6.48 -54.78
N ARG A 112 -20.61 -5.57 -54.19
CA ARG A 112 -21.06 -4.50 -53.29
C ARG A 112 -21.69 -3.33 -54.09
N LYS A 113 -22.90 -2.88 -53.74
CA LYS A 113 -23.50 -1.65 -54.31
C LYS A 113 -23.08 -0.42 -53.48
N PRO A 114 -22.48 0.62 -54.09
CA PRO A 114 -22.00 1.79 -53.36
C PRO A 114 -23.17 2.62 -52.83
N GLN A 115 -23.28 2.77 -51.51
CA GLN A 115 -24.11 3.80 -50.88
C GLN A 115 -23.23 5.00 -50.50
N PRO A 116 -23.62 6.23 -50.88
CA PRO A 116 -22.82 7.42 -50.65
C PRO A 116 -22.86 7.84 -49.17
N GLN A 117 -21.76 7.62 -48.45
CA GLN A 117 -21.56 8.23 -47.14
C GLN A 117 -21.23 9.71 -47.29
N ARG A 118 -22.08 10.53 -46.65
CA ARG A 118 -22.00 11.99 -46.63
C ARG A 118 -20.93 12.42 -45.63
N LEU A 119 -19.68 12.51 -46.08
CA LEU A 119 -18.57 13.10 -45.34
C LEU A 119 -18.92 14.54 -44.92
N LYS A 120 -19.06 14.76 -43.60
CA LYS A 120 -19.07 16.11 -43.03
C LYS A 120 -17.67 16.68 -43.16
N ARG A 121 -17.48 17.55 -44.16
CA ARG A 121 -16.28 18.37 -44.33
C ARG A 121 -16.12 19.27 -43.10
N GLY A 122 -15.19 18.93 -42.21
CA GLY A 122 -14.63 19.86 -41.24
C GLY A 122 -13.83 20.94 -41.98
N HIS A 123 -13.95 22.17 -41.52
CA HIS A 123 -13.34 23.36 -42.10
C HIS A 123 -11.81 23.22 -42.14
N ARG A 124 -11.23 23.56 -43.29
CA ARG A 124 -9.79 23.51 -43.57
C ARG A 124 -9.21 24.85 -43.13
N ASP A 125 -8.64 24.91 -41.93
CA ASP A 125 -7.90 26.09 -41.47
C ASP A 125 -6.45 25.98 -41.98
N ASP A 126 -6.11 26.88 -42.89
CA ASP A 126 -4.77 27.09 -43.46
C ASP A 126 -3.81 27.63 -42.38
N HIS A 127 -3.24 26.74 -41.57
CA HIS A 127 -2.12 27.09 -40.71
C HIS A 127 -0.81 26.63 -41.31
N ARG A 128 0.00 27.63 -41.71
CA ARG A 128 1.42 27.52 -42.02
C ARG A 128 2.17 26.67 -40.97
N PRO A 129 3.18 25.90 -41.38
CA PRO A 129 3.86 24.94 -40.52
C PRO A 129 4.62 25.67 -39.41
N THR A 130 4.02 25.70 -38.23
CA THR A 130 4.76 25.87 -36.98
C THR A 130 4.95 24.46 -36.45
N GLU A 131 6.21 24.10 -36.19
CA GLU A 131 6.62 22.80 -35.67
C GLU A 131 5.69 22.40 -34.52
N ARG A 132 4.87 21.36 -34.76
CA ARG A 132 3.92 20.85 -33.76
C ARG A 132 4.73 20.21 -32.65
N ARG A 133 4.79 20.87 -31.50
CA ARG A 133 5.11 20.21 -30.22
C ARG A 133 4.10 19.07 -30.03
N GLY A 134 4.59 17.84 -29.99
CA GLY A 134 3.78 16.65 -29.77
C GLY A 134 3.12 16.68 -28.39
N LEU A 135 1.95 16.08 -28.28
CA LEU A 135 1.19 15.95 -27.01
C LEU A 135 2.01 15.34 -25.86
N ALA A 136 3.09 14.61 -26.17
CA ALA A 136 4.03 14.07 -25.19
C ALA A 136 4.75 15.15 -24.35
N GLU A 137 4.92 16.37 -24.87
CA GLU A 137 5.55 17.48 -24.10
C GLU A 137 4.59 18.17 -23.14
N ILE A 138 3.26 17.96 -23.26
CA ILE A 138 2.28 18.57 -22.37
C ILE A 138 2.25 17.85 -21.01
N PHE A 139 2.69 16.59 -20.94
CA PHE A 139 2.62 15.72 -19.76
C PHE A 139 3.97 15.18 -19.30
N SER A 140 5.09 15.78 -19.70
CA SER A 140 6.31 15.57 -18.95
C SER A 140 6.14 16.22 -17.58
N ASP A 141 6.20 15.44 -16.51
CA ASP A 141 6.18 15.85 -15.09
C ASP A 141 7.40 16.71 -14.70
N GLU A 142 7.78 17.67 -15.53
CA GLU A 142 8.67 18.77 -15.17
C GLU A 142 7.78 19.96 -14.81
N ASP A 143 7.53 20.11 -13.51
CA ASP A 143 6.80 21.21 -12.90
C ASP A 143 7.39 22.58 -13.32
N GLU A 144 6.88 23.18 -14.40
CA GLU A 144 7.11 24.59 -14.73
C GLU A 144 6.34 25.45 -13.71
N GLU A 145 6.96 25.72 -12.57
CA GLU A 145 6.46 26.69 -11.59
C GLU A 145 6.30 28.07 -12.26
N HIS A 146 5.06 28.56 -12.20
CA HIS A 146 4.56 29.77 -12.83
C HIS A 146 5.20 31.01 -12.18
N ASP A 147 6.32 31.50 -12.74
CA ASP A 147 7.01 32.67 -12.22
C ASP A 147 6.31 33.97 -12.66
N ASP A 148 5.55 34.54 -11.73
CA ASP A 148 4.91 35.85 -11.73
C ASP A 148 5.93 36.98 -12.02
N ARG A 149 6.24 37.20 -13.30
CA ARG A 149 7.02 38.37 -13.72
C ARG A 149 6.17 39.63 -13.60
N GLY A 150 6.29 40.25 -12.43
CA GLY A 150 5.79 41.56 -12.09
C GLY A 150 6.02 42.60 -13.18
N TYR A 151 4.91 43.23 -13.56
CA TYR A 151 4.76 44.33 -14.50
C TYR A 151 5.70 45.52 -14.22
N GLY A 152 6.93 45.43 -14.71
CA GLY A 152 7.88 46.55 -14.78
C GLY A 152 7.67 47.35 -16.08
N ARG A 153 6.73 48.29 -16.07
CA ARG A 153 6.45 49.29 -17.13
C ARG A 153 7.72 49.89 -17.77
N PRO A 154 7.98 49.67 -19.07
CA PRO A 154 8.83 50.53 -19.87
C PRO A 154 7.94 51.52 -20.62
N SER A 155 8.05 52.78 -20.21
CA SER A 155 7.45 53.94 -20.84
C SER A 155 7.79 54.04 -22.33
N GLY A 156 6.76 54.16 -23.17
CA GLY A 156 6.82 54.96 -24.39
C GLY A 156 6.97 54.18 -25.69
N ARG A 157 5.85 53.64 -26.19
CA ARG A 157 5.58 53.59 -27.64
C ARG A 157 4.08 53.68 -27.87
N ALA A 158 3.76 54.36 -28.96
CA ALA A 158 2.46 54.93 -29.27
C ALA A 158 1.34 53.89 -29.21
N GLN A 159 0.25 54.32 -28.58
CA GLN A 159 -1.06 53.68 -28.52
C GLN A 159 -1.60 53.51 -29.95
N ALA A 160 -1.29 52.38 -30.58
CA ALA A 160 -2.05 51.86 -31.70
C ALA A 160 -3.20 51.07 -31.08
N ASP A 161 -4.43 51.47 -31.41
CA ASP A 161 -5.67 50.97 -30.85
C ASP A 161 -5.83 49.48 -31.19
N GLU A 162 -5.67 48.59 -30.21
CA GLU A 162 -5.90 47.12 -30.33
C GLU A 162 -7.38 46.77 -30.58
N PHE A 163 -8.23 47.76 -30.83
CA PHE A 163 -9.65 47.58 -31.15
C PHE A 163 -9.97 47.69 -32.65
N ASP A 164 -9.00 47.98 -33.51
CA ASP A 164 -9.27 48.10 -34.96
C ASP A 164 -9.45 46.74 -35.67
N ASP A 165 -9.10 45.61 -35.03
CA ASP A 165 -9.34 44.26 -35.57
C ASP A 165 -10.73 43.69 -35.18
N PHE A 166 -11.57 44.45 -34.46
CA PHE A 166 -12.89 43.95 -34.03
C PHE A 166 -14.03 44.23 -35.04
N ILE A 167 -13.78 45.05 -36.07
CA ILE A 167 -14.77 45.35 -37.09
C ILE A 167 -14.12 45.12 -38.46
N GLU A 168 -14.17 43.87 -38.94
CA GLU A 168 -14.02 43.57 -40.36
C GLU A 168 -15.15 44.31 -41.11
N ASP A 169 -14.84 45.50 -41.60
CA ASP A 169 -15.66 46.17 -42.61
C ASP A 169 -15.51 45.39 -43.91
N ASP A 170 -16.48 44.50 -44.15
CA ASP A 170 -16.77 43.75 -45.38
C ASP A 170 -16.83 44.70 -46.60
N TYR A 171 -15.68 45.12 -47.12
CA TYR A 171 -15.58 45.66 -48.46
C TYR A 171 -15.16 44.55 -49.42
N PRO A 172 -16.06 44.12 -50.33
CA PRO A 172 -15.71 43.16 -51.36
C PRO A 172 -14.75 43.82 -52.35
N GLU A 173 -13.44 43.63 -52.15
CA GLU A 173 -12.43 43.93 -53.15
C GLU A 173 -12.53 42.90 -54.28
N ASP A 174 -12.77 43.40 -55.49
CA ASP A 174 -13.09 42.68 -56.72
C ASP A 174 -12.12 41.50 -56.99
N ASP A 175 -12.70 40.30 -57.15
CA ASP A 175 -12.06 39.03 -57.53
C ASP A 175 -11.20 39.07 -58.82
N GLU A 176 -11.21 40.19 -59.54
CA GLU A 176 -10.38 40.41 -60.72
C GLU A 176 -8.91 40.69 -60.36
N GLU A 177 -8.61 41.44 -59.29
CA GLU A 177 -7.20 41.68 -58.91
C GLU A 177 -6.52 40.43 -58.34
N ARG A 178 -7.28 39.56 -57.67
CA ARG A 178 -6.76 38.30 -57.11
C ARG A 178 -6.38 37.32 -58.22
N ARG A 179 -7.23 37.17 -59.24
CA ARG A 179 -6.93 36.35 -60.42
C ARG A 179 -5.77 36.89 -61.25
N HIS A 180 -5.63 38.21 -61.36
CA HIS A 180 -4.50 38.79 -62.11
C HIS A 180 -3.15 38.53 -61.42
N ARG A 181 -3.12 38.51 -60.08
CA ARG A 181 -1.89 38.12 -59.34
C ARG A 181 -1.57 36.64 -59.50
N GLU A 182 -2.58 35.76 -59.47
CA GLU A 182 -2.38 34.33 -59.71
C GLU A 182 -1.88 34.05 -61.14
N GLU A 183 -2.44 34.74 -62.15
CA GLU A 183 -1.96 34.64 -63.54
C GLU A 183 -0.52 35.19 -63.70
N ASP A 184 -0.17 36.29 -63.02
CA ASP A 184 1.19 36.84 -63.07
C ASP A 184 2.22 35.93 -62.35
N GLU A 185 1.80 35.20 -61.30
CA GLU A 185 2.66 34.25 -60.58
C GLU A 185 2.84 32.91 -61.33
N GLU A 186 1.85 32.47 -62.12
CA GLU A 186 1.99 31.31 -63.01
C GLU A 186 2.98 31.57 -64.16
N VAL A 187 3.04 32.80 -64.69
CA VAL A 187 3.96 33.14 -65.80
C VAL A 187 5.42 33.30 -65.32
N ALA A 188 5.67 33.42 -64.01
CA ALA A 188 6.99 33.72 -63.46
C ALA A 188 7.85 32.48 -63.10
N ARG A 189 7.38 31.24 -63.27
CA ARG A 189 8.20 30.05 -62.96
C ARG A 189 9.05 29.59 -64.16
N PRO A 190 10.38 29.41 -64.00
CA PRO A 190 11.28 29.13 -65.11
C PRO A 190 11.04 27.72 -65.67
N LYS A 191 10.85 27.61 -66.99
CA LYS A 191 10.80 26.34 -67.73
C LYS A 191 12.01 25.48 -67.40
N ASP A 192 11.74 24.37 -66.73
CA ASP A 192 12.75 23.40 -66.34
C ASP A 192 13.39 22.75 -67.57
N ARG A 193 14.68 22.51 -67.44
CA ARG A 193 15.54 22.04 -68.53
C ARG A 193 15.10 20.64 -68.95
N GLY A 194 14.68 20.51 -70.20
CA GLY A 194 14.39 19.22 -70.83
C GLY A 194 15.54 18.24 -70.58
N LEU A 195 15.23 17.15 -69.88
CA LEU A 195 16.10 16.01 -69.74
C LEU A 195 16.34 15.43 -71.14
N ASN A 196 17.56 15.62 -71.64
CA ASN A 196 18.09 14.86 -72.76
C ASN A 196 18.16 13.39 -72.33
N ILE A 197 17.10 12.63 -72.59
CA ILE A 197 17.16 11.17 -72.53
C ILE A 197 17.97 10.76 -73.77
N ASP A 198 19.24 10.48 -73.52
CA ASP A 198 20.23 10.03 -74.50
C ASP A 198 19.91 8.57 -74.89
N THR A 199 18.84 8.36 -75.68
CA THR A 199 18.48 7.04 -76.23
C THR A 199 19.48 6.69 -77.33
N THR A 200 20.66 6.28 -76.89
CA THR A 200 21.77 5.79 -77.69
C THR A 200 21.34 4.55 -78.48
N GLY A 201 21.03 4.72 -79.76
CA GLY A 201 21.14 3.64 -80.75
C GLY A 201 19.89 3.16 -81.47
N LEU A 202 18.73 3.79 -81.27
CA LEU A 202 17.53 3.49 -82.07
C LEU A 202 17.41 4.48 -83.24
N ASP A 203 17.28 3.94 -84.45
CA ASP A 203 16.93 4.67 -85.67
C ASP A 203 15.62 5.44 -85.47
N LYS A 204 15.48 6.59 -86.11
CA LYS A 204 14.25 7.39 -86.16
C LYS A 204 13.04 6.54 -86.58
N ASP A 205 13.22 5.60 -87.50
CA ASP A 205 12.15 4.70 -87.93
C ASP A 205 11.74 3.72 -86.80
N ALA A 206 12.69 3.27 -85.97
CA ALA A 206 12.40 2.40 -84.83
C ALA A 206 11.71 3.15 -83.67
N LEU A 207 11.98 4.45 -83.54
CA LEU A 207 11.27 5.33 -82.60
C LEU A 207 9.83 5.60 -83.04
N GLU A 208 9.59 5.85 -84.33
CA GLU A 208 8.23 5.96 -84.88
C GLU A 208 7.47 4.62 -84.75
N ASP A 209 8.13 3.47 -84.95
CA ASP A 209 7.52 2.16 -84.74
C ASP A 209 7.22 1.89 -83.25
N MET A 210 8.10 2.27 -82.31
CA MET A 210 7.82 2.14 -80.88
C MET A 210 6.63 3.00 -80.46
N ASP A 211 6.58 4.26 -80.91
CA ASP A 211 5.48 5.18 -80.63
C ASP A 211 4.16 4.65 -81.23
N ALA A 212 4.22 3.99 -82.40
CA ALA A 212 3.07 3.34 -83.02
C ALA A 212 2.63 2.03 -82.33
N ILE A 213 3.55 1.27 -81.73
CA ILE A 213 3.27 -0.03 -81.10
C ILE A 213 2.84 0.14 -79.63
N PHE A 214 3.52 0.98 -78.87
CA PHE A 214 3.32 1.13 -77.42
C PHE A 214 2.55 2.39 -77.04
N GLY A 215 2.29 3.30 -77.99
CA GLY A 215 1.80 4.64 -77.69
C GLY A 215 2.87 5.49 -77.00
N ASN A 216 2.58 6.77 -76.80
CA ASN A 216 3.49 7.74 -76.17
C ASN A 216 3.67 7.53 -74.65
N GLY A 217 3.18 6.41 -74.10
CA GLY A 217 3.22 6.10 -72.67
C GLY A 217 2.22 6.88 -71.79
N GLU A 218 1.53 7.90 -72.33
CA GLU A 218 0.53 8.68 -71.57
C GLU A 218 -0.68 7.82 -71.17
N ASP A 219 -0.99 6.77 -71.93
CA ASP A 219 -2.09 5.84 -71.62
C ASP A 219 -1.87 5.05 -70.29
N TYR A 220 -0.63 4.98 -69.78
CA TYR A 220 -0.30 4.35 -68.49
C TYR A 220 0.00 5.37 -67.39
N GLU A 221 0.01 6.67 -67.70
CA GLU A 221 0.31 7.73 -66.73
C GLU A 221 -0.68 7.67 -65.56
N TRP A 222 -1.97 7.44 -65.82
CA TRP A 222 -2.98 7.29 -64.77
C TRP A 222 -2.75 6.06 -63.88
N ALA A 223 -2.18 4.97 -64.40
CA ALA A 223 -1.92 3.75 -63.63
C ALA A 223 -0.71 3.95 -62.70
N LEU A 224 0.34 4.63 -63.18
CA LEU A 224 1.46 5.06 -62.35
C LEU A 224 1.02 6.09 -61.29
N GLN A 225 0.12 7.00 -61.65
CA GLN A 225 -0.45 7.94 -60.69
C GLN A 225 -1.30 7.25 -59.62
N LEU A 226 -2.06 6.22 -60.00
CA LEU A 226 -2.85 5.42 -59.07
C LEU A 226 -1.95 4.60 -58.13
N GLU A 227 -0.85 4.04 -58.66
CA GLU A 227 0.16 3.32 -57.87
C GLU A 227 0.92 4.28 -56.94
N GLU A 228 1.28 5.49 -57.39
CA GLU A 228 1.83 6.55 -56.53
C GLU A 228 0.81 7.03 -55.50
N GLU A 229 -0.47 7.19 -55.84
CA GLU A 229 -1.53 7.55 -54.89
C GLU A 229 -1.75 6.44 -53.86
N GLN A 230 -1.69 5.16 -54.26
CA GLN A 230 -1.73 4.03 -53.33
C GLN A 230 -0.50 3.99 -52.43
N GLU A 231 0.71 4.14 -52.97
CA GLU A 231 1.93 4.24 -52.15
C GLU A 231 1.86 5.45 -51.20
N HIS A 232 1.32 6.58 -51.66
CA HIS A 232 1.20 7.78 -50.84
C HIS A 232 0.10 7.64 -49.77
N ALA A 233 -0.99 6.93 -50.07
CA ALA A 233 -2.06 6.61 -49.14
C ALA A 233 -1.60 5.58 -48.08
N GLU A 234 -0.83 4.56 -48.48
CA GLU A 234 -0.20 3.62 -47.56
C GLU A 234 0.84 4.31 -46.67
N ARG A 235 1.61 5.26 -47.20
CA ARG A 235 2.54 6.09 -46.39
C ARG A 235 1.84 7.09 -45.46
N THR A 236 0.56 7.40 -45.67
CA THR A 236 -0.19 8.39 -44.85
C THR A 236 -1.25 7.78 -43.93
N LYS A 237 -1.46 6.46 -43.95
CA LYS A 237 -2.09 5.76 -42.82
C LYS A 237 -1.11 5.77 -41.65
N GLU A 238 -1.10 6.85 -40.89
CA GLU A 238 -0.55 6.85 -39.54
C GLU A 238 -1.36 5.82 -38.75
N ASP A 239 -0.74 4.68 -38.43
CA ASP A 239 -1.35 3.65 -37.59
C ASP A 239 -1.78 4.30 -36.27
N ILE A 240 -3.08 4.34 -36.00
CA ILE A 240 -3.64 4.94 -34.78
C ILE A 240 -3.01 4.22 -33.59
N GLU A 241 -2.24 4.92 -32.77
CA GLU A 241 -1.57 4.33 -31.63
C GLU A 241 -2.54 4.17 -30.45
N LEU A 242 -2.25 3.24 -29.54
CA LEU A 242 -3.11 3.01 -28.37
C LEU A 242 -3.25 4.27 -27.50
N GLN A 243 -2.23 5.12 -27.47
CA GLN A 243 -2.23 6.41 -26.75
C GLN A 243 -3.15 7.47 -27.36
N ASP A 244 -3.55 7.31 -28.63
CA ASP A 244 -4.52 8.21 -29.28
C ASP A 244 -5.97 7.81 -28.96
N VAL A 245 -6.20 6.55 -28.55
CA VAL A 245 -7.54 5.99 -28.29
C VAL A 245 -7.87 5.94 -26.79
N PHE A 246 -6.88 5.64 -25.94
CA PHE A 246 -7.07 5.40 -24.51
C PHE A 246 -6.34 6.44 -23.65
N GLU A 247 -6.91 6.74 -22.49
CA GLU A 247 -6.25 7.62 -21.51
C GLU A 247 -4.98 6.97 -20.95
N PRO A 248 -3.93 7.76 -20.64
CA PRO A 248 -2.67 7.24 -20.08
C PRO A 248 -2.84 6.42 -18.80
N SER A 249 -3.82 6.76 -17.96
CA SER A 249 -4.17 6.05 -16.73
C SER A 249 -4.64 4.61 -17.03
N GLN A 250 -5.51 4.44 -18.02
CA GLN A 250 -6.03 3.15 -18.47
C GLN A 250 -4.94 2.27 -19.09
N LEU A 251 -4.04 2.89 -19.88
CA LEU A 251 -2.89 2.19 -20.45
C LEU A 251 -1.93 1.71 -19.36
N LYS A 252 -1.65 2.54 -18.36
CA LYS A 252 -0.79 2.18 -17.22
C LYS A 252 -1.39 1.06 -16.37
N GLU A 253 -2.70 1.09 -16.12
CA GLU A 253 -3.38 0.03 -15.38
C GLU A 253 -3.28 -1.32 -16.11
N LYS A 254 -3.41 -1.31 -17.44
CA LYS A 254 -3.32 -2.51 -18.28
C LYS A 254 -1.89 -2.89 -18.70
N LEU A 255 -0.87 -2.16 -18.25
CA LEU A 255 0.53 -2.35 -18.64
C LEU A 255 0.75 -2.28 -20.17
N LEU A 256 0.12 -1.29 -20.81
CA LEU A 256 0.11 -1.05 -22.27
C LEU A 256 0.74 0.29 -22.69
N THR A 257 1.48 0.94 -21.79
CA THR A 257 2.23 2.15 -22.15
C THR A 257 3.45 1.82 -23.04
N ASP A 258 4.00 2.81 -23.72
CA ASP A 258 5.26 2.65 -24.46
C ASP A 258 6.42 2.21 -23.57
N GLU A 259 6.42 2.66 -22.31
CA GLU A 259 7.37 2.17 -21.32
C GLU A 259 7.20 0.67 -21.06
N ASP A 260 5.96 0.21 -20.89
CA ASP A 260 5.66 -1.21 -20.70
C ASP A 260 6.05 -2.03 -21.93
N ASN A 261 5.87 -1.49 -23.14
CA ASN A 261 6.32 -2.11 -24.38
C ASN A 261 7.85 -2.25 -24.42
N ARG A 262 8.60 -1.22 -24.00
CA ARG A 262 10.06 -1.32 -23.89
C ARG A 262 10.50 -2.43 -22.93
N ILE A 263 9.87 -2.53 -21.77
CA ILE A 263 10.16 -3.60 -20.79
C ILE A 263 9.85 -4.97 -21.38
N ARG A 264 8.72 -5.09 -22.09
CA ARG A 264 8.24 -6.31 -22.73
C ARG A 264 9.25 -6.83 -23.76
N PHE A 265 9.75 -5.97 -24.65
CA PHE A 265 10.64 -6.36 -25.76
C PHE A 265 12.14 -6.41 -25.42
N ASN A 266 12.60 -5.73 -24.37
CA ASN A 266 14.01 -5.80 -23.96
C ASN A 266 14.36 -7.18 -23.39
N ASP A 267 15.44 -7.82 -23.87
CA ASP A 267 15.89 -9.16 -23.42
C ASP A 267 16.67 -9.08 -22.10
N GLU A 268 15.97 -8.68 -21.04
CA GLU A 268 16.44 -8.65 -19.66
C GLU A 268 15.28 -9.04 -18.74
N PRO A 269 15.51 -9.80 -17.65
CA PRO A 269 14.45 -10.14 -16.69
C PRO A 269 13.62 -8.92 -16.25
N GLU A 270 12.30 -9.03 -16.29
CA GLU A 270 11.40 -7.89 -16.02
C GLU A 270 11.64 -7.27 -14.63
N ARG A 271 11.92 -8.10 -13.61
CA ARG A 271 12.20 -7.61 -12.25
C ARG A 271 13.49 -6.82 -12.16
N PHE A 272 14.56 -7.26 -12.84
CA PHE A 272 15.82 -6.51 -12.90
C PHE A 272 15.67 -5.16 -13.61
N GLN A 273 14.88 -5.11 -14.68
CA GLN A 273 14.59 -3.85 -15.37
C GLN A 273 13.88 -2.84 -14.45
N LEU A 274 12.92 -3.29 -13.63
CA LEU A 274 12.19 -2.44 -12.68
C LEU A 274 13.08 -1.99 -11.52
N ASP A 275 13.79 -2.93 -10.89
CA ASP A 275 14.61 -2.65 -9.71
C ASP A 275 15.83 -1.78 -10.01
N ARG A 276 16.39 -1.89 -11.22
CA ARG A 276 17.58 -1.13 -11.66
C ARG A 276 17.24 0.08 -12.53
N LYS A 277 15.95 0.42 -12.70
CA LYS A 277 15.49 1.54 -13.54
C LYS A 277 16.25 2.84 -13.26
N ALA A 278 16.43 3.19 -11.99
CA ALA A 278 17.12 4.42 -11.56
C ALA A 278 18.62 4.42 -11.89
N PHE A 279 19.24 3.24 -12.07
CA PHE A 279 20.69 3.09 -12.21
C PHE A 279 21.12 2.53 -13.58
N LYS A 280 20.24 2.57 -14.59
CA LYS A 280 20.48 1.99 -15.92
C LYS A 280 21.77 2.49 -16.58
N ASN A 281 22.13 3.75 -16.35
CA ASN A 281 23.30 4.40 -16.94
C ASN A 281 24.55 4.34 -16.03
N LEU A 282 24.45 3.75 -14.83
CA LEU A 282 25.56 3.66 -13.89
C LEU A 282 26.53 2.56 -14.32
N GLN A 283 27.72 2.95 -14.74
CA GLN A 283 28.80 2.04 -15.11
C GLN A 283 29.73 1.83 -13.91
N MET A 284 29.92 0.56 -13.50
CA MET A 284 30.79 0.20 -12.40
C MET A 284 32.14 -0.30 -12.90
N THR A 285 33.21 0.16 -12.28
CA THR A 285 34.55 -0.37 -12.53
C THR A 285 34.74 -1.74 -11.84
N SER A 286 35.71 -2.55 -12.31
CA SER A 286 36.01 -3.85 -11.69
C SER A 286 36.36 -3.73 -10.20
N ASP A 287 37.00 -2.63 -9.80
CA ASP A 287 37.37 -2.42 -8.40
C ASP A 287 36.17 -2.02 -7.54
N GLN A 288 35.24 -1.23 -8.08
CA GLN A 288 33.96 -0.92 -7.42
C GLN A 288 33.08 -2.17 -7.28
N PHE A 289 33.09 -3.08 -8.26
CA PHE A 289 32.39 -4.36 -8.16
C PHE A 289 32.97 -5.27 -7.06
N LYS A 290 34.29 -5.26 -6.87
CA LYS A 290 34.94 -5.97 -5.74
C LYS A 290 34.67 -5.28 -4.40
N GLU A 291 34.55 -3.96 -4.40
CA GLU A 291 34.16 -3.18 -3.23
C GLU A 291 32.73 -3.54 -2.79
N GLU A 292 31.80 -3.59 -3.74
CA GLU A 292 30.42 -4.01 -3.52
C GLU A 292 30.33 -5.38 -2.83
N ALA A 293 31.00 -6.40 -3.40
CA ALA A 293 31.00 -7.75 -2.81
C ALA A 293 31.48 -7.76 -1.35
N ARG A 294 32.51 -6.96 -1.02
CA ARG A 294 33.01 -6.80 0.36
C ARG A 294 32.02 -6.04 1.23
N TRP A 295 31.42 -4.98 0.71
CA TRP A 295 30.46 -4.15 1.43
C TRP A 295 29.22 -4.97 1.82
N ILE A 296 28.65 -5.71 0.87
CA ILE A 296 27.53 -6.64 1.11
C ILE A 296 27.92 -7.71 2.12
N SER A 297 29.09 -8.34 1.95
CA SER A 297 29.57 -9.37 2.86
C SER A 297 29.66 -8.87 4.31
N ASN A 298 30.20 -7.66 4.51
CA ASN A 298 30.34 -7.06 5.83
C ASN A 298 29.00 -6.77 6.52
N LEU A 299 27.96 -6.44 5.74
CA LEU A 299 26.61 -6.21 6.26
C LEU A 299 25.88 -7.52 6.60
N MET A 300 26.19 -8.61 5.90
CA MET A 300 25.52 -9.91 6.11
C MET A 300 26.17 -10.76 7.19
N LEU A 301 27.51 -10.74 7.30
CA LEU A 301 28.28 -11.59 8.23
C LEU A 301 27.78 -11.57 9.70
N PRO A 302 27.44 -10.41 10.31
CA PRO A 302 26.94 -10.38 11.68
C PRO A 302 25.68 -11.22 11.91
N SER A 303 24.80 -11.30 10.90
CA SER A 303 23.56 -12.08 10.98
C SER A 303 23.73 -13.56 10.66
N LYS A 304 24.83 -13.96 10.01
CA LYS A 304 25.04 -15.33 9.52
C LYS A 304 25.66 -16.27 10.55
N ASN A 305 26.24 -15.76 11.64
CA ASN A 305 26.91 -16.55 12.68
C ASN A 305 27.96 -17.56 12.14
N LEU A 306 28.66 -17.22 11.04
CA LEU A 306 29.68 -18.07 10.44
C LEU A 306 31.02 -18.01 11.18
N SER A 307 31.71 -19.15 11.22
CA SER A 307 33.07 -19.23 11.75
C SER A 307 34.04 -18.35 10.95
N SER A 308 35.09 -17.84 11.60
CA SER A 308 36.06 -16.94 10.96
C SER A 308 36.78 -17.58 9.77
N GLU A 309 36.88 -18.91 9.72
CA GLU A 309 37.50 -19.64 8.60
C GLU A 309 36.67 -19.54 7.31
N LEU A 310 35.35 -19.39 7.45
CA LEU A 310 34.39 -19.36 6.34
C LEU A 310 34.13 -17.96 5.80
N HIS A 311 34.63 -16.90 6.47
CA HIS A 311 34.45 -15.52 6.00
C HIS A 311 35.06 -15.28 4.62
N GLY A 312 36.21 -15.92 4.33
CA GLY A 312 36.85 -15.86 3.01
C GLY A 312 36.01 -16.54 1.92
N PRO A 313 35.63 -17.82 2.08
CA PRO A 313 34.68 -18.51 1.21
C PRO A 313 33.35 -17.76 1.02
N PHE A 314 32.76 -17.24 2.10
CA PHE A 314 31.52 -16.47 2.07
C PHE A 314 31.62 -15.23 1.18
N ASN A 315 32.68 -14.44 1.32
CA ASN A 315 32.92 -13.26 0.47
C ASN A 315 33.06 -13.64 -1.01
N LYS A 316 33.75 -14.75 -1.31
CA LYS A 316 33.84 -15.27 -2.69
C LYS A 316 32.49 -15.71 -3.23
N ALA A 317 31.64 -16.33 -2.40
CA ALA A 317 30.29 -16.74 -2.79
C ALA A 317 29.42 -15.53 -3.11
N VAL A 318 29.42 -14.49 -2.26
CA VAL A 318 28.72 -13.23 -2.52
C VAL A 318 29.20 -12.58 -3.83
N GLY A 319 30.51 -12.53 -4.07
CA GLY A 319 31.06 -11.98 -5.32
C GLY A 319 30.62 -12.76 -6.56
N LYS A 320 30.50 -14.09 -6.47
CA LYS A 320 29.99 -14.92 -7.57
C LYS A 320 28.49 -14.75 -7.80
N VAL A 321 27.70 -14.59 -6.73
CA VAL A 321 26.27 -14.28 -6.84
C VAL A 321 26.05 -12.93 -7.52
N LEU A 322 26.84 -11.90 -7.19
CA LEU A 322 26.79 -10.62 -7.90
C LEU A 322 27.13 -10.75 -9.38
N GLU A 323 28.13 -11.58 -9.73
CA GLU A 323 28.49 -11.86 -11.13
C GLU A 323 27.30 -12.47 -11.87
N PHE A 324 26.59 -13.42 -11.26
CA PHE A 324 25.37 -14.00 -11.81
C PHE A 324 24.26 -12.95 -12.02
N PHE A 325 24.03 -12.08 -11.04
CA PHE A 325 22.95 -11.07 -11.14
C PHE A 325 23.25 -9.93 -12.11
N VAL A 326 24.52 -9.50 -12.21
CA VAL A 326 24.90 -8.27 -12.92
C VAL A 326 25.46 -8.58 -14.31
N ILE A 327 26.26 -9.63 -14.45
CA ILE A 327 26.93 -9.98 -15.71
C ILE A 327 26.09 -10.99 -16.49
N ASP A 328 25.70 -12.10 -15.85
CA ASP A 328 24.94 -13.15 -16.53
C ASP A 328 23.45 -12.81 -16.65
N GLY A 329 22.95 -11.91 -15.80
CA GLY A 329 21.56 -11.46 -15.82
C GLY A 329 20.58 -12.57 -15.44
N VAL A 330 20.97 -13.44 -14.50
CA VAL A 330 20.12 -14.52 -13.99
C VAL A 330 19.52 -14.19 -12.64
N GLU A 331 18.26 -14.56 -12.40
CA GLU A 331 17.52 -14.23 -11.19
C GLU A 331 17.79 -15.20 -10.02
N VAL A 332 17.30 -14.84 -8.84
CA VAL A 332 17.47 -15.61 -7.60
C VAL A 332 17.08 -17.09 -7.73
N PRO A 333 15.90 -17.46 -8.27
CA PRO A 333 15.53 -18.88 -8.39
C PRO A 333 16.48 -19.66 -9.29
N TYR A 334 16.94 -19.05 -10.39
CA TYR A 334 17.90 -19.66 -11.30
C TYR A 334 19.24 -19.92 -10.59
N VAL A 335 19.77 -18.93 -9.87
CA VAL A 335 21.03 -19.09 -9.12
C VAL A 335 20.89 -20.18 -8.05
N PHE A 336 19.76 -20.20 -7.35
CA PHE A 336 19.51 -21.19 -6.30
C PHE A 336 19.43 -22.62 -6.85
N GLN A 337 18.78 -22.83 -7.99
CA GLN A 337 18.59 -24.14 -8.59
C GLN A 337 19.82 -24.62 -9.38
N HIS A 338 20.38 -23.77 -10.24
CA HIS A 338 21.38 -24.16 -11.26
C HIS A 338 22.80 -23.67 -10.98
N ARG A 339 23.00 -22.83 -9.95
CA ARG A 339 24.33 -22.36 -9.51
C ARG A 339 24.61 -22.69 -8.04
N ARG A 340 23.90 -23.69 -7.50
CA ARG A 340 23.96 -24.10 -6.09
C ARG A 340 25.37 -24.47 -5.61
N ASP A 341 26.22 -25.00 -6.50
CA ASP A 341 27.62 -25.31 -6.23
C ASP A 341 28.46 -24.09 -5.79
N TYR A 342 28.07 -22.87 -6.16
CA TYR A 342 28.74 -21.64 -5.74
C TYR A 342 28.26 -21.12 -4.38
N LEU A 343 27.16 -21.68 -3.86
CA LEU A 343 26.54 -21.30 -2.58
C LEU A 343 27.01 -22.18 -1.41
N ILE A 344 27.72 -23.28 -1.71
CA ILE A 344 28.16 -24.29 -0.76
C ILE A 344 29.69 -24.31 -0.73
N HIS A 345 30.27 -24.35 0.47
CA HIS A 345 31.70 -24.62 0.64
C HIS A 345 31.93 -26.06 1.07
N ALA A 346 32.54 -26.85 0.19
CA ALA A 346 32.88 -28.24 0.46
C ALA A 346 34.39 -28.39 0.73
N LYS A 347 34.74 -29.04 1.83
CA LYS A 347 36.12 -29.33 2.24
C LYS A 347 36.30 -30.83 2.46
N LYS A 348 37.27 -31.43 1.76
CA LYS A 348 37.69 -32.81 2.03
C LYS A 348 38.46 -32.88 3.34
N MET A 349 37.93 -33.62 4.29
CA MET A 349 38.59 -33.97 5.53
C MET A 349 38.94 -35.44 5.53
N ARG A 350 40.08 -35.81 6.12
CA ARG A 350 40.41 -37.23 6.29
C ARG A 350 39.37 -37.86 7.20
N ASN A 351 38.76 -38.96 6.75
CA ASN A 351 37.68 -39.61 7.48
C ASN A 351 38.19 -40.07 8.86
N PRO A 352 37.61 -39.57 9.97
CA PRO A 352 38.02 -40.01 11.31
C PRO A 352 37.77 -41.50 11.53
N ASN A 353 36.72 -42.06 10.91
CA ASN A 353 36.32 -43.45 11.08
C ASN A 353 37.29 -44.43 10.42
N ARG A 354 38.13 -43.99 9.47
CA ARG A 354 39.14 -44.86 8.83
C ARG A 354 40.20 -45.38 9.80
N ARG A 355 40.30 -44.79 10.99
CA ARG A 355 41.17 -45.30 12.05
C ARG A 355 40.61 -46.59 12.67
N ASP A 356 39.29 -46.71 12.75
CA ASP A 356 38.59 -47.81 13.41
C ASP A 356 38.08 -48.84 12.39
N ASP A 357 37.73 -48.39 11.18
CA ASP A 357 37.27 -49.22 10.07
C ASP A 357 38.19 -49.03 8.84
N PRO A 358 39.06 -50.00 8.51
CA PRO A 358 39.92 -49.93 7.33
C PRO A 358 39.16 -49.83 6.00
N ASP A 359 37.91 -50.31 5.96
CA ASP A 359 37.08 -50.34 4.76
C ASP A 359 36.30 -49.02 4.56
N ALA A 360 36.32 -48.11 5.56
CA ALA A 360 35.70 -46.79 5.44
C ALA A 360 36.43 -45.89 4.41
N PRO A 361 35.70 -45.02 3.69
CA PRO A 361 36.29 -44.14 2.68
C PRO A 361 37.39 -43.24 3.27
N GLU A 362 38.44 -42.95 2.51
CA GLU A 362 39.62 -42.22 2.99
C GLU A 362 39.35 -40.78 3.42
N TYR A 363 38.42 -40.13 2.73
CA TYR A 363 38.01 -38.77 2.98
C TYR A 363 36.50 -38.71 3.18
N THR A 364 36.06 -37.78 4.02
CA THR A 364 34.68 -37.34 4.14
C THR A 364 34.62 -35.89 3.67
N VAL A 365 33.56 -35.54 2.94
CA VAL A 365 33.34 -34.17 2.52
C VAL A 365 32.49 -33.47 3.56
N ASP A 366 33.02 -32.40 4.13
CA ASP A 366 32.26 -31.50 4.99
C ASP A 366 31.76 -30.35 4.13
N ALA A 367 30.43 -30.20 4.02
CA ALA A 367 29.79 -29.25 3.11
C ALA A 367 28.93 -28.28 3.90
N GLU A 368 29.34 -27.02 3.94
CA GLU A 368 28.62 -25.96 4.63
C GLU A 368 27.89 -25.06 3.64
N LYS A 369 26.59 -24.80 3.89
CA LYS A 369 25.79 -23.86 3.11
C LYS A 369 26.15 -22.43 3.50
N LEU A 370 26.80 -21.70 2.60
CA LEU A 370 27.21 -20.31 2.86
C LEU A 370 26.02 -19.34 2.68
N LEU A 371 25.25 -19.54 1.61
CA LEU A 371 24.13 -18.69 1.21
C LEU A 371 22.88 -19.54 1.02
N THR A 372 21.76 -19.05 1.56
CA THR A 372 20.40 -19.57 1.36
C THR A 372 19.68 -18.76 0.28
N GLN A 373 18.50 -19.21 -0.17
CA GLN A 373 17.70 -18.46 -1.15
C GLN A 373 17.32 -17.06 -0.64
N ASP A 374 16.98 -16.94 0.64
CA ASP A 374 16.70 -15.66 1.28
C ASP A 374 17.91 -14.73 1.32
N ASP A 375 19.12 -15.30 1.49
CA ASP A 375 20.36 -14.54 1.40
C ASP A 375 20.58 -13.99 -0.02
N LEU A 376 20.16 -14.70 -1.07
CA LEU A 376 20.28 -14.25 -2.46
C LEU A 376 19.40 -13.01 -2.71
N TRP A 377 18.16 -13.01 -2.23
CA TRP A 377 17.30 -11.82 -2.27
C TRP A 377 17.93 -10.65 -1.49
N LYS A 378 18.51 -10.91 -0.32
CA LYS A 378 19.22 -9.90 0.45
C LYS A 378 20.45 -9.34 -0.29
N VAL A 379 21.19 -10.16 -1.01
CA VAL A 379 22.31 -9.71 -1.87
C VAL A 379 21.79 -8.81 -2.97
N LEU A 380 20.66 -9.15 -3.62
CA LEU A 380 20.05 -8.33 -4.66
C LEU A 380 19.58 -6.96 -4.11
N ASP A 381 18.91 -6.94 -2.96
CA ASP A 381 18.50 -5.69 -2.31
C ASP A 381 19.70 -4.82 -1.92
N LEU A 382 20.79 -5.44 -1.47
CA LEU A 382 22.02 -4.74 -1.12
C LEU A 382 22.80 -4.24 -2.36
N ASP A 383 22.75 -4.92 -3.51
CA ASP A 383 23.25 -4.42 -4.81
C ASP A 383 22.54 -3.10 -5.17
N ILE A 384 21.21 -3.07 -5.10
CA ILE A 384 20.42 -1.86 -5.37
C ILE A 384 20.79 -0.72 -4.41
N ARG A 385 20.94 -1.01 -3.11
CA ARG A 385 21.37 -0.01 -2.11
C ARG A 385 22.79 0.47 -2.35
N PHE A 386 23.70 -0.42 -2.76
CA PHE A 386 25.09 -0.07 -3.08
C PHE A 386 25.17 0.82 -4.32
N ARG A 387 24.35 0.58 -5.34
CA ARG A 387 24.27 1.45 -6.53
C ARG A 387 23.83 2.86 -6.20
N SER A 388 22.80 3.00 -5.36
CA SER A 388 22.36 4.32 -4.85
C SER A 388 23.47 5.02 -4.07
N PHE A 389 24.16 4.28 -3.20
CA PHE A 389 25.32 4.78 -2.47
C PHE A 389 26.45 5.22 -3.41
N LEU A 390 26.76 4.41 -4.43
CA LEU A 390 27.83 4.66 -5.38
C LEU A 390 27.56 5.87 -6.27
N GLU A 391 26.34 6.01 -6.78
CA GLU A 391 25.92 7.18 -7.56
C GLU A 391 26.09 8.46 -6.75
N LYS A 392 25.61 8.46 -5.49
CA LYS A 392 25.76 9.61 -4.60
C LYS A 392 27.23 9.93 -4.30
N ARG A 393 28.06 8.89 -4.10
CA ARG A 393 29.50 9.06 -3.88
C ARG A 393 30.18 9.67 -5.11
N ASN A 394 29.89 9.14 -6.29
CA ASN A 394 30.46 9.62 -7.55
C ASN A 394 30.05 11.08 -7.83
N ALA A 395 28.78 11.43 -7.60
CA ALA A 395 28.30 12.80 -7.76
C ALA A 395 28.99 13.78 -6.79
N LEU A 396 29.19 13.36 -5.53
CA LEU A 396 29.93 14.14 -4.53
C LEU A 396 31.40 14.31 -4.91
N GLU A 397 32.07 13.23 -5.35
CA GLU A 397 33.47 13.24 -5.79
C GLU A 397 33.65 14.14 -7.02
N GLN A 398 32.78 14.04 -8.03
CA GLN A 398 32.80 14.92 -9.20
C GLN A 398 32.63 16.40 -8.83
N THR A 399 31.72 16.69 -7.91
CA THR A 399 31.49 18.07 -7.44
C THR A 399 32.74 18.61 -6.72
N TYR A 400 33.38 17.78 -5.90
CA TYR A 400 34.60 18.15 -5.20
C TYR A 400 35.80 18.29 -6.16
N ASP A 401 35.94 17.42 -7.16
CA ASP A 401 37.02 17.50 -8.15
C ASP A 401 36.93 18.80 -8.97
N LYS A 402 35.72 19.25 -9.33
CA LYS A 402 35.51 20.57 -9.95
C LYS A 402 35.95 21.72 -9.04
N LEU A 403 35.76 21.57 -7.72
CA LEU A 403 36.16 22.58 -6.73
C LEU A 403 37.66 22.57 -6.43
N LYS A 404 38.30 21.40 -6.54
CA LYS A 404 39.71 21.16 -6.21
C LYS A 404 40.67 22.03 -7.01
N GLU A 405 40.27 22.51 -8.19
CA GLU A 405 41.04 23.46 -8.98
C GLU A 405 41.33 24.78 -8.24
N LYS A 406 40.44 25.20 -7.35
CA LYS A 406 40.57 26.43 -6.55
C LYS A 406 41.00 26.17 -5.12
N THR A 407 40.50 25.11 -4.49
CA THR A 407 40.66 24.85 -3.05
C THR A 407 40.77 23.37 -2.76
N ARG A 408 41.77 22.97 -1.96
CA ARG A 408 41.95 21.58 -1.50
C ARG A 408 41.51 21.43 -0.04
N ASP A 409 40.70 20.42 0.24
CA ASP A 409 40.22 20.04 1.57
C ASP A 409 40.63 18.58 1.89
N ASP A 410 41.48 18.41 2.91
CA ASP A 410 41.97 17.10 3.33
C ASP A 410 40.86 16.21 3.94
N ILE A 411 39.82 16.80 4.55
CA ILE A 411 38.70 16.07 5.17
C ILE A 411 37.86 15.41 4.07
N LEU A 412 37.52 16.16 3.02
CA LEU A 412 36.76 15.62 1.89
C LEU A 412 37.55 14.53 1.14
N GLU A 413 38.84 14.75 0.87
CA GLU A 413 39.68 13.75 0.19
C GLU A 413 39.78 12.43 0.95
N GLU A 414 39.89 12.50 2.27
CA GLU A 414 40.01 11.32 3.14
C GLU A 414 38.64 10.64 3.34
N MET A 415 37.61 11.40 3.71
CA MET A 415 36.34 10.84 4.18
C MET A 415 35.41 10.41 3.05
N ILE A 416 35.45 11.01 1.86
CA ILE A 416 34.69 10.52 0.70
C ILE A 416 35.08 9.07 0.38
N ARG A 417 36.38 8.74 0.50
CA ARG A 417 36.92 7.39 0.28
C ARG A 417 36.59 6.42 1.41
N GLN A 418 36.47 6.91 2.64
CA GLN A 418 36.19 6.09 3.82
C GLN A 418 34.69 5.91 4.11
N ALA A 419 33.81 6.72 3.50
CA ALA A 419 32.38 6.63 3.70
C ALA A 419 31.85 5.25 3.30
N GLN A 420 30.95 4.69 4.11
CA GLN A 420 30.34 3.37 3.89
C GLN A 420 28.81 3.42 3.92
N SER A 421 28.23 4.59 4.17
CA SER A 421 26.79 4.79 4.34
C SER A 421 26.30 6.06 3.64
N ILE A 422 25.02 6.09 3.29
CA ILE A 422 24.39 7.23 2.61
C ILE A 422 24.33 8.45 3.54
N GLU A 423 24.23 8.23 4.85
CA GLU A 423 24.26 9.24 5.89
C GLU A 423 25.63 9.90 5.99
N GLU A 424 26.73 9.14 5.92
CA GLU A 424 28.08 9.70 5.88
C GLU A 424 28.32 10.53 4.62
N LEU A 425 27.82 10.08 3.47
CA LEU A 425 27.86 10.88 2.23
C LEU A 425 27.01 12.14 2.35
N GLN A 426 25.86 12.07 3.01
CA GLN A 426 25.04 13.25 3.28
C GLN A 426 25.75 14.24 4.20
N ASP A 427 26.43 13.75 5.24
CA ASP A 427 27.22 14.59 6.14
C ASP A 427 28.36 15.30 5.39
N LEU A 428 29.02 14.61 4.44
CA LEU A 428 30.06 15.19 3.60
C LEU A 428 29.51 16.21 2.60
N GLN A 429 28.33 15.94 2.02
CA GLN A 429 27.64 16.89 1.16
C GLN A 429 27.23 18.15 1.92
N ASP A 430 26.70 18.01 3.15
CA ASP A 430 26.35 19.12 4.03
C ASP A 430 27.58 19.94 4.40
N TYR A 431 28.70 19.27 4.72
CA TYR A 431 29.98 19.92 5.00
C TYR A 431 30.51 20.68 3.79
N LEU A 432 30.53 20.06 2.60
CA LEU A 432 30.94 20.68 1.35
C LEU A 432 30.11 21.94 1.06
N ASN A 433 28.79 21.83 1.19
CA ASN A 433 27.85 22.94 0.99
C ASN A 433 28.04 24.06 2.02
N PHE A 434 28.37 23.73 3.27
CA PHE A 434 28.59 24.71 4.33
C PHE A 434 29.93 25.43 4.19
N GLN A 435 31.00 24.73 3.81
CA GLN A 435 32.33 25.31 3.69
C GLN A 435 32.53 26.11 2.40
N TYR A 436 31.98 25.60 1.29
CA TYR A 436 32.28 26.10 -0.06
C TYR A 436 31.04 26.60 -0.81
N SER A 437 30.04 27.11 -0.10
CA SER A 437 28.79 27.61 -0.68
C SER A 437 28.98 28.68 -1.75
N ALA A 438 29.97 29.57 -1.60
CA ALA A 438 30.25 30.63 -2.56
C ALA A 438 30.91 30.09 -3.82
N GLU A 439 31.90 29.22 -3.65
CA GLU A 439 32.65 28.59 -4.74
C GLU A 439 31.76 27.63 -5.55
N LEU A 440 30.85 26.90 -4.90
CA LEU A 440 29.86 26.07 -5.56
C LEU A 440 28.87 26.89 -6.40
N LYS A 441 28.49 28.09 -5.94
CA LYS A 441 27.67 29.01 -6.75
C LYS A 441 28.44 29.53 -7.97
N ASP A 442 29.71 29.88 -7.79
CA ASP A 442 30.56 30.32 -8.90
C ASP A 442 30.77 29.19 -9.91
N LEU A 443 30.92 27.94 -9.45
CA LEU A 443 30.98 26.76 -10.32
C LEU A 443 29.66 26.54 -11.06
N ALA A 444 28.53 26.62 -10.37
CA ALA A 444 27.20 26.49 -10.98
C ALA A 444 26.90 27.61 -11.99
N ALA A 445 27.43 28.82 -11.78
CA ALA A 445 27.30 29.93 -12.72
C ALA A 445 28.21 29.78 -13.96
N ASN A 446 29.32 29.04 -13.83
CA ASN A 446 30.25 28.79 -14.93
C ASN A 446 29.86 27.59 -15.80
N ASP A 447 29.18 26.58 -15.24
CA ASP A 447 28.60 25.48 -16.01
C ASP A 447 27.40 26.04 -16.80
N ASN A 448 27.57 26.26 -18.11
CA ASN A 448 26.49 26.71 -19.03
C ASN A 448 25.34 25.67 -19.17
N SER A 449 25.37 24.58 -18.40
CA SER A 449 24.35 23.53 -18.37
C SER A 449 23.17 23.94 -17.48
N ALA A 450 22.15 24.47 -18.15
CA ALA A 450 20.78 24.65 -17.68
C ALA A 450 20.56 25.67 -16.55
N GLN A 451 19.56 26.52 -16.75
CA GLN A 451 18.98 27.44 -15.79
C GLN A 451 18.31 26.70 -14.61
N ARG A 452 19.07 25.88 -13.87
CA ARG A 452 18.65 25.47 -12.53
C ARG A 452 18.64 26.73 -11.70
N GLU A 453 17.45 27.17 -11.30
CA GLU A 453 17.28 28.29 -10.39
C GLU A 453 18.21 28.09 -9.19
N ILE A 454 19.27 28.90 -9.16
CA ILE A 454 20.25 28.88 -8.09
C ILE A 454 19.49 29.39 -6.86
N LYS A 455 18.98 28.48 -6.02
CA LYS A 455 18.39 28.84 -4.73
C LYS A 455 19.38 29.77 -4.04
N ARG A 456 19.00 31.04 -3.88
CA ARG A 456 19.77 32.02 -3.12
C ARG A 456 20.07 31.36 -1.79
N ALA A 457 21.35 31.18 -1.45
CA ALA A 457 21.71 30.55 -0.18
C ALA A 457 20.91 31.23 0.93
N GLY A 458 20.20 30.43 1.72
CA GLY A 458 19.33 30.94 2.77
C GLY A 458 20.11 31.94 3.62
N GLY A 459 19.42 32.95 4.16
CA GLY A 459 20.05 34.08 4.86
C GLY A 459 21.07 33.67 5.96
N ARG A 460 20.95 32.46 6.51
CA ARG A 460 21.93 31.87 7.45
C ARG A 460 23.31 31.64 6.84
N THR A 461 23.42 31.06 5.65
CA THR A 461 24.73 30.80 5.01
C THR A 461 25.48 32.11 4.73
N ALA A 462 24.76 33.14 4.27
CA ALA A 462 25.33 34.47 4.06
C ALA A 462 25.85 35.11 5.36
N GLN A 463 25.20 34.85 6.50
CA GLN A 463 25.69 35.32 7.81
C GLN A 463 27.01 34.65 8.19
N PHE A 464 27.16 33.34 8.00
CA PHE A 464 28.41 32.63 8.31
C PHE A 464 29.56 32.99 7.35
N GLU A 465 29.27 33.22 6.06
CA GLU A 465 30.25 33.76 5.11
C GLU A 465 30.73 35.16 5.52
N ARG A 466 29.82 36.02 6.01
CA ARG A 466 30.19 37.33 6.55
C ARG A 466 31.12 37.17 7.76
N ILE A 467 30.84 36.23 8.66
CA ILE A 467 31.72 35.95 9.81
C ILE A 467 33.10 35.50 9.35
N ARG A 468 33.20 34.55 8.39
CA ARG A 468 34.47 34.08 7.82
C ARG A 468 35.34 35.20 7.22
N ARG A 469 34.71 36.21 6.62
CA ARG A 469 35.40 37.37 6.00
C ARG A 469 35.75 38.48 7.01
N SER A 470 35.04 38.53 8.14
CA SER A 470 35.24 39.51 9.20
C SER A 470 36.43 39.18 10.12
N ASN A 471 36.82 40.14 10.95
CA ASN A 471 37.82 39.90 12.00
C ASN A 471 37.32 38.95 13.09
N ALA A 472 36.01 38.73 13.22
CA ALA A 472 35.44 37.82 14.22
C ALA A 472 35.90 36.37 14.04
N TYR A 473 36.28 35.95 12.83
CA TYR A 473 36.83 34.62 12.60
C TYR A 473 38.19 34.39 13.28
N LYS A 474 38.95 35.45 13.57
CA LYS A 474 40.18 35.32 14.38
C LYS A 474 39.86 34.94 15.82
N PHE A 475 38.70 35.35 16.34
CA PHE A 475 38.23 34.91 17.65
C PHE A 475 37.83 33.43 17.63
N VAL A 476 37.23 32.96 16.53
CA VAL A 476 36.95 31.52 16.32
C VAL A 476 38.24 30.70 16.42
N GLN A 477 39.31 31.15 15.77
CA GLN A 477 40.63 30.50 15.84
C GLN A 477 41.23 30.54 17.26
N ALA A 478 41.01 31.62 18.02
CA ALA A 478 41.51 31.75 19.39
C ALA A 478 40.78 30.85 20.40
N LEU A 479 39.58 30.36 20.08
CA LEU A 479 38.87 29.39 20.92
C LEU A 479 39.60 28.03 21.02
N GLY A 480 40.61 27.77 20.17
CA GLY A 480 41.54 26.65 20.33
C GLY A 480 41.56 25.74 19.11
N ILE A 481 41.24 24.46 19.32
CA ILE A 481 41.31 23.45 18.25
C ILE A 481 40.10 23.52 17.30
N THR A 482 40.32 23.15 16.04
CA THR A 482 39.24 23.07 15.04
C THR A 482 38.24 21.95 15.37
N PRO A 483 36.99 22.03 14.89
CA PRO A 483 35.99 20.97 15.11
C PRO A 483 36.42 19.60 14.61
N ASP A 484 37.11 19.53 13.46
CA ASP A 484 37.69 18.26 12.96
C ASP A 484 38.77 17.72 13.90
N ARG A 485 39.62 18.59 14.44
CA ARG A 485 40.67 18.18 15.38
C ARG A 485 40.06 17.67 16.69
N LEU A 486 39.04 18.36 17.19
CA LEU A 486 38.26 17.92 18.35
C LEU A 486 37.61 16.56 18.09
N ALA A 487 36.94 16.39 16.95
CA ALA A 487 36.34 15.10 16.57
C ALA A 487 37.38 13.97 16.47
N LYS A 488 38.58 14.25 15.94
CA LYS A 488 39.70 13.29 15.90
C LYS A 488 40.22 12.90 17.28
N ASN A 489 40.28 13.84 18.23
CA ASN A 489 40.63 13.55 19.63
C ASN A 489 39.59 12.58 20.24
N ILE A 490 38.31 12.89 20.04
CA ILE A 490 37.18 12.14 20.59
C ILE A 490 37.10 10.72 20.00
N LEU A 491 37.25 10.60 18.68
CA LEU A 491 37.27 9.31 17.98
C LEU A 491 38.59 8.54 18.20
N ARG A 492 39.56 9.14 18.90
CA ARG A 492 40.89 8.59 19.17
C ARG A 492 41.66 8.18 17.91
N GLU A 493 41.46 8.94 16.83
CA GLU A 493 42.11 8.70 15.54
C GLU A 493 43.57 9.19 15.51
N SER A 494 43.95 10.06 16.45
CA SER A 494 45.30 10.61 16.56
C SER A 494 45.65 11.00 18.00
N SER A 495 46.92 11.34 18.25
CA SER A 495 47.38 11.82 19.56
C SER A 495 46.56 13.02 20.02
N LYS A 496 46.08 13.01 21.27
CA LYS A 496 45.27 14.11 21.83
C LYS A 496 46.04 15.43 21.73
N VAL A 497 45.44 16.44 21.11
CA VAL A 497 45.92 17.83 21.15
C VAL A 497 44.95 18.65 21.95
N THR A 498 45.47 19.36 22.95
CA THR A 498 44.70 20.21 23.85
C THR A 498 44.60 21.61 23.28
N SER A 499 43.55 22.33 23.67
CA SER A 499 43.38 23.74 23.27
C SER A 499 44.44 24.61 23.96
N GLU A 500 45.11 25.44 23.17
CA GLU A 500 46.00 26.50 23.68
C GLU A 500 45.19 27.77 23.92
N ASP A 501 45.41 28.42 25.07
CA ASP A 501 44.70 29.65 25.44
C ASP A 501 45.46 30.88 24.92
N ASP A 502 44.77 31.87 24.34
CA ASP A 502 45.40 33.16 23.97
C ASP A 502 45.90 33.86 25.25
N SER A 503 47.04 34.52 25.16
CA SER A 503 47.62 35.34 26.23
C SER A 503 46.70 36.43 26.81
N ARG A 504 45.64 36.82 26.10
CA ARG A 504 44.66 37.84 26.49
C ARG A 504 43.37 37.20 26.99
N LEU A 505 42.63 37.93 27.82
CA LEU A 505 41.29 37.51 28.21
C LEU A 505 40.36 37.54 26.97
N PRO A 506 39.32 36.69 26.92
CA PRO A 506 38.36 36.68 25.81
C PRO A 506 37.78 38.07 25.49
N ASP A 507 37.35 38.80 26.51
CA ASP A 507 36.78 40.15 26.36
C ASP A 507 37.79 41.12 25.72
N ASP A 508 39.04 41.11 26.22
CA ASP A 508 40.12 41.98 25.72
C ASP A 508 40.49 41.65 24.27
N LEU A 509 40.53 40.37 23.91
CA LEU A 509 40.77 39.96 22.52
C LEU A 509 39.62 40.40 21.61
N ALA A 510 38.38 40.20 22.04
CA ALA A 510 37.21 40.53 21.23
C ALA A 510 37.13 42.01 20.91
N ASP A 511 37.43 42.89 21.87
CA ASP A 511 37.48 44.34 21.67
C ASP A 511 38.53 44.76 20.62
N THR A 512 39.63 43.98 20.49
CA THR A 512 40.64 44.24 19.44
C THR A 512 40.25 43.74 18.05
N LEU A 513 39.20 42.94 17.94
CA LEU A 513 38.73 42.31 16.70
C LEU A 513 37.44 42.94 16.14
N VAL A 514 36.97 44.03 16.75
CA VAL A 514 35.81 44.80 16.29
C VAL A 514 36.03 45.35 14.87
N ASP A 515 35.00 45.27 14.03
CA ASP A 515 34.98 45.82 12.67
C ASP A 515 33.61 46.41 12.29
N ALA A 516 33.41 46.75 11.01
CA ALA A 516 32.17 47.35 10.52
C ALA A 516 30.98 46.38 10.56
N ASP A 517 31.22 45.07 10.44
CA ASP A 517 30.18 44.05 10.50
C ASP A 517 29.83 43.70 11.96
N PHE A 518 30.81 43.73 12.85
CA PHE A 518 30.69 43.41 14.28
C PHE A 518 31.26 44.54 15.16
N PRO A 519 30.48 45.60 15.45
CA PRO A 519 30.97 46.85 16.05
C PRO A 519 31.26 46.81 17.56
N THR A 520 31.02 45.69 18.25
CA THR A 520 31.27 45.53 19.69
C THR A 520 31.93 44.18 19.99
N GLY A 521 32.78 44.12 21.02
CA GLY A 521 33.43 42.86 21.43
C GLY A 521 32.42 41.75 21.75
N GLU A 522 31.30 42.10 22.37
CA GLU A 522 30.22 41.13 22.68
C GLU A 522 29.60 40.52 21.40
N LEU A 523 29.40 41.32 20.35
CA LEU A 523 28.94 40.81 19.04
C LEU A 523 29.99 39.95 18.36
N VAL A 524 31.28 40.29 18.48
CA VAL A 524 32.38 39.46 17.98
C VAL A 524 32.37 38.09 18.65
N ILE A 525 32.27 38.04 19.99
CA ILE A 525 32.21 36.78 20.75
C ILE A 525 30.98 35.97 20.33
N ASN A 526 29.80 36.58 20.27
CA ASN A 526 28.56 35.88 19.93
C ASN A 526 28.58 35.32 18.50
N ALA A 527 29.05 36.10 17.53
CA ALA A 527 29.25 35.64 16.16
C ALA A 527 30.25 34.48 16.09
N ALA A 528 31.37 34.57 16.82
CA ALA A 528 32.35 33.51 16.86
C ALA A 528 31.82 32.22 17.51
N ARG A 529 31.04 32.34 18.61
CA ARG A 529 30.37 31.19 19.24
C ARG A 529 29.42 30.49 18.27
N GLN A 530 28.58 31.28 17.58
CA GLN A 530 27.62 30.74 16.60
C GLN A 530 28.34 30.09 15.42
N MET A 531 29.42 30.70 14.92
CA MET A 531 30.22 30.16 13.82
C MET A 531 30.84 28.82 14.20
N LEU A 532 31.54 28.74 15.33
CA LEU A 532 32.19 27.50 15.75
C LEU A 532 31.18 26.39 16.06
N ALA A 533 30.03 26.75 16.67
CA ALA A 533 28.95 25.80 16.91
C ALA A 533 28.36 25.27 15.59
N GLU A 534 28.24 26.11 14.56
CA GLU A 534 27.80 25.68 13.24
C GLU A 534 28.85 24.82 12.52
N GLU A 535 30.15 25.12 12.67
CA GLU A 535 31.22 24.27 12.16
C GLU A 535 31.26 22.89 12.85
N MET A 536 30.98 22.82 14.16
CA MET A 536 30.81 21.55 14.87
C MET A 536 29.58 20.79 14.37
N PHE A 537 28.47 21.48 14.13
CA PHE A 537 27.25 20.89 13.58
C PHE A 537 27.45 20.34 12.15
N ALA A 538 28.22 21.06 11.32
CA ALA A 538 28.54 20.67 9.95
C ALA A 538 29.66 19.61 9.87
N SER A 539 30.40 19.35 10.95
CA SER A 539 31.52 18.41 10.94
C SER A 539 31.07 16.96 10.75
N PRO A 540 31.51 16.26 9.68
CA PRO A 540 31.13 14.86 9.43
C PRO A 540 31.63 13.91 10.53
N ARG A 541 32.85 14.11 11.05
CA ARG A 541 33.40 13.29 12.14
C ARG A 541 32.65 13.49 13.45
N MET A 542 32.20 14.73 13.73
CA MET A 542 31.38 15.00 14.90
C MET A 542 30.03 14.29 14.81
N ARG A 543 29.34 14.39 13.66
CA ARG A 543 28.08 13.67 13.42
C ARG A 543 28.26 12.15 13.52
N LYS A 544 29.35 11.61 12.96
CA LYS A 544 29.71 10.19 13.09
C LYS A 544 29.87 9.76 14.54
N HIS A 545 30.54 10.58 15.36
CA HIS A 545 30.69 10.30 16.80
C HIS A 545 29.34 10.25 17.51
N PHE A 546 28.47 11.25 17.32
CA PHE A 546 27.14 11.27 17.92
C PHE A 546 26.31 10.07 17.47
N ARG A 547 26.23 9.82 16.15
CA ARG A 547 25.50 8.68 15.57
C ARG A 547 25.92 7.34 16.20
N LYS A 548 27.22 7.09 16.32
CA LYS A 548 27.75 5.86 16.94
C LYS A 548 27.33 5.69 18.39
N ASN A 549 27.33 6.78 19.18
CA ASN A 549 26.90 6.72 20.58
C ASN A 549 25.39 6.51 20.70
N PHE A 550 24.58 7.13 19.85
CA PHE A 550 23.13 6.90 19.84
C PHE A 550 22.76 5.47 19.43
N TYR A 551 23.47 4.83 18.49
CA TYR A 551 23.22 3.42 18.20
C TYR A 551 23.67 2.47 19.33
N GLY A 552 24.71 2.83 20.09
CA GLY A 552 25.23 2.00 21.17
C GLY A 552 24.52 2.17 22.52
N MET A 553 24.04 3.39 22.82
CA MET A 553 23.53 3.79 24.14
C MET A 553 22.27 4.66 24.06
N GLY A 554 21.58 4.62 22.91
CA GLY A 554 20.30 5.29 22.71
C GLY A 554 19.17 4.54 23.41
N ILE A 555 18.34 5.30 24.11
CA ILE A 555 17.12 4.82 24.74
C ILE A 555 15.90 5.53 24.14
N VAL A 556 14.84 4.77 23.94
CA VAL A 556 13.55 5.21 23.40
C VAL A 556 12.51 5.18 24.51
N SER A 557 11.76 6.27 24.67
CA SER A 557 10.69 6.37 25.65
C SER A 557 9.46 7.03 25.02
N CYS A 558 8.28 6.57 25.40
CA CYS A 558 7.01 7.15 25.00
C CYS A 558 6.49 8.12 26.05
N ARG A 559 5.87 9.20 25.61
CA ARG A 559 5.13 10.14 26.45
C ARG A 559 3.75 10.36 25.86
N ARG A 560 2.70 10.19 26.64
CA ARG A 560 1.33 10.48 26.15
C ARG A 560 1.12 11.99 25.91
N THR A 561 0.38 12.33 24.86
CA THR A 561 -0.17 13.68 24.66
C THR A 561 -1.48 13.85 25.46
N ASP A 562 -2.05 15.06 25.49
CA ASP A 562 -3.38 15.29 26.08
C ASP A 562 -4.49 14.54 25.32
N LYS A 563 -4.35 14.41 24.00
CA LYS A 563 -5.22 13.59 23.16
C LYS A 563 -5.06 12.11 23.51
N GLY A 564 -3.82 11.64 23.71
CA GLY A 564 -3.51 10.27 24.13
C GLY A 564 -4.06 9.90 25.50
N LEU A 565 -4.04 10.83 26.47
CA LEU A 565 -4.65 10.60 27.79
C LEU A 565 -6.11 10.21 27.69
N ARG A 566 -6.86 10.89 26.81
CA ARG A 566 -8.31 10.72 26.67
C ARG A 566 -8.68 9.54 25.78
N LYS A 567 -7.90 9.28 24.72
CA LYS A 567 -8.22 8.26 23.70
C LYS A 567 -7.62 6.89 23.99
N ILE A 568 -6.47 6.81 24.65
CA ILE A 568 -5.82 5.54 24.97
C ILE A 568 -6.28 5.09 26.37
N ASP A 569 -7.37 4.34 26.40
CA ASP A 569 -7.81 3.57 27.57
C ASP A 569 -7.20 2.15 27.57
N GLU A 570 -7.50 1.33 28.58
CA GLU A 570 -6.98 -0.04 28.70
C GLU A 570 -7.44 -0.99 27.56
N ALA A 571 -8.51 -0.63 26.84
CA ALA A 571 -9.02 -1.40 25.71
C ALA A 571 -8.36 -0.99 24.38
N ASN A 572 -7.83 0.23 24.28
CA ASN A 572 -7.17 0.75 23.09
C ASN A 572 -5.90 -0.06 22.78
N PRO A 573 -5.68 -0.45 21.50
CA PRO A 573 -4.47 -1.16 21.10
C PRO A 573 -3.17 -0.47 21.52
N TYR A 574 -3.11 0.87 21.53
CA TYR A 574 -1.93 1.65 21.89
C TYR A 574 -1.64 1.72 23.39
N TYR A 575 -2.47 1.12 24.25
CA TYR A 575 -2.20 1.12 25.70
C TYR A 575 -0.84 0.51 26.04
N GLU A 576 -0.48 -0.58 25.36
CA GLU A 576 0.80 -1.29 25.50
C GLU A 576 2.03 -0.40 25.30
N VAL A 577 1.93 0.70 24.54
CA VAL A 577 3.07 1.61 24.30
C VAL A 577 2.98 2.92 25.08
N LYS A 578 1.83 3.20 25.73
CA LYS A 578 1.52 4.49 26.34
C LYS A 578 2.52 4.92 27.41
N TYR A 579 3.08 3.96 28.16
CA TYR A 579 3.96 4.19 29.30
C TYR A 579 5.33 3.53 29.17
N LEU A 580 5.70 3.04 27.98
CA LEU A 580 7.02 2.44 27.75
C LEU A 580 8.12 3.50 27.89
N LYS A 581 9.17 3.18 28.65
CA LYS A 581 10.34 4.04 28.86
C LYS A 581 11.63 3.24 28.85
N ASN A 582 12.75 3.94 28.62
CA ASN A 582 14.10 3.41 28.70
C ASN A 582 14.32 2.13 27.86
N MET A 583 13.68 2.02 26.69
CA MET A 583 13.87 0.88 25.80
C MET A 583 15.16 1.06 25.01
N SER A 584 16.07 0.10 25.11
CA SER A 584 17.28 0.13 24.30
C SER A 584 16.96 -0.20 22.84
N ILE A 585 17.84 0.19 21.93
CA ILE A 585 17.73 -0.20 20.51
C ILE A 585 17.76 -1.73 20.34
N ALA A 586 18.50 -2.44 21.19
CA ALA A 586 18.54 -3.90 21.16
C ALA A 586 17.19 -4.52 21.57
N ASP A 587 16.50 -3.95 22.57
CA ASP A 587 15.16 -4.41 22.98
C ASP A 587 14.15 -4.26 21.85
N LEU A 588 14.21 -3.14 21.11
CA LEU A 588 13.33 -2.87 19.97
C LEU A 588 13.67 -3.73 18.74
N ALA A 589 14.94 -4.13 18.57
CA ALA A 589 15.32 -5.06 17.51
C ALA A 589 14.71 -6.46 17.70
N VAL A 590 14.43 -6.86 18.95
CA VAL A 590 13.75 -8.13 19.27
C VAL A 590 12.23 -8.01 19.10
N ARG A 591 11.65 -6.82 19.33
CA ARG A 591 10.21 -6.54 19.19
C ARG A 591 9.95 -5.37 18.23
N PRO A 592 10.24 -5.53 16.92
CA PRO A 592 10.13 -4.45 15.94
C PRO A 592 8.71 -3.88 15.82
N GLU A 593 7.70 -4.71 16.04
CA GLU A 593 6.28 -4.33 16.02
C GLU A 593 5.93 -3.24 17.05
N LEU A 594 6.60 -3.23 18.21
CA LEU A 594 6.38 -2.20 19.22
C LEU A 594 6.83 -0.84 18.72
N PHE A 595 8.00 -0.75 18.08
CA PHE A 595 8.49 0.52 17.55
C PHE A 595 7.59 1.04 16.43
N LEU A 596 7.12 0.17 15.53
CA LEU A 596 6.17 0.58 14.48
C LEU A 596 4.82 1.03 15.04
N LYS A 597 4.34 0.38 16.09
CA LYS A 597 3.14 0.78 16.83
C LYS A 597 3.32 2.12 17.54
N MET A 598 4.49 2.38 18.12
CA MET A 598 4.83 3.70 18.68
C MET A 598 4.79 4.77 17.59
N MET A 599 5.43 4.52 16.45
CA MET A 599 5.46 5.45 15.32
C MET A 599 4.05 5.78 14.84
N LYS A 600 3.17 4.77 14.72
CA LYS A 600 1.78 5.00 14.31
C LYS A 600 0.99 5.82 15.34
N ALA A 601 1.15 5.53 16.63
CA ALA A 601 0.52 6.29 17.69
C ALA A 601 1.02 7.76 17.74
N GLU A 602 2.27 8.01 17.38
CA GLU A 602 2.83 9.35 17.24
C GLU A 602 2.28 10.08 16.00
N GLU A 603 2.17 9.41 14.85
CA GLU A 603 1.52 9.94 13.65
C GLU A 603 0.05 10.35 13.90
N GLU A 604 -0.66 9.62 14.76
CA GLU A 604 -2.03 9.94 15.20
C GLU A 604 -2.10 11.04 16.28
N GLY A 605 -0.95 11.53 16.76
CA GLY A 605 -0.83 12.56 17.80
C GLY A 605 -1.24 12.08 19.19
N LEU A 606 -1.16 10.77 19.47
CA LEU A 606 -1.54 10.18 20.76
C LEU A 606 -0.36 10.08 21.73
N ILE A 607 0.85 9.88 21.20
CA ILE A 607 2.08 9.83 21.99
C ILE A 607 3.20 10.62 21.30
N GLU A 608 4.26 10.90 22.04
CA GLU A 608 5.52 11.45 21.56
C GLU A 608 6.65 10.47 21.85
N ILE A 609 7.47 10.18 20.86
CA ILE A 609 8.63 9.28 21.00
C ILE A 609 9.86 10.14 21.29
N LYS A 610 10.38 10.02 22.51
CA LYS A 610 11.63 10.65 22.92
C LYS A 610 12.79 9.67 22.78
N VAL A 611 13.75 10.01 21.93
CA VAL A 611 15.05 9.32 21.84
C VAL A 611 16.09 10.16 22.57
N SER A 612 16.79 9.54 23.53
CA SER A 612 17.85 10.19 24.31
C SER A 612 19.02 9.25 24.55
N LEU A 613 20.14 9.78 25.01
CA LEU A 613 21.25 8.96 25.49
C LEU A 613 21.02 8.60 26.96
N GLU A 614 21.32 7.36 27.33
CA GLU A 614 21.28 6.91 28.73
C GLU A 614 22.24 7.75 29.59
N ASN A 615 23.45 8.00 29.08
CA ASN A 615 24.52 8.72 29.77
C ASN A 615 24.75 10.12 29.17
N ASP A 616 23.68 10.88 28.92
CA ASP A 616 23.75 12.22 28.30
C ASP A 616 24.71 13.16 29.05
N ARG A 617 24.70 13.13 30.39
CA ARG A 617 25.54 13.98 31.23
C ARG A 617 27.01 13.65 31.07
N GLU A 618 27.38 12.37 31.18
CA GLU A 618 28.75 11.90 31.03
C GLU A 618 29.24 12.15 29.60
N PHE A 619 28.37 11.97 28.61
CA PHE A 619 28.67 12.24 27.21
C PHE A 619 28.96 13.73 26.97
N ARG A 620 28.13 14.64 27.50
CA ARG A 620 28.38 16.10 27.48
C ARG A 620 29.68 16.47 28.19
N GLN A 621 29.96 15.87 29.35
CA GLN A 621 31.18 16.13 30.11
C GLN A 621 32.43 15.66 29.39
N GLN A 622 32.38 14.49 28.72
CA GLN A 622 33.48 13.97 27.93
C GLN A 622 33.78 14.87 26.74
N LEU A 623 32.73 15.32 26.02
CA LEU A 623 32.87 16.25 24.90
C LEU A 623 33.55 17.56 25.33
N PHE A 624 33.16 18.12 26.49
CA PHE A 624 33.80 19.30 27.04
C PHE A 624 35.25 19.04 27.48
N SER A 625 35.51 17.92 28.15
CA SER A 625 36.85 17.54 28.61
C SER A 625 37.85 17.38 27.45
N ASP A 626 37.38 17.00 26.26
CA ASP A 626 38.24 16.87 25.06
C ASP A 626 38.46 18.22 24.34
N PHE A 627 37.65 19.24 24.63
CA PHE A 627 37.76 20.58 24.05
C PHE A 627 38.47 21.59 24.97
N ALA A 628 38.34 21.44 26.29
CA ALA A 628 38.93 22.33 27.27
C ALA A 628 40.47 22.30 27.25
N SER A 629 41.09 23.42 27.66
CA SER A 629 42.54 23.46 27.88
C SER A 629 42.90 22.75 29.19
N GLU A 630 44.11 22.17 29.25
CA GLU A 630 44.63 21.52 30.47
C GLU A 630 45.33 22.52 31.42
N ASN A 631 45.22 23.82 31.15
CA ASN A 631 45.81 24.88 31.95
C ASN A 631 44.94 25.22 33.16
N PHE A 632 45.59 25.62 34.26
CA PHE A 632 44.92 26.07 35.49
C PHE A 632 45.27 27.54 35.75
N SER A 633 44.47 28.46 35.21
CA SER A 633 44.59 29.90 35.44
C SER A 633 43.24 30.59 35.28
N GLU A 634 43.03 31.77 35.89
CA GLU A 634 41.79 32.55 35.68
C GLU A 634 41.53 32.84 34.19
N LEU A 635 42.60 33.01 33.41
CA LEU A 635 42.56 33.17 31.97
C LEU A 635 42.04 31.91 31.27
N ALA A 636 42.56 30.73 31.64
CA ALA A 636 42.10 29.44 31.14
C ALA A 636 40.63 29.18 31.52
N ASP A 637 40.22 29.53 32.75
CA ASP A 637 38.82 29.39 33.20
C ASP A 637 37.86 30.20 32.35
N LYS A 638 38.22 31.46 32.02
CA LYS A 638 37.40 32.30 31.12
C LYS A 638 37.34 31.74 29.70
N TRP A 639 38.46 31.28 29.15
CA TRP A 639 38.48 30.63 27.83
C TRP A 639 37.65 29.34 27.80
N ASN A 640 37.77 28.50 28.84
CA ASN A 640 36.98 27.28 28.99
C ASN A 640 35.48 27.58 29.18
N ALA A 641 35.11 28.66 29.86
CA ALA A 641 33.72 29.10 29.94
C ALA A 641 33.15 29.49 28.57
N GLU A 642 33.95 30.12 27.70
CA GLU A 642 33.57 30.40 26.31
C GLU A 642 33.41 29.10 25.49
N ARG A 643 34.33 28.15 25.66
CA ARG A 643 34.25 26.82 25.03
C ARG A 643 33.01 26.02 25.42
N GLN A 644 32.62 26.06 26.70
CA GLN A 644 31.40 25.41 27.19
C GLN A 644 30.16 25.96 26.48
N LYS A 645 30.05 27.29 26.35
CA LYS A 645 28.92 27.94 25.65
C LYS A 645 28.83 27.51 24.18
N VAL A 646 29.96 27.30 23.51
CA VAL A 646 29.97 26.77 22.14
C VAL A 646 29.43 25.34 22.09
N ILE A 647 29.89 24.48 23.01
CA ILE A 647 29.40 23.09 23.10
C ILE A 647 27.89 23.08 23.36
N ASP A 648 27.39 23.89 24.29
CA ASP A 648 25.97 23.95 24.61
C ASP A 648 25.12 24.32 23.37
N LEU A 649 25.56 25.30 22.58
CA LEU A 649 24.90 25.70 21.33
C LEU A 649 24.97 24.62 20.23
N ALA A 650 26.10 23.90 20.12
CA ALA A 650 26.29 22.88 19.10
C ALA A 650 25.57 21.57 19.43
N PHE A 651 25.58 21.19 20.72
CA PHE A 651 25.11 19.90 21.20
C PHE A 651 23.63 19.69 20.89
N ASP A 652 22.78 20.66 21.20
CA ASP A 652 21.34 20.53 20.98
C ASP A 652 20.99 20.44 19.48
N LYS A 653 21.72 21.15 18.62
CA LYS A 653 21.59 21.04 17.15
C LYS A 653 22.01 19.65 16.65
N LEU A 654 23.16 19.16 17.12
CA LEU A 654 23.71 17.85 16.77
C LEU A 654 22.79 16.72 17.23
N VAL A 655 22.31 16.76 18.48
CA VAL A 655 21.35 15.78 19.00
C VAL A 655 20.08 15.80 18.15
N LYS A 656 19.52 16.96 17.81
CA LYS A 656 18.29 17.05 17.02
C LYS A 656 18.41 16.36 15.65
N VAL A 657 19.49 16.60 14.90
CA VAL A 657 19.67 15.99 13.58
C VAL A 657 19.98 14.49 13.68
N ILE A 658 20.77 14.07 14.68
CA ILE A 658 21.16 12.68 14.87
C ILE A 658 19.99 11.84 15.36
N VAL A 659 19.20 12.32 16.31
CA VAL A 659 17.98 11.65 16.79
C VAL A 659 17.01 11.41 15.65
N LYS A 660 16.79 12.41 14.78
CA LYS A 660 15.93 12.25 13.60
C LYS A 660 16.43 11.11 12.71
N GLY A 661 17.72 11.13 12.35
CA GLY A 661 18.33 10.08 11.52
C GLY A 661 18.25 8.69 12.15
N VAL A 662 18.58 8.56 13.44
CA VAL A 662 18.50 7.28 14.17
C VAL A 662 17.08 6.76 14.22
N LYS A 663 16.09 7.63 14.45
CA LYS A 663 14.67 7.25 14.47
C LYS A 663 14.20 6.71 13.11
N ASP A 664 14.62 7.35 12.01
CA ASP A 664 14.27 6.92 10.65
C ASP A 664 14.98 5.60 10.26
N SER A 665 16.25 5.43 10.66
CA SER A 665 16.98 4.18 10.47
C SER A 665 16.39 3.03 11.30
N LEU A 666 16.00 3.28 12.56
CA LEU A 666 15.29 2.31 13.40
C LEU A 666 13.95 1.91 12.79
N ARG A 667 13.19 2.89 12.27
CA ARG A 667 11.92 2.63 11.57
C ARG A 667 12.14 1.69 10.39
N THR A 668 13.14 1.98 9.57
CA THR A 668 13.49 1.16 8.40
C THR A 668 13.91 -0.26 8.81
N ALA A 669 14.76 -0.39 9.84
CA ALA A 669 15.20 -1.70 10.34
C ALA A 669 14.04 -2.53 10.92
N CYS A 670 13.14 -1.90 11.69
CA CYS A 670 11.97 -2.58 12.24
C CYS A 670 10.96 -2.99 11.14
N GLN A 671 10.78 -2.16 10.11
CA GLN A 671 9.99 -2.52 8.94
C GLN A 671 10.59 -3.71 8.20
N ASP A 672 11.90 -3.69 7.93
CA ASP A 672 12.59 -4.75 7.18
C ASP A 672 12.52 -6.10 7.94
N GLU A 673 12.66 -6.11 9.28
CA GLU A 673 12.51 -7.35 10.06
C GLU A 673 11.06 -7.86 10.06
N LEU A 674 10.07 -6.99 10.23
CA LEU A 674 8.67 -7.40 10.19
C LEU A 674 8.23 -7.87 8.80
N LEU A 675 8.75 -7.26 7.73
CA LEU A 675 8.56 -7.69 6.34
C LEU A 675 9.10 -9.10 6.11
N LYS A 676 10.29 -9.39 6.66
CA LYS A 676 10.88 -10.73 6.62
C LYS A 676 9.97 -11.75 7.32
N THR A 677 9.45 -11.46 8.51
CA THR A 677 8.49 -12.35 9.19
C THR A 677 7.21 -12.55 8.37
N CYS A 678 6.66 -11.50 7.77
CA CYS A 678 5.49 -11.62 6.89
C CYS A 678 5.77 -12.53 5.69
N ARG A 679 6.94 -12.38 5.05
CA ARG A 679 7.37 -13.23 3.94
C ARG A 679 7.48 -14.69 4.37
N GLU A 680 8.10 -14.98 5.51
CA GLU A 680 8.24 -16.34 6.03
C GLU A 680 6.89 -17.01 6.33
N LEU A 681 5.96 -16.27 6.94
CA LEU A 681 4.60 -16.76 7.22
C LEU A 681 3.83 -17.03 5.93
N TYR A 682 3.94 -16.14 4.94
CA TYR A 682 3.32 -16.35 3.64
C TYR A 682 3.95 -17.53 2.88
N PHE A 683 5.27 -17.65 2.90
CA PHE A 683 5.98 -18.80 2.30
C PHE A 683 5.48 -20.13 2.88
N LYS A 684 5.25 -20.23 4.20
CA LYS A 684 4.65 -21.42 4.83
C LYS A 684 3.25 -21.74 4.29
N ARG A 685 2.44 -20.71 4.00
CA ARG A 685 1.11 -20.90 3.38
C ARG A 685 1.20 -21.38 1.94
N LEU A 686 2.28 -21.05 1.23
CA LEU A 686 2.53 -21.51 -0.14
C LEU A 686 3.17 -22.91 -0.19
N ASP A 687 3.97 -23.26 0.82
CA ASP A 687 4.69 -24.53 0.98
C ASP A 687 3.75 -25.67 1.40
N GLN A 688 2.74 -25.90 0.56
CA GLN A 688 1.83 -27.03 0.68
C GLN A 688 1.37 -27.49 -0.70
N ALA A 689 1.40 -28.80 -0.88
CA ALA A 689 0.92 -29.53 -2.04
C ALA A 689 -0.63 -29.57 -2.05
N PRO A 690 -1.24 -30.00 -3.17
CA PRO A 690 -2.64 -30.40 -3.21
C PRO A 690 -3.00 -31.34 -2.06
N TYR A 691 -4.26 -31.33 -1.64
CA TYR A 691 -4.74 -32.34 -0.70
C TYR A 691 -4.50 -33.72 -1.31
N LYS A 692 -3.78 -34.57 -0.57
CA LYS A 692 -3.38 -35.91 -1.00
C LYS A 692 -4.45 -36.92 -0.54
N PRO A 693 -5.22 -37.53 -1.46
CA PRO A 693 -6.09 -38.65 -1.11
C PRO A 693 -5.28 -39.84 -0.58
N LYS A 694 -5.92 -40.68 0.25
CA LYS A 694 -5.32 -41.92 0.75
C LYS A 694 -4.95 -42.83 -0.42
N GLY A 695 -3.75 -43.42 -0.36
CA GLY A 695 -3.23 -44.30 -1.41
C GLY A 695 -2.61 -43.61 -2.61
N MET A 696 -2.83 -42.31 -2.81
CA MET A 696 -2.29 -41.61 -3.98
C MET A 696 -0.88 -41.06 -3.72
N VAL A 697 -0.24 -40.54 -4.76
CA VAL A 697 1.07 -39.87 -4.66
C VAL A 697 0.85 -38.42 -4.23
N ILE A 698 1.83 -37.82 -3.55
CA ILE A 698 1.77 -36.39 -3.25
C ILE A 698 1.81 -35.59 -4.56
N GLY A 699 1.05 -34.50 -4.65
CA GLY A 699 0.92 -33.73 -5.89
C GLY A 699 -0.24 -34.17 -6.80
N THR A 700 -0.84 -35.35 -6.58
CA THR A 700 -2.05 -35.75 -7.31
C THR A 700 -3.22 -34.81 -7.00
N THR A 701 -3.87 -34.27 -8.03
CA THR A 701 -5.02 -33.37 -7.88
C THR A 701 -6.27 -34.15 -7.44
N PRO A 702 -6.90 -33.81 -6.29
CA PRO A 702 -8.07 -34.51 -5.79
C PRO A 702 -9.37 -34.08 -6.48
N ARG A 703 -10.35 -34.99 -6.51
CA ARG A 703 -11.78 -34.68 -6.75
C ARG A 703 -12.41 -34.18 -5.46
N VAL A 704 -13.00 -33.00 -5.51
CA VAL A 704 -13.46 -32.31 -4.29
C VAL A 704 -14.96 -32.05 -4.34
N LEU A 705 -15.66 -32.39 -3.26
CA LEU A 705 -17.02 -31.94 -3.01
C LEU A 705 -17.00 -30.89 -1.90
N THR A 706 -17.35 -29.64 -2.21
CA THR A 706 -17.41 -28.56 -1.21
C THR A 706 -18.83 -28.23 -0.78
N LEU A 707 -19.01 -27.85 0.49
CA LEU A 707 -20.28 -27.39 1.05
C LEU A 707 -20.09 -26.13 1.90
N SER A 708 -21.07 -25.22 1.86
CA SER A 708 -21.11 -24.05 2.75
C SER A 708 -22.52 -23.52 3.00
N ASN A 709 -22.79 -23.11 4.24
CA ASN A 709 -23.97 -22.36 4.67
C ASN A 709 -23.75 -20.83 4.74
N GLY A 710 -22.55 -20.34 4.42
CA GLY A 710 -22.21 -18.93 4.53
C GLY A 710 -22.39 -18.38 5.96
N MET A 711 -23.18 -17.30 6.10
CA MET A 711 -23.56 -16.71 7.41
C MET A 711 -24.80 -17.37 8.03
N GLY A 712 -25.51 -18.20 7.28
CA GLY A 712 -26.83 -18.72 7.64
C GLY A 712 -26.79 -19.91 8.60
N ASP A 713 -27.89 -20.15 9.32
CA ASP A 713 -28.07 -21.39 10.08
C ASP A 713 -28.32 -22.55 9.10
N PRO A 714 -27.46 -23.59 9.05
CA PRO A 714 -27.60 -24.70 8.09
C PRO A 714 -28.90 -25.50 8.23
N ASN A 715 -29.64 -25.33 9.34
CA ASN A 715 -30.95 -25.95 9.54
C ASN A 715 -32.12 -25.16 8.95
N ARG A 716 -31.91 -23.89 8.60
CA ARG A 716 -32.96 -22.94 8.19
C ARG A 716 -32.69 -22.35 6.82
N GLU A 717 -31.42 -22.18 6.49
CA GLU A 717 -30.95 -21.58 5.25
C GLU A 717 -30.29 -22.64 4.37
N PRO A 718 -30.35 -22.47 3.04
CA PRO A 718 -29.84 -23.46 2.11
C PRO A 718 -28.31 -23.55 2.19
N VAL A 719 -27.80 -24.79 2.21
CA VAL A 719 -26.39 -25.13 2.10
C VAL A 719 -26.04 -25.28 0.62
N SER A 720 -25.16 -24.44 0.11
CA SER A 720 -24.63 -24.55 -1.26
C SER A 720 -23.56 -25.64 -1.34
N TRP A 721 -23.47 -26.32 -2.48
CA TRP A 721 -22.44 -27.32 -2.73
C TRP A 721 -21.97 -27.34 -4.18
N VAL A 722 -20.73 -27.78 -4.39
CA VAL A 722 -20.08 -27.90 -5.70
C VAL A 722 -19.23 -29.17 -5.75
N SER A 723 -19.35 -29.95 -6.82
CA SER A 723 -18.48 -31.09 -7.13
C SER A 723 -17.53 -30.72 -8.27
N MET A 724 -16.23 -30.86 -8.03
CA MET A 724 -15.17 -30.57 -8.99
C MET A 724 -14.33 -31.82 -9.26
N ASP A 725 -14.00 -32.06 -10.53
CA ASP A 725 -13.12 -33.17 -10.96
C ASP A 725 -11.64 -32.80 -10.84
N GLU A 726 -10.76 -33.78 -11.09
CA GLU A 726 -9.30 -33.64 -11.06
C GLU A 726 -8.74 -32.58 -12.05
N ASP A 727 -9.48 -32.25 -13.12
CA ASP A 727 -9.11 -31.22 -14.10
C ASP A 727 -9.51 -29.80 -13.65
N GLY A 728 -10.16 -29.66 -12.48
CA GLY A 728 -10.68 -28.39 -11.99
C GLY A 728 -11.98 -27.94 -12.65
N ARG A 729 -12.69 -28.84 -13.34
CA ARG A 729 -13.98 -28.56 -13.98
C ARG A 729 -15.14 -28.85 -13.03
N ILE A 730 -16.13 -27.97 -13.07
CA ILE A 730 -17.34 -28.10 -12.26
C ILE A 730 -18.24 -29.17 -12.90
N LEU A 731 -18.37 -30.31 -12.23
CA LEU A 731 -19.25 -31.39 -12.69
C LEU A 731 -20.71 -31.09 -12.39
N GLU A 732 -20.99 -30.57 -11.19
CA GLU A 732 -22.33 -30.31 -10.69
C GLU A 732 -22.30 -29.34 -9.51
N HIS A 733 -23.37 -28.59 -9.33
CA HIS A 733 -23.57 -27.73 -8.17
C HIS A 733 -25.05 -27.70 -7.78
N GLY A 734 -25.34 -27.34 -6.53
CA GLY A 734 -26.72 -27.27 -6.07
C GLY A 734 -26.84 -26.65 -4.68
N THR A 735 -28.04 -26.79 -4.11
CA THR A 735 -28.32 -26.36 -2.73
C THR A 735 -29.15 -27.42 -2.01
N PHE A 736 -28.89 -27.63 -0.73
CA PHE A 736 -29.72 -28.43 0.18
C PHE A 736 -30.43 -27.49 1.16
N THR A 737 -31.75 -27.59 1.27
CA THR A 737 -32.53 -26.64 2.11
C THR A 737 -32.51 -26.98 3.60
N ASN A 738 -32.44 -28.27 3.96
CA ASN A 738 -32.36 -28.73 5.34
C ASN A 738 -31.67 -30.10 5.43
N LEU A 739 -30.34 -30.11 5.39
CA LEU A 739 -29.56 -31.34 5.39
C LEU A 739 -29.65 -32.11 6.72
N ALA A 740 -29.87 -31.42 7.83
CA ALA A 740 -29.88 -32.04 9.16
C ALA A 740 -31.12 -32.90 9.43
N ARG A 741 -32.30 -32.49 8.94
CA ARG A 741 -33.59 -33.13 9.29
C ARG A 741 -34.30 -33.80 8.13
N ASP A 742 -34.09 -33.33 6.90
CA ASP A 742 -34.80 -33.86 5.73
C ASP A 742 -34.09 -35.09 5.16
N GLU A 743 -34.62 -36.28 5.44
CA GLU A 743 -34.07 -37.55 4.97
C GLU A 743 -33.96 -37.62 3.43
N SER A 744 -34.82 -36.90 2.70
CA SER A 744 -34.72 -36.86 1.22
C SER A 744 -33.46 -36.12 0.75
N GLN A 745 -33.07 -35.06 1.46
CA GLN A 745 -31.87 -34.28 1.18
C GLN A 745 -30.62 -35.04 1.65
N ARG A 746 -30.72 -35.73 2.80
CA ARG A 746 -29.67 -36.63 3.32
C ARG A 746 -29.35 -37.75 2.32
N GLU A 747 -30.38 -38.38 1.75
CA GLU A 747 -30.19 -39.39 0.71
C GLU A 747 -29.70 -38.78 -0.61
N ALA A 748 -30.10 -37.55 -0.95
CA ALA A 748 -29.58 -36.85 -2.12
C ALA A 748 -28.07 -36.56 -2.02
N LEU A 749 -27.57 -36.19 -0.84
CA LEU A 749 -26.13 -36.05 -0.60
C LEU A 749 -25.42 -37.42 -0.70
N ALA A 750 -25.98 -38.46 -0.10
CA ALA A 750 -25.41 -39.80 -0.18
C ALA A 750 -25.33 -40.31 -1.63
N GLU A 751 -26.39 -40.10 -2.41
CA GLU A 751 -26.42 -40.42 -3.84
C GLU A 751 -25.43 -39.57 -4.64
N LEU A 752 -25.30 -38.28 -4.34
CA LEU A 752 -24.31 -37.40 -4.98
C LEU A 752 -22.89 -37.93 -4.76
N VAL A 753 -22.54 -38.29 -3.52
CA VAL A 753 -21.22 -38.84 -3.18
C VAL A 753 -20.98 -40.17 -3.90
N ARG A 754 -21.96 -41.09 -3.91
CA ARG A 754 -21.82 -42.37 -4.63
C ARG A 754 -21.65 -42.20 -6.14
N ARG A 755 -22.36 -41.23 -6.73
CA ARG A 755 -22.33 -40.96 -8.18
C ARG A 755 -21.06 -40.24 -8.62
N ARG A 756 -20.60 -39.25 -7.85
CA ARG A 756 -19.46 -38.40 -8.22
C ARG A 756 -18.12 -38.92 -7.70
N GLN A 757 -18.15 -39.81 -6.70
CA GLN A 757 -16.97 -40.40 -6.09
C GLN A 757 -15.87 -39.35 -5.77
N PRO A 758 -16.18 -38.31 -4.97
CA PRO A 758 -15.17 -37.36 -4.54
C PRO A 758 -14.14 -38.06 -3.63
N ASP A 759 -12.89 -37.59 -3.66
CA ASP A 759 -11.82 -38.09 -2.81
C ASP A 759 -11.89 -37.51 -1.39
N VAL A 760 -12.52 -36.32 -1.26
CA VAL A 760 -12.64 -35.59 0.00
C VAL A 760 -13.84 -34.64 -0.02
N ILE A 761 -14.43 -34.41 1.16
CA ILE A 761 -15.44 -33.37 1.37
C ILE A 761 -14.81 -32.17 2.07
N GLY A 762 -14.96 -31.00 1.47
CA GLY A 762 -14.50 -29.74 2.02
C GLY A 762 -15.63 -28.88 2.56
N ILE A 763 -15.53 -28.37 3.78
CA ILE A 763 -16.55 -27.50 4.38
C ILE A 763 -15.91 -26.22 4.89
N SER A 764 -16.56 -25.08 4.66
CA SER A 764 -16.20 -23.83 5.34
C SER A 764 -17.40 -22.88 5.35
N GLY A 765 -17.27 -21.75 6.05
CA GLY A 765 -18.33 -20.76 6.14
C GLY A 765 -17.93 -19.54 6.95
N PHE A 766 -18.92 -18.70 7.26
CA PHE A 766 -18.67 -17.37 7.84
C PHE A 766 -19.20 -17.22 9.27
N SER A 767 -19.69 -18.30 9.86
CA SER A 767 -20.33 -18.27 11.18
C SER A 767 -19.97 -19.50 12.01
N ALA A 768 -20.09 -19.38 13.34
CA ALA A 768 -19.99 -20.50 14.27
C ALA A 768 -20.99 -21.62 13.97
N ASP A 769 -22.13 -21.31 13.34
CA ASP A 769 -23.16 -22.29 12.98
C ASP A 769 -22.68 -23.29 11.90
N THR A 770 -21.61 -22.98 11.15
CA THR A 770 -20.93 -23.92 10.24
C THR A 770 -20.41 -25.17 10.97
N HIS A 771 -20.09 -25.08 12.27
CA HIS A 771 -19.70 -26.25 13.07
C HIS A 771 -20.79 -27.33 13.12
N ARG A 772 -22.07 -26.91 13.06
CA ARG A 772 -23.20 -27.85 13.00
C ARG A 772 -23.23 -28.58 11.66
N LEU A 773 -23.01 -27.86 10.56
CA LEU A 773 -22.93 -28.45 9.23
C LEU A 773 -21.82 -29.50 9.15
N ILE A 774 -20.65 -29.20 9.74
CA ILE A 774 -19.52 -30.15 9.80
C ILE A 774 -19.96 -31.45 10.48
N LYS A 775 -20.52 -31.36 11.69
CA LYS A 775 -21.02 -32.54 12.44
C LYS A 775 -22.12 -33.30 11.72
N ASP A 776 -23.04 -32.57 11.08
CA ASP A 776 -24.15 -33.18 10.34
C ASP A 776 -23.63 -33.99 9.15
N VAL A 777 -22.63 -33.47 8.42
CA VAL A 777 -22.00 -34.17 7.29
C VAL A 777 -21.12 -35.33 7.77
N GLU A 778 -20.29 -35.16 8.80
CA GLU A 778 -19.51 -36.25 9.40
C GLU A 778 -20.42 -37.40 9.87
N GLY A 779 -21.52 -37.05 10.56
CA GLY A 779 -22.54 -38.01 10.99
C GLY A 779 -23.20 -38.73 9.81
N LEU A 780 -23.49 -38.01 8.72
CA LEU A 780 -24.04 -38.58 7.49
C LEU A 780 -23.09 -39.54 6.79
N VAL A 781 -21.81 -39.18 6.67
CA VAL A 781 -20.76 -40.03 6.10
C VAL A 781 -20.68 -41.35 6.88
N SER A 782 -20.69 -41.28 8.21
CA SER A 782 -20.67 -42.46 9.08
C SER A 782 -21.96 -43.29 8.99
N GLU A 783 -23.14 -42.66 9.05
CA GLU A 783 -24.44 -43.33 9.01
C GLU A 783 -24.70 -44.05 7.68
N LYS A 784 -24.35 -43.40 6.56
CA LYS A 784 -24.60 -43.91 5.19
C LYS A 784 -23.44 -44.75 4.64
N GLY A 785 -22.35 -44.90 5.41
CA GLY A 785 -21.17 -45.68 5.02
C GLY A 785 -20.51 -45.14 3.75
N LEU A 786 -20.36 -43.82 3.64
CA LEU A 786 -19.74 -43.19 2.47
C LEU A 786 -18.22 -43.32 2.57
N VAL A 787 -17.62 -44.03 1.62
CA VAL A 787 -16.19 -44.34 1.61
C VAL A 787 -15.45 -43.55 0.52
N GLY A 788 -14.18 -43.27 0.77
CA GLY A 788 -13.26 -42.70 -0.22
C GLY A 788 -12.74 -43.74 -1.22
N PRO A 789 -11.74 -43.38 -2.04
CA PRO A 789 -11.13 -44.30 -3.02
C PRO A 789 -10.51 -45.53 -2.34
N GLU A 790 -10.59 -46.68 -3.02
CA GLU A 790 -9.85 -47.89 -2.64
C GLU A 790 -8.35 -47.68 -2.85
N TYR A 791 -7.55 -48.08 -1.86
CA TYR A 791 -6.10 -48.06 -1.96
C TYR A 791 -5.47 -49.35 -1.42
N ASP A 792 -4.26 -49.65 -1.89
CA ASP A 792 -3.45 -50.75 -1.37
C ASP A 792 -2.78 -50.32 -0.05
N ASP A 793 -3.15 -50.96 1.04
CA ASP A 793 -2.61 -50.65 2.36
C ASP A 793 -1.21 -51.28 2.50
N PRO A 794 -0.13 -50.48 2.64
CA PRO A 794 1.23 -51.00 2.65
C PRO A 794 1.55 -51.92 3.84
N GLU A 795 0.75 -51.91 4.91
CA GLU A 795 0.94 -52.78 6.07
C GLU A 795 0.30 -54.16 5.90
N THR A 796 -0.86 -54.21 5.23
CA THR A 796 -1.65 -55.44 5.06
C THR A 796 -1.57 -56.03 3.65
N ASN A 797 -1.15 -55.22 2.68
CA ASN A 797 -1.10 -55.53 1.25
C ASN A 797 -2.48 -55.97 0.69
N GLU A 798 -3.56 -55.44 1.30
CA GLU A 798 -4.97 -55.63 0.93
C GLU A 798 -5.59 -54.30 0.47
N TYR A 799 -6.56 -54.38 -0.44
CA TYR A 799 -7.36 -53.22 -0.84
C TYR A 799 -8.30 -52.81 0.28
N ARG A 800 -8.24 -51.53 0.66
CA ARG A 800 -9.05 -50.93 1.73
C ARG A 800 -9.71 -49.64 1.27
N SER A 801 -10.93 -49.40 1.76
CA SER A 801 -11.59 -48.10 1.70
C SER A 801 -11.88 -47.61 3.11
N ASP A 802 -11.48 -46.39 3.42
CA ASP A 802 -11.87 -45.70 4.65
C ASP A 802 -13.11 -44.83 4.42
N LEU A 803 -13.76 -44.41 5.51
CA LEU A 803 -14.79 -43.38 5.44
C LEU A 803 -14.22 -42.10 4.82
N LEU A 804 -15.05 -41.44 4.01
CA LEU A 804 -14.69 -40.21 3.32
C LEU A 804 -14.34 -39.10 4.33
N GLU A 805 -13.22 -38.43 4.12
CA GLU A 805 -12.78 -37.39 5.06
C GLU A 805 -13.55 -36.08 4.83
N VAL A 806 -13.91 -35.44 5.95
CA VAL A 806 -14.55 -34.11 5.98
C VAL A 806 -13.54 -33.13 6.56
N ILE A 807 -13.11 -32.16 5.76
CA ILE A 807 -12.04 -31.23 6.12
C ILE A 807 -12.58 -29.80 6.15
N VAL A 808 -12.19 -29.05 7.18
CA VAL A 808 -12.43 -27.62 7.24
C VAL A 808 -11.38 -26.89 6.42
N ILE A 809 -11.81 -26.21 5.36
CA ILE A 809 -10.90 -25.52 4.42
C ILE A 809 -10.63 -24.08 4.89
N ASN A 810 -9.38 -23.64 4.79
CA ASN A 810 -9.01 -22.23 4.91
C ASN A 810 -9.67 -21.42 3.80
N ASP A 811 -10.58 -20.52 4.17
CA ASP A 811 -11.42 -19.80 3.22
C ASP A 811 -10.98 -18.38 2.91
N GLU A 812 -9.79 -17.96 3.36
CA GLU A 812 -9.33 -16.57 3.22
C GLU A 812 -9.25 -16.11 1.76
N VAL A 813 -8.79 -16.97 0.86
CA VAL A 813 -8.75 -16.68 -0.58
C VAL A 813 -10.16 -16.72 -1.18
N ALA A 814 -10.99 -17.67 -0.76
CA ALA A 814 -12.36 -17.81 -1.23
C ALA A 814 -13.24 -16.61 -0.84
N ARG A 815 -12.99 -16.00 0.32
CA ARG A 815 -13.67 -14.78 0.78
C ARG A 815 -13.38 -13.58 -0.11
N LEU A 816 -12.14 -13.43 -0.58
CA LEU A 816 -11.76 -12.38 -1.54
C LEU A 816 -12.30 -12.70 -2.94
N TYR A 817 -12.28 -13.98 -3.35
CA TYR A 817 -12.72 -14.38 -4.68
C TYR A 817 -14.22 -14.20 -4.91
N LYS A 818 -15.10 -14.63 -3.99
CA LYS A 818 -16.54 -14.85 -4.25
C LYS A 818 -17.29 -13.65 -4.86
N ASP A 819 -16.88 -12.43 -4.52
CA ASP A 819 -17.47 -11.18 -5.01
C ASP A 819 -16.51 -10.40 -5.95
N SER A 820 -15.33 -10.93 -6.24
CA SER A 820 -14.34 -10.29 -7.13
C SER A 820 -14.84 -10.17 -8.58
N PRO A 821 -14.37 -9.17 -9.33
CA PRO A 821 -14.61 -9.08 -10.78
C PRO A 821 -14.19 -10.36 -11.52
N ARG A 822 -13.08 -10.99 -11.11
CA ARG A 822 -12.60 -12.26 -11.66
C ARG A 822 -13.65 -13.36 -11.52
N ALA A 823 -14.22 -13.54 -10.33
CA ALA A 823 -15.24 -14.55 -10.11
C ALA A 823 -16.53 -14.29 -10.89
N VAL A 824 -16.89 -13.02 -11.09
CA VAL A 824 -18.03 -12.66 -11.95
C VAL A 824 -17.74 -12.97 -13.42
N ALA A 825 -16.49 -12.77 -13.88
CA ALA A 825 -16.08 -13.10 -15.24
C ALA A 825 -15.98 -14.62 -15.48
N ASP A 826 -15.40 -15.37 -14.53
CA ASP A 826 -15.25 -16.82 -14.60
C ASP A 826 -16.62 -17.52 -14.60
N HIS A 827 -17.54 -17.04 -13.76
CA HIS A 827 -18.84 -17.68 -13.53
C HIS A 827 -20.00 -16.66 -13.44
N PRO A 828 -20.38 -15.99 -14.55
CA PRO A 828 -21.36 -14.89 -14.53
C PRO A 828 -22.76 -15.29 -14.08
N SER A 829 -23.15 -16.55 -14.31
CA SER A 829 -24.47 -17.08 -13.99
C SER A 829 -24.58 -17.63 -12.56
N LEU A 830 -23.47 -17.73 -11.83
CA LEU A 830 -23.44 -18.37 -10.50
C LEU A 830 -23.51 -17.32 -9.38
N ASN A 831 -24.26 -17.67 -8.33
CA ASN A 831 -24.36 -16.81 -7.15
C ASN A 831 -23.02 -16.77 -6.36
N PRO A 832 -22.82 -15.79 -5.47
CA PRO A 832 -21.59 -15.68 -4.69
C PRO A 832 -21.26 -16.92 -3.84
N MET A 833 -22.25 -17.61 -3.28
CA MET A 833 -22.01 -18.80 -2.44
C MET A 833 -21.52 -20.00 -3.24
N THR A 834 -22.02 -20.19 -4.45
CA THR A 834 -21.51 -21.23 -5.36
C THR A 834 -20.08 -20.89 -5.80
N ARG A 835 -19.78 -19.63 -6.10
CA ARG A 835 -18.41 -19.16 -6.42
C ARG A 835 -17.44 -19.33 -5.25
N TYR A 836 -17.91 -19.09 -4.02
CA TYR A 836 -17.16 -19.40 -2.81
C TYR A 836 -16.83 -20.91 -2.71
N CYS A 837 -17.80 -21.80 -2.94
CA CYS A 837 -17.57 -23.26 -2.94
C CYS A 837 -16.58 -23.69 -4.04
N ILE A 838 -16.59 -23.04 -5.21
CA ILE A 838 -15.62 -23.27 -6.29
C ILE A 838 -14.21 -22.92 -5.81
N ALA A 839 -14.01 -21.74 -5.21
CA ALA A 839 -12.70 -21.34 -4.70
C ALA A 839 -12.19 -22.24 -3.57
N LEU A 840 -13.07 -22.71 -2.68
CA LEU A 840 -12.72 -23.72 -1.68
C LEU A 840 -12.20 -25.01 -2.32
N ALA A 841 -12.87 -25.48 -3.37
CA ALA A 841 -12.48 -26.70 -4.06
C ALA A 841 -11.12 -26.49 -4.78
N ARG A 842 -10.92 -25.34 -5.43
CA ARG A 842 -9.65 -25.01 -6.10
C ARG A 842 -8.51 -24.86 -5.11
N TYR A 843 -8.77 -24.32 -3.93
CA TYR A 843 -7.77 -24.24 -2.86
C TYR A 843 -7.30 -25.63 -2.45
N MET A 844 -8.20 -26.61 -2.27
CA MET A 844 -7.80 -27.99 -1.98
C MET A 844 -7.02 -28.64 -3.13
N GLN A 845 -7.32 -28.26 -4.38
CA GLN A 845 -6.60 -28.77 -5.54
C GLN A 845 -5.22 -28.15 -5.73
N ASN A 846 -5.05 -26.85 -5.48
CA ASN A 846 -3.74 -26.21 -5.49
C ASN A 846 -3.79 -24.84 -4.78
N PRO A 847 -3.38 -24.76 -3.50
CA PRO A 847 -3.39 -23.51 -2.75
C PRO A 847 -2.57 -22.40 -3.42
N MET A 848 -1.42 -22.74 -4.01
CA MET A 848 -0.51 -21.77 -4.65
C MET A 848 -1.17 -21.07 -5.84
N LYS A 849 -1.96 -21.78 -6.66
CA LYS A 849 -2.69 -21.16 -7.78
C LYS A 849 -3.70 -20.13 -7.28
N GLU A 850 -4.43 -20.45 -6.22
CA GLU A 850 -5.42 -19.54 -5.64
C GLU A 850 -4.78 -18.28 -5.04
N TYR A 851 -3.64 -18.42 -4.34
CA TYR A 851 -2.88 -17.26 -3.86
C TYR A 851 -2.31 -16.40 -5.00
N ALA A 852 -1.72 -17.03 -6.02
CA ALA A 852 -1.16 -16.30 -7.17
C ALA A 852 -2.23 -15.50 -7.92
N ALA A 853 -3.44 -16.07 -8.02
CA ALA A 853 -4.55 -15.43 -8.70
C ALA A 853 -5.08 -14.17 -7.98
N LEU A 854 -4.78 -13.96 -6.69
CA LEU A 854 -5.12 -12.71 -5.98
C LEU A 854 -4.32 -11.50 -6.50
N GLY A 855 -3.13 -11.73 -7.07
CA GLY A 855 -2.25 -10.65 -7.52
C GLY A 855 -1.99 -9.61 -6.42
N LYS A 856 -2.37 -8.35 -6.67
CA LYS A 856 -2.16 -7.24 -5.71
C LYS A 856 -3.03 -7.36 -4.45
N ASP A 857 -4.15 -8.07 -4.52
CA ASP A 857 -5.07 -8.24 -3.39
C ASP A 857 -4.52 -9.18 -2.31
N VAL A 858 -3.38 -9.83 -2.56
CA VAL A 858 -2.68 -10.67 -1.58
C VAL A 858 -2.35 -9.91 -0.29
N THR A 859 -2.12 -8.60 -0.35
CA THR A 859 -1.85 -7.78 0.85
C THR A 859 -3.08 -7.59 1.74
N SER A 860 -4.28 -7.89 1.24
CA SER A 860 -5.53 -7.89 2.01
C SER A 860 -5.67 -9.11 2.92
N LEU A 861 -4.86 -10.16 2.69
CA LEU A 861 -4.79 -11.32 3.58
C LEU A 861 -4.15 -10.90 4.91
N GLN A 862 -4.71 -11.34 6.03
CA GLN A 862 -4.12 -11.13 7.35
C GLN A 862 -2.99 -12.15 7.58
N ILE A 863 -1.79 -11.82 7.10
CA ILE A 863 -0.59 -12.66 7.21
C ILE A 863 0.04 -12.49 8.60
N HIS A 864 0.14 -11.24 9.07
CA HIS A 864 0.67 -10.90 10.38
C HIS A 864 -0.17 -9.80 11.07
N PRO A 865 -0.47 -9.88 12.38
CA PRO A 865 -1.34 -8.92 13.09
C PRO A 865 -0.92 -7.44 12.97
N TYR A 866 0.39 -7.20 12.85
CA TYR A 866 0.96 -5.86 12.76
C TYR A 866 1.37 -5.44 11.34
N GLN A 867 1.03 -6.21 10.31
CA GLN A 867 1.39 -5.90 8.91
C GLN A 867 0.83 -4.55 8.43
N GLN A 868 -0.27 -4.08 9.03
CA GLN A 868 -0.89 -2.79 8.70
C GLN A 868 0.02 -1.57 8.96
N TYR A 869 1.08 -1.74 9.78
CA TYR A 869 2.07 -0.70 10.03
C TYR A 869 3.20 -0.69 8.98
N LEU A 870 3.15 -1.59 7.99
CA LEU A 870 4.12 -1.66 6.90
C LEU A 870 3.66 -0.86 5.68
N PRO A 871 4.60 -0.27 4.92
CA PRO A 871 4.28 0.27 3.60
C PRO A 871 3.79 -0.84 2.66
N GLN A 872 2.58 -0.69 2.11
CA GLN A 872 1.93 -1.72 1.28
C GLN A 872 2.77 -2.16 0.07
N ALA A 873 3.46 -1.21 -0.59
CA ALA A 873 4.34 -1.52 -1.71
C ALA A 873 5.53 -2.42 -1.31
N LYS A 874 6.12 -2.19 -0.13
CA LYS A 874 7.20 -3.05 0.39
C LYS A 874 6.66 -4.43 0.76
N LEU A 875 5.49 -4.49 1.41
CA LEU A 875 4.84 -5.74 1.76
C LEU A 875 4.58 -6.58 0.51
N LEU A 876 3.93 -6.01 -0.50
CA LEU A 876 3.68 -6.69 -1.77
C LEU A 876 4.96 -7.25 -2.38
N LYS A 877 6.02 -6.44 -2.50
CA LYS A 877 7.31 -6.90 -3.04
C LYS A 877 7.86 -8.13 -2.29
N HIS A 878 7.78 -8.14 -0.95
CA HIS A 878 8.28 -9.28 -0.15
C HIS A 878 7.40 -10.53 -0.29
N LEU A 879 6.08 -10.39 -0.43
CA LEU A 879 5.19 -11.52 -0.67
C LEU A 879 5.39 -12.09 -2.07
N GLU A 880 5.60 -11.22 -3.06
CA GLU A 880 5.91 -11.62 -4.43
C GLU A 880 7.21 -12.43 -4.50
N THR A 881 8.28 -12.06 -3.78
CA THR A 881 9.51 -12.88 -3.80
C THR A 881 9.30 -14.29 -3.23
N ALA A 882 8.47 -14.46 -2.20
CA ALA A 882 8.10 -15.80 -1.71
C ALA A 882 7.27 -16.58 -2.73
N MET A 883 6.35 -15.92 -3.45
CA MET A 883 5.61 -16.55 -4.54
C MET A 883 6.54 -16.96 -5.69
N VAL A 884 7.49 -16.10 -6.06
CA VAL A 884 8.52 -16.40 -7.05
C VAL A 884 9.31 -17.64 -6.64
N ASP A 885 9.81 -17.70 -5.41
CA ASP A 885 10.57 -18.86 -4.94
C ASP A 885 9.74 -20.15 -5.00
N MET A 886 8.48 -20.10 -4.57
CA MET A 886 7.62 -21.29 -4.58
C MET A 886 7.22 -21.73 -6.00
N VAL A 887 6.86 -20.79 -6.88
CA VAL A 887 6.47 -21.11 -8.26
C VAL A 887 7.64 -21.73 -9.03
N ASN A 888 8.86 -21.23 -8.83
CA ASN A 888 10.03 -21.80 -9.49
C ASN A 888 10.51 -23.11 -8.84
N LEU A 889 10.20 -23.36 -7.56
CA LEU A 889 10.42 -24.66 -6.93
C LEU A 889 9.52 -25.73 -7.56
N VAL A 890 8.23 -25.42 -7.71
CA VAL A 890 7.23 -26.37 -8.24
C VAL A 890 7.35 -26.54 -9.75
N GLY A 891 7.52 -25.43 -10.48
CA GLY A 891 7.45 -25.34 -11.93
C GLY A 891 6.04 -25.06 -12.44
N VAL A 892 5.94 -24.69 -13.72
CA VAL A 892 4.69 -24.43 -14.42
C VAL A 892 4.64 -25.27 -15.69
N ASP A 893 3.60 -26.10 -15.83
CA ASP A 893 3.29 -26.75 -17.09
C ASP A 893 2.83 -25.68 -18.08
N ILE A 894 3.64 -25.46 -19.11
CA ILE A 894 3.40 -24.38 -20.07
C ILE A 894 2.14 -24.63 -20.91
N ASN A 895 1.84 -25.88 -21.26
CA ASN A 895 0.69 -26.22 -22.09
C ASN A 895 -0.61 -26.17 -21.29
N VAL A 896 -0.58 -26.59 -20.02
CA VAL A 896 -1.72 -26.39 -19.10
C VAL A 896 -1.94 -24.91 -18.83
N ALA A 897 -0.88 -24.10 -18.68
CA ALA A 897 -1.01 -22.64 -18.56
C ALA A 897 -1.65 -21.98 -19.78
N MET A 898 -1.60 -22.60 -20.97
CA MET A 898 -2.31 -22.12 -22.16
C MET A 898 -3.80 -22.40 -22.17
N GLN A 899 -4.25 -23.43 -21.44
CA GLN A 899 -5.63 -23.88 -21.43
C GLN A 899 -6.38 -23.45 -20.17
N ASP A 900 -5.69 -23.35 -19.03
CA ASP A 900 -6.24 -22.96 -17.74
C ASP A 900 -5.69 -21.62 -17.28
N ALA A 901 -6.59 -20.63 -17.17
CA ALA A 901 -6.27 -19.29 -16.70
C ALA A 901 -5.69 -19.30 -15.27
N ASN A 902 -6.09 -20.22 -14.40
CA ASN A 902 -5.58 -20.28 -13.03
C ASN A 902 -4.09 -20.68 -13.00
N THR A 903 -3.69 -21.60 -13.87
CA THR A 903 -2.30 -21.97 -14.07
C THR A 903 -1.51 -20.84 -14.75
N ALA A 904 -2.13 -20.12 -15.70
CA ALA A 904 -1.51 -18.95 -16.33
C ALA A 904 -1.12 -17.84 -15.34
N HIS A 905 -1.85 -17.69 -14.22
CA HIS A 905 -1.52 -16.73 -13.15
C HIS A 905 -0.18 -17.02 -12.46
N LEU A 906 0.41 -18.20 -12.64
CA LEU A 906 1.74 -18.52 -12.12
C LEU A 906 2.87 -17.92 -12.99
N LEU A 907 2.62 -17.70 -14.28
CA LEU A 907 3.64 -17.25 -15.24
C LEU A 907 4.35 -15.93 -14.85
N PRO A 908 3.68 -14.89 -14.32
CA PRO A 908 4.36 -13.68 -13.86
C PRO A 908 5.39 -13.91 -12.75
N TYR A 909 5.31 -15.04 -12.03
CA TYR A 909 6.19 -15.41 -10.92
C TYR A 909 7.35 -16.31 -11.34
N VAL A 910 7.37 -16.81 -12.57
CA VAL A 910 8.52 -17.56 -13.12
C VAL A 910 9.75 -16.64 -13.25
N ALA A 911 10.95 -17.18 -13.02
CA ALA A 911 12.20 -16.44 -13.15
C ALA A 911 12.39 -15.89 -14.56
N GLY A 912 12.88 -14.65 -14.69
CA GLY A 912 13.05 -13.98 -15.99
C GLY A 912 11.78 -13.33 -16.55
N LEU A 913 10.61 -13.81 -16.14
CA LEU A 913 9.32 -13.25 -16.52
C LEU A 913 8.89 -12.13 -15.55
N GLY A 914 7.65 -11.74 -15.71
CA GLY A 914 6.94 -10.70 -15.00
C GLY A 914 5.59 -10.52 -15.69
N PRO A 915 4.70 -9.64 -15.20
CA PRO A 915 3.36 -9.51 -15.76
C PRO A 915 3.36 -9.15 -17.27
N ARG A 916 4.28 -8.29 -17.73
CA ARG A 916 4.35 -7.87 -19.14
C ARG A 916 4.91 -8.97 -20.03
N LYS A 917 5.94 -9.66 -19.56
CA LYS A 917 6.60 -10.76 -20.28
C LYS A 917 5.79 -12.04 -20.28
N ALA A 918 5.05 -12.33 -19.21
CA ALA A 918 4.10 -13.45 -19.18
C ALA A 918 3.00 -13.26 -20.22
N GLN A 919 2.45 -12.04 -20.36
CA GLN A 919 1.49 -11.73 -21.43
C GLN A 919 2.10 -11.90 -22.82
N LEU A 920 3.37 -11.49 -23.01
CA LEU A 920 4.08 -11.70 -24.28
C LEU A 920 4.25 -13.19 -24.58
N LEU A 921 4.65 -13.99 -23.58
CA LEU A 921 4.81 -15.43 -23.69
C LEU A 921 3.51 -16.09 -24.16
N ILE A 922 2.38 -15.81 -23.47
CA ILE A 922 1.06 -16.33 -23.84
C ILE A 922 0.69 -15.95 -25.28
N LYS A 923 0.85 -14.66 -25.65
CA LYS A 923 0.54 -14.18 -27.01
C LYS A 923 1.44 -14.80 -28.07
N GLY A 924 2.73 -14.99 -27.78
CA GLY A 924 3.69 -15.57 -28.70
C GLY A 924 3.45 -17.07 -28.93
N ILE A 925 3.14 -17.83 -27.89
CA ILE A 925 2.77 -19.25 -28.02
C ILE A 925 1.48 -19.39 -28.84
N ASN A 926 0.46 -18.55 -28.59
CA ASN A 926 -0.76 -18.54 -29.39
C ASN A 926 -0.50 -18.26 -30.88
N LYS A 927 0.44 -17.36 -31.21
CA LYS A 927 0.86 -17.11 -32.59
C LYS A 927 1.57 -18.31 -33.24
N ASN A 928 2.28 -19.11 -32.45
CA ASN A 928 2.96 -20.33 -32.91
C ASN A 928 2.05 -21.58 -32.90
N GLY A 929 0.75 -21.43 -32.63
CA GLY A 929 -0.24 -22.52 -32.68
C GLY A 929 -0.82 -22.94 -31.32
N GLY A 930 -0.44 -22.30 -30.22
CA GLY A 930 -1.04 -22.50 -28.89
C GLY A 930 -0.50 -23.71 -28.10
N VAL A 931 0.42 -24.49 -28.66
CA VAL A 931 1.03 -25.66 -28.01
C VAL A 931 2.55 -25.60 -28.19
N VAL A 932 3.29 -25.91 -27.13
CA VAL A 932 4.75 -25.99 -27.11
C VAL A 932 5.16 -27.45 -27.01
N THR A 933 5.99 -27.92 -27.96
CA THR A 933 6.45 -29.33 -28.02
C THR A 933 7.87 -29.54 -27.52
N SER A 934 8.68 -28.48 -27.45
CA SER A 934 9.99 -28.49 -26.80
C SER A 934 10.37 -27.09 -26.30
N ARG A 935 11.23 -27.01 -25.28
CA ARG A 935 11.71 -25.73 -24.71
C ARG A 935 12.42 -24.85 -25.74
N ASP A 936 13.10 -25.44 -26.72
CA ASP A 936 13.83 -24.70 -27.77
C ASP A 936 12.90 -23.85 -28.64
N GLU A 937 11.64 -24.24 -28.78
CA GLU A 937 10.64 -23.52 -29.57
C GLU A 937 10.33 -22.13 -29.03
N LEU A 938 10.58 -21.88 -27.74
CA LEU A 938 10.39 -20.59 -27.12
C LEU A 938 11.40 -19.55 -27.62
N VAL A 939 12.58 -19.97 -28.07
CA VAL A 939 13.59 -19.10 -28.70
C VAL A 939 13.37 -18.97 -30.22
N GLY A 940 12.41 -19.73 -30.76
CA GLY A 940 12.05 -19.75 -32.18
C GLY A 940 12.80 -20.82 -32.96
N ASP A 941 12.13 -21.35 -33.98
CA ASP A 941 12.68 -22.33 -34.90
C ASP A 941 12.25 -21.94 -36.33
N PRO A 942 13.14 -21.26 -37.09
CA PRO A 942 12.84 -20.84 -38.45
C PRO A 942 12.54 -22.00 -39.40
N GLU A 943 13.19 -23.16 -39.20
CA GLU A 943 12.98 -24.34 -40.03
C GLU A 943 11.56 -24.89 -39.85
N ARG A 944 10.98 -24.70 -38.65
CA ARG A 944 9.60 -25.07 -38.29
C ARG A 944 8.59 -23.93 -38.41
N HIS A 945 8.97 -22.78 -38.99
CA HIS A 945 8.12 -21.59 -39.09
C HIS A 945 7.62 -21.08 -37.71
N LYS A 946 8.37 -21.33 -36.63
CA LYS A 946 8.04 -20.83 -35.28
C LYS A 946 8.77 -19.53 -35.01
N LEU A 947 8.02 -18.48 -34.66
CA LEU A 947 8.58 -17.18 -34.33
C LEU A 947 9.21 -17.20 -32.93
N PRO A 948 10.28 -16.43 -32.68
CA PRO A 948 10.85 -16.29 -31.35
C PRO A 948 9.83 -15.67 -30.39
N VAL A 949 9.55 -16.36 -29.28
CA VAL A 949 8.62 -15.89 -28.24
C VAL A 949 9.35 -15.12 -27.14
N LEU A 950 10.52 -15.64 -26.75
CA LEU A 950 11.38 -15.09 -25.72
C LEU A 950 12.78 -14.79 -26.28
N GLY A 951 13.42 -13.77 -25.73
CA GLY A 951 14.83 -13.53 -26.00
C GLY A 951 15.73 -14.52 -25.24
N PRO A 952 16.98 -14.76 -25.71
CA PRO A 952 17.87 -15.76 -25.13
C PRO A 952 18.11 -15.61 -23.62
N ARG A 953 18.23 -14.38 -23.09
CA ARG A 953 18.47 -14.18 -21.65
C ARG A 953 17.24 -14.47 -20.80
N VAL A 954 16.07 -14.04 -21.26
CA VAL A 954 14.81 -14.36 -20.58
C VAL A 954 14.54 -15.86 -20.63
N TRP A 955 14.77 -16.49 -21.79
CA TRP A 955 14.64 -17.94 -21.95
C TRP A 955 15.58 -18.70 -21.01
N ASN A 956 16.86 -18.30 -20.92
CA ASN A 956 17.81 -18.92 -20.00
C ASN A 956 17.36 -18.83 -18.54
N ASN A 957 16.63 -17.78 -18.15
CA ASN A 957 16.11 -17.69 -16.79
C ASN A 957 14.91 -18.61 -16.54
N CYS A 958 14.01 -18.78 -17.51
CA CYS A 958 12.73 -19.46 -17.30
C CYS A 958 12.70 -20.93 -17.77
N ALA A 959 13.58 -21.34 -18.68
CA ALA A 959 13.46 -22.60 -19.42
C ALA A 959 13.30 -23.81 -18.51
N SER A 960 14.11 -23.94 -17.46
CA SER A 960 14.03 -25.07 -16.52
C SER A 960 12.74 -25.11 -15.69
N PHE A 961 12.07 -23.96 -15.52
CA PHE A 961 10.89 -23.80 -14.65
C PHE A 961 9.57 -23.93 -15.46
N LEU A 962 9.67 -23.90 -16.78
CA LEU A 962 8.59 -24.18 -17.71
C LEU A 962 8.77 -25.61 -18.24
N PHE A 963 7.94 -26.53 -17.80
CA PHE A 963 8.04 -27.93 -18.19
C PHE A 963 6.96 -28.31 -19.20
N ILE A 964 7.29 -29.33 -19.98
CA ILE A 964 6.46 -29.86 -21.06
C ILE A 964 6.36 -31.36 -20.79
N GLU A 965 5.13 -31.85 -20.64
CA GLU A 965 4.88 -33.28 -20.44
C GLU A 965 5.50 -34.09 -21.60
N TYR A 966 6.23 -35.14 -21.24
CA TYR A 966 6.89 -35.98 -22.23
C TYR A 966 5.88 -36.87 -22.94
N GLU A 967 5.80 -36.74 -24.26
CA GLU A 967 4.91 -37.54 -25.11
C GLU A 967 5.72 -38.54 -25.95
N PRO A 968 5.72 -39.85 -25.59
CA PRO A 968 6.53 -40.86 -26.26
C PRO A 968 6.21 -41.03 -27.75
N THR A 969 4.98 -40.70 -28.16
CA THR A 969 4.57 -40.81 -29.57
C THR A 969 5.08 -39.67 -30.43
N ASN A 970 5.53 -38.57 -29.82
CA ASN A 970 6.08 -37.42 -30.51
C ASN A 970 7.63 -37.51 -30.58
N PRO A 971 8.23 -37.71 -31.77
CA PRO A 971 9.68 -37.77 -31.92
C PRO A 971 10.41 -36.53 -31.43
N GLU A 972 9.71 -35.39 -31.38
CA GLU A 972 10.25 -34.08 -31.00
C GLU A 972 10.21 -33.81 -29.49
N SER A 973 9.46 -34.61 -28.72
CA SER A 973 9.33 -34.42 -27.28
C SER A 973 10.57 -34.94 -26.55
N ASP A 974 11.42 -34.07 -25.99
CA ASP A 974 12.57 -34.51 -25.20
C ASP A 974 12.10 -34.89 -23.77
N PRO A 975 12.39 -36.11 -23.26
CA PRO A 975 12.05 -36.46 -21.89
C PRO A 975 12.59 -35.51 -20.82
N LEU A 976 13.71 -34.83 -21.10
CA LEU A 976 14.31 -33.87 -20.18
C LEU A 976 13.50 -32.56 -20.07
N ASP A 977 12.64 -32.24 -21.04
CA ASP A 977 11.73 -31.08 -20.95
C ASP A 977 10.66 -31.28 -19.85
N ASN A 978 10.44 -32.54 -19.44
CA ASN A 978 9.61 -32.92 -18.30
C ASN A 978 10.41 -33.01 -16.98
N THR A 979 11.58 -32.38 -16.89
CA THR A 979 12.43 -32.35 -15.68
C THR A 979 12.85 -30.92 -15.31
N ARG A 980 13.25 -30.68 -14.05
CA ARG A 980 13.83 -29.38 -13.63
C ARG A 980 15.24 -29.14 -14.13
N ILE A 981 15.83 -30.07 -14.90
CA ILE A 981 17.17 -29.93 -15.46
C ILE A 981 17.15 -28.78 -16.47
N HIS A 982 18.13 -27.88 -16.39
CA HIS A 982 18.23 -26.78 -17.34
C HIS A 982 18.78 -27.28 -18.70
N PRO A 983 18.33 -26.75 -19.86
CA PRO A 983 18.84 -27.14 -21.18
C PRO A 983 20.37 -27.10 -21.32
N GLU A 984 21.05 -26.20 -20.60
CA GLU A 984 22.52 -26.12 -20.55
C GLU A 984 23.22 -27.39 -20.01
N ASP A 985 22.47 -28.22 -19.27
CA ASP A 985 22.93 -29.43 -18.61
C ASP A 985 22.34 -30.71 -19.23
N TYR A 986 21.61 -30.61 -20.35
CA TYR A 986 21.00 -31.78 -21.00
C TYR A 986 22.03 -32.82 -21.45
N ASP A 987 23.15 -32.39 -22.02
CA ASP A 987 24.21 -33.31 -22.44
C ASP A 987 24.83 -34.02 -21.23
N LEU A 988 24.91 -33.34 -20.08
CA LEU A 988 25.36 -33.94 -18.84
C LEU A 988 24.37 -34.99 -18.33
N ALA A 989 23.06 -34.69 -18.38
CA ALA A 989 22.01 -35.62 -18.01
C ALA A 989 21.95 -36.86 -18.91
N ARG A 990 22.10 -36.67 -20.24
CA ARG A 990 22.19 -37.76 -21.22
C ARG A 990 23.39 -38.66 -20.95
N LYS A 991 24.53 -38.08 -20.58
CA LYS A 991 25.72 -38.86 -20.21
C LYS A 991 25.51 -39.65 -18.91
N VAL A 992 24.92 -39.04 -17.89
CA VAL A 992 24.56 -39.72 -16.64
C VAL A 992 23.62 -40.89 -16.91
N ALA A 993 22.62 -40.72 -17.78
CA ALA A 993 21.72 -41.79 -18.20
C ALA A 993 22.47 -42.89 -18.98
N ALA A 994 23.38 -42.55 -19.89
CA ALA A 994 24.19 -43.52 -20.64
C ALA A 994 25.07 -44.37 -19.71
N ASP A 995 25.75 -43.73 -18.76
CA ASP A 995 26.60 -44.38 -17.78
C ASP A 995 25.79 -45.33 -16.88
N ALA A 996 24.57 -44.93 -16.47
CA ALA A 996 23.66 -45.78 -15.70
C ALA A 996 23.17 -47.01 -16.50
N LEU A 997 22.96 -46.85 -17.80
CA LEU A 997 22.60 -47.95 -18.71
C LEU A 997 23.80 -48.81 -19.13
N GLY A 998 25.02 -48.41 -18.78
CA GLY A 998 26.26 -49.09 -19.17
C GLY A 998 26.52 -49.05 -20.67
N LEU A 999 26.04 -48.03 -21.37
CA LEU A 999 26.24 -47.85 -22.81
C LEU A 999 27.61 -47.21 -23.05
N ASP A 1000 28.36 -47.72 -24.03
CA ASP A 1000 29.60 -47.09 -24.47
C ASP A 1000 29.34 -45.97 -25.49
N GLU A 1001 30.40 -45.27 -25.92
CA GLU A 1001 30.28 -44.17 -26.89
C GLU A 1001 29.74 -44.64 -28.26
N GLU A 1002 30.00 -45.89 -28.65
CA GLU A 1002 29.50 -46.45 -29.92
C GLU A 1002 28.00 -46.74 -29.83
N ASP A 1003 27.56 -47.33 -28.71
CA ASP A 1003 26.15 -47.60 -28.40
C ASP A 1003 25.34 -46.30 -28.33
N VAL A 1004 25.85 -45.29 -27.60
CA VAL A 1004 25.19 -43.98 -27.47
C VAL A 1004 25.04 -43.32 -28.84
N LYS A 1005 26.09 -43.35 -29.66
CA LYS A 1005 26.05 -42.75 -30.98
C LYS A 1005 25.07 -43.46 -31.91
N ALA A 1006 25.06 -44.80 -31.92
CA ALA A 1006 24.13 -45.57 -32.73
C ALA A 1006 22.67 -45.26 -32.36
N GLU A 1007 22.36 -45.19 -31.06
CA GLU A 1007 21.02 -44.90 -30.57
C GLU A 1007 20.60 -43.45 -30.87
N THR A 1008 21.50 -42.48 -30.71
CA THR A 1008 21.21 -41.06 -30.95
C THR A 1008 21.11 -40.69 -32.44
N ASP A 1009 21.94 -41.30 -33.30
CA ASP A 1009 21.85 -41.11 -34.75
C ASP A 1009 20.53 -41.66 -35.32
N GLU A 1010 19.96 -42.72 -34.72
CA GLU A 1010 18.69 -43.32 -35.15
C GLU A 1010 17.46 -42.65 -34.52
N ASN A 1011 17.50 -42.35 -33.22
CA ASN A 1011 16.32 -41.98 -32.42
C ASN A 1011 16.37 -40.56 -31.83
N GLY A 1012 17.38 -39.77 -32.18
CA GLY A 1012 17.55 -38.39 -31.74
C GLY A 1012 18.27 -38.25 -30.39
N ALA A 1013 18.55 -37.00 -29.99
CA ALA A 1013 19.40 -36.70 -28.83
C ALA A 1013 18.82 -37.21 -27.49
N GLY A 1014 17.49 -37.23 -27.35
CA GLY A 1014 16.81 -37.72 -26.14
C GLY A 1014 16.76 -39.25 -26.01
N ALA A 1015 17.23 -40.01 -27.01
CA ALA A 1015 17.01 -41.46 -27.09
C ALA A 1015 17.51 -42.26 -25.87
N ILE A 1016 18.64 -41.86 -25.29
CA ILE A 1016 19.21 -42.52 -24.11
C ILE A 1016 18.31 -42.38 -22.89
N VAL A 1017 17.80 -41.17 -22.65
CA VAL A 1017 16.88 -40.90 -21.52
C VAL A 1017 15.53 -41.56 -21.77
N ARG A 1018 15.06 -41.56 -23.02
CA ARG A 1018 13.86 -42.32 -23.42
C ARG A 1018 14.00 -43.80 -23.09
N LYS A 1019 15.16 -44.39 -23.36
CA LYS A 1019 15.46 -45.79 -23.05
C LYS A 1019 15.47 -46.04 -21.54
N LEU A 1020 16.11 -45.17 -20.77
CA LEU A 1020 16.12 -45.24 -19.30
C LEU A 1020 14.68 -45.26 -18.72
N PHE A 1021 13.81 -44.38 -19.20
CA PHE A 1021 12.41 -44.32 -18.75
C PHE A 1021 11.56 -45.47 -19.27
N LYS A 1022 11.77 -45.91 -20.51
CA LYS A 1022 10.99 -46.99 -21.13
C LYS A 1022 11.29 -48.36 -20.53
N ASP A 1023 12.54 -48.59 -20.14
CA ASP A 1023 12.99 -49.88 -19.59
C ASP A 1023 12.82 -49.95 -18.05
N ASP A 1024 12.23 -48.92 -17.43
CA ASP A 1024 12.06 -48.77 -15.97
C ASP A 1024 13.38 -48.95 -15.19
N GLU A 1025 14.50 -48.43 -15.74
CA GLU A 1025 15.85 -48.59 -15.18
C GLU A 1025 16.36 -47.33 -14.44
N GLN A 1026 15.47 -46.41 -14.05
CA GLN A 1026 15.81 -45.14 -13.40
C GLN A 1026 16.58 -45.33 -12.07
N ASP A 1027 16.33 -46.43 -11.36
CA ASP A 1027 17.01 -46.75 -10.12
C ASP A 1027 18.52 -46.96 -10.31
N LYS A 1028 18.97 -47.36 -11.51
CA LYS A 1028 20.39 -47.56 -11.82
C LYS A 1028 21.23 -46.29 -11.69
N VAL A 1029 20.60 -45.11 -11.78
CA VAL A 1029 21.31 -43.84 -11.59
C VAL A 1029 21.85 -43.70 -10.15
N ASN A 1030 21.29 -44.42 -9.17
CA ASN A 1030 21.84 -44.49 -7.80
C ASN A 1030 23.17 -45.26 -7.70
N GLU A 1031 23.49 -46.12 -8.67
CA GLU A 1031 24.72 -46.92 -8.66
C GLU A 1031 25.95 -46.09 -9.08
N LEU A 1032 25.72 -44.87 -9.62
CA LEU A 1032 26.77 -43.98 -10.09
C LEU A 1032 27.48 -43.24 -8.94
N ILE A 1033 28.81 -43.16 -9.04
CA ILE A 1033 29.65 -42.42 -8.09
C ILE A 1033 29.82 -40.98 -8.57
N LEU A 1034 28.80 -40.16 -8.31
CA LEU A 1034 28.75 -38.76 -8.79
C LEU A 1034 29.83 -37.85 -8.19
N GLU A 1035 30.35 -38.16 -7.00
CA GLU A 1035 31.39 -37.35 -6.35
C GLU A 1035 32.70 -37.38 -7.17
N GLU A 1036 33.17 -38.57 -7.58
CA GLU A 1036 34.39 -38.70 -8.40
C GLU A 1036 34.20 -38.04 -9.77
N TYR A 1037 32.99 -38.15 -10.33
CA TYR A 1037 32.66 -37.52 -11.60
C TYR A 1037 32.66 -35.98 -11.48
N ALA A 1038 32.09 -35.43 -10.41
CA ALA A 1038 32.11 -34.00 -10.13
C ALA A 1038 33.54 -33.45 -9.99
N GLU A 1039 34.42 -34.20 -9.31
CA GLU A 1039 35.83 -33.83 -9.17
C GLU A 1039 36.58 -33.86 -10.50
N GLN A 1040 36.28 -34.85 -11.35
CA GLN A 1040 36.84 -34.91 -12.69
C GLN A 1040 36.42 -33.69 -13.51
N LEU A 1041 35.13 -33.30 -13.46
CA LEU A 1041 34.61 -32.11 -14.13
C LEU A 1041 35.29 -30.83 -13.64
N GLU A 1042 35.50 -30.68 -12.32
CA GLU A 1042 36.18 -29.50 -11.78
C GLU A 1042 37.67 -29.49 -12.18
N ARG A 1043 38.34 -30.65 -12.17
CA ARG A 1043 39.77 -30.75 -12.50
C ARG A 1043 40.06 -30.52 -13.98
N GLU A 1044 39.26 -31.11 -14.87
CA GLU A 1044 39.53 -31.14 -16.31
C GLU A 1044 38.89 -29.95 -17.05
N TYR A 1045 37.72 -29.50 -16.60
CA TYR A 1045 36.94 -28.47 -17.27
C TYR A 1045 36.67 -27.22 -16.42
N GLN A 1046 37.14 -27.18 -15.16
CA GLN A 1046 36.86 -26.10 -14.21
C GLN A 1046 35.35 -25.88 -13.99
N GLN A 1047 34.54 -26.94 -14.14
CA GLN A 1047 33.09 -26.89 -13.93
C GLN A 1047 32.74 -27.43 -12.55
N ARG A 1048 32.09 -26.61 -11.73
CA ARG A 1048 31.56 -27.03 -10.42
C ARG A 1048 30.10 -27.44 -10.57
N LYS A 1049 29.84 -28.74 -10.60
CA LYS A 1049 28.52 -29.33 -10.88
C LYS A 1049 28.15 -30.45 -9.91
N ARG A 1050 28.66 -30.43 -8.68
CA ARG A 1050 28.41 -31.51 -7.71
C ARG A 1050 26.95 -31.50 -7.28
N ALA A 1051 26.41 -30.34 -6.90
CA ALA A 1051 24.99 -30.20 -6.58
C ALA A 1051 24.13 -30.36 -7.83
N THR A 1052 24.57 -29.86 -8.99
CA THR A 1052 23.89 -30.08 -10.28
C THR A 1052 23.73 -31.56 -10.61
N LEU A 1053 24.77 -32.39 -10.43
CA LEU A 1053 24.70 -33.84 -10.67
C LEU A 1053 23.71 -34.54 -9.73
N GLU A 1054 23.65 -34.12 -8.46
CA GLU A 1054 22.67 -34.64 -7.50
C GLU A 1054 21.24 -34.27 -7.89
N THR A 1055 21.02 -33.04 -8.39
CA THR A 1055 19.73 -32.62 -8.95
C THR A 1055 19.37 -33.44 -10.20
N ILE A 1056 20.32 -33.65 -11.11
CA ILE A 1056 20.11 -34.48 -12.31
C ILE A 1056 19.74 -35.91 -11.90
N ARG A 1057 20.42 -36.51 -10.92
CA ARG A 1057 20.08 -37.84 -10.41
C ARG A 1057 18.63 -37.90 -9.92
N ALA A 1058 18.24 -36.95 -9.07
CA ALA A 1058 16.89 -36.93 -8.51
C ALA A 1058 15.81 -36.76 -9.60
N GLU A 1059 16.04 -35.85 -10.56
CA GLU A 1059 15.10 -35.59 -11.64
C GLU A 1059 15.03 -36.71 -12.69
N LEU A 1060 16.11 -37.48 -12.88
CA LEU A 1060 16.07 -38.71 -13.70
C LEU A 1060 15.36 -39.88 -12.98
N GLN A 1061 15.20 -39.82 -11.65
CA GLN A 1061 14.44 -40.83 -10.90
C GLN A 1061 12.96 -40.55 -10.95
N VAL A 1062 12.58 -39.34 -10.52
CA VAL A 1062 11.19 -38.89 -10.47
C VAL A 1062 11.14 -37.50 -11.10
N PRO A 1063 10.87 -37.42 -12.41
CA PRO A 1063 10.77 -36.15 -13.12
C PRO A 1063 9.76 -35.23 -12.44
N TYR A 1064 10.17 -33.99 -12.16
CA TYR A 1064 9.31 -32.95 -11.61
C TYR A 1064 8.54 -33.32 -10.32
N GLU A 1065 9.13 -34.15 -9.45
CA GLU A 1065 8.51 -34.57 -8.18
C GLU A 1065 7.97 -33.37 -7.36
N GLU A 1066 6.84 -33.53 -6.67
CA GLU A 1066 6.28 -32.52 -5.78
C GLU A 1066 7.12 -32.39 -4.50
N LEU A 1067 7.79 -31.25 -4.35
CA LEU A 1067 8.75 -30.99 -3.25
C LEU A 1067 8.12 -30.28 -2.04
N ARG A 1068 6.89 -29.76 -2.16
CA ARG A 1068 6.21 -29.04 -1.07
C ARG A 1068 5.73 -30.01 0.01
N LYS A 1069 5.46 -29.45 1.20
CA LYS A 1069 4.85 -30.22 2.29
C LYS A 1069 3.44 -30.70 1.92
N LYS A 1070 2.92 -31.66 2.68
CA LYS A 1070 1.53 -32.10 2.56
C LYS A 1070 0.58 -30.94 2.87
N PHE A 1071 -0.62 -30.98 2.29
CA PHE A 1071 -1.69 -30.02 2.53
C PHE A 1071 -1.92 -29.77 4.04
N GLU A 1072 -1.97 -28.49 4.43
CA GLU A 1072 -2.06 -28.10 5.84
C GLU A 1072 -3.51 -28.08 6.32
N SER A 1073 -3.84 -28.93 7.30
CA SER A 1073 -5.14 -28.91 7.97
C SER A 1073 -5.17 -27.84 9.06
N LEU A 1074 -6.27 -27.09 9.15
CA LEU A 1074 -6.44 -26.07 10.19
C LEU A 1074 -6.49 -26.68 11.61
N THR A 1075 -5.78 -26.04 12.53
CA THR A 1075 -5.87 -26.30 13.97
C THR A 1075 -7.23 -25.86 14.52
N VAL A 1076 -7.61 -26.39 15.69
CA VAL A 1076 -8.87 -26.05 16.37
C VAL A 1076 -9.01 -24.53 16.58
N ASP A 1077 -7.93 -23.85 16.95
CA ASP A 1077 -7.95 -22.40 17.16
C ASP A 1077 -8.07 -21.61 15.86
N GLN A 1078 -7.45 -22.09 14.77
CA GLN A 1078 -7.59 -21.46 13.46
C GLN A 1078 -9.01 -21.61 12.93
N VAL A 1079 -9.63 -22.80 13.06
CA VAL A 1079 -11.04 -23.02 12.70
C VAL A 1079 -11.95 -22.12 13.52
N PHE A 1080 -11.71 -22.04 14.83
CA PHE A 1080 -12.46 -21.17 15.73
C PHE A 1080 -12.36 -19.69 15.30
N THR A 1081 -11.15 -19.21 15.02
CA THR A 1081 -10.91 -17.83 14.60
C THR A 1081 -11.54 -17.54 13.24
N MET A 1082 -11.42 -18.46 12.28
CA MET A 1082 -11.98 -18.31 10.93
C MET A 1082 -13.52 -18.21 10.94
N LEU A 1083 -14.19 -19.02 11.76
CA LEU A 1083 -15.65 -19.10 11.81
C LEU A 1083 -16.31 -18.06 12.74
N THR A 1084 -15.59 -17.55 13.74
CA THR A 1084 -16.15 -16.59 14.72
C THR A 1084 -15.61 -15.17 14.56
N GLY A 1085 -14.43 -15.01 13.94
CA GLY A 1085 -13.67 -13.76 13.95
C GLY A 1085 -12.89 -13.52 15.25
N GLU A 1086 -12.98 -14.42 16.23
CA GLU A 1086 -12.39 -14.26 17.56
C GLU A 1086 -11.14 -15.15 17.75
N ASN A 1087 -10.06 -14.58 18.26
CA ASN A 1087 -8.82 -15.30 18.57
C ASN A 1087 -8.63 -15.44 20.10
N ARG A 1088 -7.45 -15.91 20.52
CA ARG A 1088 -7.14 -16.13 21.94
C ARG A 1088 -7.13 -14.86 22.79
N ASP A 1089 -6.91 -13.70 22.18
CA ASP A 1089 -6.78 -12.41 22.88
C ASP A 1089 -8.06 -11.57 22.82
N SER A 1090 -8.88 -11.77 21.79
CA SER A 1090 -10.14 -11.06 21.58
C SER A 1090 -11.30 -11.67 22.39
N LEU A 1091 -11.31 -13.00 22.57
CA LEU A 1091 -12.28 -13.71 23.40
C LEU A 1091 -11.59 -14.72 24.33
N CYS A 1092 -11.40 -14.31 25.59
CA CYS A 1092 -10.77 -15.12 26.64
C CYS A 1092 -11.55 -15.10 27.95
N GLU A 1093 -11.27 -16.10 28.79
CA GLU A 1093 -11.89 -16.26 30.10
C GLU A 1093 -11.63 -15.05 31.00
N GLY A 1094 -12.63 -14.70 31.80
CA GLY A 1094 -12.62 -13.53 32.67
C GLY A 1094 -13.20 -12.26 32.04
N MET A 1095 -13.34 -12.19 30.72
CA MET A 1095 -13.99 -11.06 30.03
C MET A 1095 -15.47 -10.95 30.38
N ILE A 1096 -15.97 -9.73 30.50
CA ILE A 1096 -17.42 -9.46 30.60
C ILE A 1096 -17.94 -9.21 29.19
N VAL A 1097 -18.85 -10.07 28.74
CA VAL A 1097 -19.39 -10.08 27.38
C VAL A 1097 -20.90 -9.87 27.37
N ALA A 1098 -21.39 -9.23 26.32
CA ALA A 1098 -22.82 -9.15 26.05
C ALA A 1098 -23.31 -10.48 25.48
N ALA A 1099 -24.46 -10.96 25.96
CA ALA A 1099 -25.05 -12.20 25.50
C ALA A 1099 -26.57 -12.08 25.36
N ASN A 1100 -27.12 -12.58 24.25
CA ASN A 1100 -28.55 -12.58 23.97
C ASN A 1100 -29.20 -13.89 24.43
N VAL A 1101 -30.18 -13.81 25.33
CA VAL A 1101 -30.88 -14.96 25.88
C VAL A 1101 -31.79 -15.61 24.84
N ARG A 1102 -31.47 -16.85 24.43
CA ARG A 1102 -32.23 -17.61 23.42
C ARG A 1102 -33.25 -18.55 24.03
N VAL A 1103 -32.88 -19.24 25.11
CA VAL A 1103 -33.74 -20.22 25.77
C VAL A 1103 -33.61 -20.06 27.28
N VAL A 1104 -34.73 -20.03 27.99
CA VAL A 1104 -34.75 -20.03 29.46
C VAL A 1104 -35.47 -21.27 29.95
N LYS A 1105 -34.80 -22.04 30.82
CA LYS A 1105 -35.35 -23.19 31.56
C LYS A 1105 -35.22 -22.90 33.06
N ASP A 1106 -35.74 -23.80 33.90
CA ASP A 1106 -35.71 -23.61 35.35
C ASP A 1106 -34.27 -23.69 35.90
N ASP A 1107 -33.45 -24.60 35.39
CA ASP A 1107 -32.09 -24.87 35.90
C ASP A 1107 -30.97 -24.18 35.09
N PHE A 1108 -31.26 -23.73 33.86
CA PHE A 1108 -30.28 -23.08 32.99
C PHE A 1108 -30.92 -22.14 31.96
N ALA A 1109 -30.12 -21.22 31.42
CA ALA A 1109 -30.41 -20.47 30.22
C ALA A 1109 -29.35 -20.74 29.14
N ILE A 1110 -29.77 -20.74 27.88
CA ILE A 1110 -28.89 -20.73 26.71
C ILE A 1110 -28.91 -19.31 26.16
N VAL A 1111 -27.73 -18.76 25.98
CA VAL A 1111 -27.50 -17.45 25.41
C VAL A 1111 -26.64 -17.58 24.14
N LYS A 1112 -26.61 -16.54 23.31
CA LYS A 1112 -25.74 -16.47 22.12
C LYS A 1112 -24.90 -15.20 22.25
N LEU A 1113 -23.58 -15.33 22.13
CA LEU A 1113 -22.65 -14.21 22.05
C LEU A 1113 -22.76 -13.51 20.69
N ASP A 1114 -22.20 -12.32 20.58
CA ASP A 1114 -22.24 -11.53 19.34
C ASP A 1114 -21.49 -12.23 18.18
N CYS A 1115 -20.39 -12.93 18.48
CA CYS A 1115 -19.65 -13.76 17.52
C CYS A 1115 -20.36 -15.08 17.14
N GLY A 1116 -21.55 -15.33 17.69
CA GLY A 1116 -22.40 -16.47 17.36
C GLY A 1116 -22.19 -17.73 18.20
N ILE A 1117 -21.23 -17.73 19.13
CA ILE A 1117 -21.01 -18.85 20.06
C ILE A 1117 -22.19 -19.01 21.02
N GLU A 1118 -22.58 -20.25 21.30
CA GLU A 1118 -23.62 -20.54 22.29
C GLU A 1118 -23.02 -20.55 23.70
N GLY A 1119 -23.63 -19.79 24.60
CA GLY A 1119 -23.28 -19.72 26.02
C GLY A 1119 -24.32 -20.41 26.89
N ARG A 1120 -23.87 -21.03 27.98
CA ARG A 1120 -24.74 -21.62 29.00
C ARG A 1120 -24.56 -20.88 30.32
N ILE A 1121 -25.67 -20.42 30.89
CA ILE A 1121 -25.75 -19.83 32.23
C ILE A 1121 -26.51 -20.81 33.12
N GLU A 1122 -25.87 -21.32 34.16
CA GLU A 1122 -26.51 -22.24 35.11
C GLU A 1122 -27.21 -21.48 36.24
N SER A 1123 -28.17 -22.12 36.92
CA SER A 1123 -28.94 -21.46 37.99
C SER A 1123 -28.08 -20.93 39.14
N HIS A 1124 -26.91 -21.53 39.40
CA HIS A 1124 -25.99 -21.05 40.43
C HIS A 1124 -25.13 -19.86 39.99
N ASP A 1125 -25.12 -19.55 38.70
CA ASP A 1125 -24.37 -18.47 38.08
C ASP A 1125 -25.18 -17.16 37.95
N VAL A 1126 -26.42 -17.13 38.44
CA VAL A 1126 -27.27 -15.94 38.48
C VAL A 1126 -27.34 -15.41 39.92
N SER A 1127 -27.26 -14.08 40.09
CA SER A 1127 -27.50 -13.44 41.38
C SER A 1127 -28.97 -13.63 41.81
N TYR A 1128 -29.19 -14.11 43.06
CA TYR A 1128 -30.49 -14.29 43.76
C TYR A 1128 -31.31 -15.57 43.47
N ARG A 1129 -31.99 -16.11 44.52
CA ARG A 1129 -32.26 -17.55 44.77
C ARG A 1129 -33.71 -18.07 44.54
N HIS A 1130 -34.40 -17.72 43.44
CA HIS A 1130 -35.78 -18.25 43.24
C HIS A 1130 -35.95 -19.04 41.92
N SER A 1131 -35.75 -18.43 40.77
CA SER A 1131 -35.69 -19.12 39.47
C SER A 1131 -34.97 -18.23 38.45
N ILE A 1132 -34.24 -18.82 37.51
CA ILE A 1132 -33.66 -18.07 36.38
C ILE A 1132 -34.74 -17.34 35.58
N LYS A 1133 -35.96 -17.91 35.49
CA LYS A 1133 -37.10 -17.32 34.77
C LYS A 1133 -37.57 -15.99 35.34
N ASP A 1134 -37.29 -15.73 36.62
CA ASP A 1134 -37.64 -14.47 37.28
C ASP A 1134 -36.65 -13.34 36.93
N VAL A 1135 -35.46 -13.69 36.42
CA VAL A 1135 -34.35 -12.77 36.13
C VAL A 1135 -34.10 -12.61 34.63
N LEU A 1136 -34.19 -13.71 33.87
CA LEU A 1136 -33.92 -13.78 32.44
C LEU A 1136 -35.18 -14.04 31.64
N HIS A 1137 -35.35 -13.23 30.59
CA HIS A 1137 -36.39 -13.42 29.60
C HIS A 1137 -35.79 -13.68 28.22
N VAL A 1138 -36.47 -14.48 27.39
CA VAL A 1138 -36.04 -14.75 26.01
C VAL A 1138 -36.01 -13.45 25.22
N GLY A 1139 -34.91 -13.19 24.51
CA GLY A 1139 -34.65 -11.99 23.74
C GLY A 1139 -33.96 -10.86 24.52
N GLN A 1140 -33.78 -11.00 25.83
CA GLN A 1140 -33.04 -10.04 26.65
C GLN A 1140 -31.54 -10.11 26.34
N VAL A 1141 -30.87 -8.96 26.27
CA VAL A 1141 -29.40 -8.88 26.24
C VAL A 1141 -28.90 -8.67 27.67
N VAL A 1142 -27.98 -9.51 28.11
CA VAL A 1142 -27.40 -9.47 29.46
C VAL A 1142 -25.88 -9.41 29.39
N GLN A 1143 -25.27 -8.76 30.39
CA GLN A 1143 -23.83 -8.77 30.58
C GLN A 1143 -23.47 -9.93 31.50
N ALA A 1144 -22.56 -10.79 31.05
CA ALA A 1144 -22.11 -11.94 31.82
C ALA A 1144 -20.60 -12.14 31.64
N LYS A 1145 -19.95 -12.61 32.69
CA LYS A 1145 -18.53 -12.96 32.67
C LYS A 1145 -18.32 -14.33 32.05
N LEU A 1146 -17.39 -14.44 31.11
CA LEU A 1146 -16.95 -15.69 30.52
C LEU A 1146 -16.12 -16.47 31.54
N ILE A 1147 -16.60 -17.65 31.95
CA ILE A 1147 -15.90 -18.53 32.90
C ILE A 1147 -15.02 -19.54 32.16
N ASP A 1148 -15.58 -20.18 31.13
CA ASP A 1148 -14.95 -21.28 30.40
C ASP A 1148 -15.36 -21.20 28.93
N LEU A 1149 -14.41 -21.49 28.03
CA LEU A 1149 -14.60 -21.42 26.59
C LEU A 1149 -14.06 -22.67 25.88
N ASN A 1150 -14.96 -23.55 25.45
CA ASN A 1150 -14.59 -24.71 24.63
C ASN A 1150 -14.57 -24.34 23.14
N ARG A 1151 -13.36 -24.09 22.63
CA ARG A 1151 -13.15 -23.72 21.21
C ARG A 1151 -13.43 -24.85 20.22
N LYS A 1152 -13.25 -26.11 20.62
CA LYS A 1152 -13.55 -27.27 19.75
C LYS A 1152 -15.05 -27.44 19.52
N GLU A 1153 -15.84 -27.22 20.57
CA GLU A 1153 -17.29 -27.42 20.53
C GLU A 1153 -18.08 -26.14 20.22
N PHE A 1154 -17.43 -24.98 20.15
CA PHE A 1154 -18.06 -23.66 19.97
C PHE A 1154 -19.10 -23.37 21.07
N VAL A 1155 -18.79 -23.71 22.32
CA VAL A 1155 -19.65 -23.51 23.50
C VAL A 1155 -18.89 -22.77 24.60
N SER A 1156 -19.59 -21.89 25.30
CA SER A 1156 -19.07 -21.14 26.45
C SER A 1156 -19.92 -21.32 27.72
N LYS A 1157 -19.31 -21.16 28.89
CA LYS A 1157 -19.99 -21.03 30.19
C LYS A 1157 -19.88 -19.61 30.69
N LEU A 1158 -21.01 -19.01 31.06
CA LEU A 1158 -21.09 -17.62 31.50
C LEU A 1158 -21.68 -17.49 32.90
N SER A 1159 -21.32 -16.42 33.62
CA SER A 1159 -21.89 -16.09 34.92
C SER A 1159 -22.26 -14.62 35.10
N MET A 1160 -23.37 -14.39 35.78
CA MET A 1160 -23.95 -13.10 36.09
C MET A 1160 -23.86 -12.77 37.59
N ARG A 1161 -23.06 -13.53 38.36
CA ARG A 1161 -22.91 -13.30 39.81
C ARG A 1161 -22.29 -11.93 40.08
N ASP A 1162 -22.87 -11.18 41.01
CA ASP A 1162 -22.39 -9.83 41.39
C ASP A 1162 -20.92 -9.84 41.85
N GLU A 1163 -20.46 -10.92 42.50
CA GLU A 1163 -19.07 -11.09 42.95
C GLU A 1163 -18.09 -11.20 41.77
N GLU A 1164 -18.48 -11.91 40.71
CA GLU A 1164 -17.68 -12.10 39.50
C GLU A 1164 -17.66 -10.85 38.63
N MET A 1165 -18.83 -10.22 38.47
CA MET A 1165 -19.01 -9.01 37.65
C MET A 1165 -18.29 -7.79 38.22
N ARG A 1166 -18.01 -7.75 39.53
CA ARG A 1166 -17.24 -6.66 40.17
C ARG A 1166 -15.75 -6.71 39.90
N ARG A 1167 -15.22 -7.85 39.43
CA ARG A 1167 -13.79 -8.01 39.12
C ARG A 1167 -13.58 -7.70 37.63
N PRO A 1168 -13.05 -6.51 37.27
CA PRO A 1168 -12.82 -6.17 35.87
C PRO A 1168 -11.74 -7.07 35.26
N PHE A 1169 -11.89 -7.38 33.98
CA PHE A 1169 -10.84 -8.03 33.19
C PHE A 1169 -9.68 -7.06 32.97
N ARG A 1170 -8.44 -7.55 33.09
CA ARG A 1170 -7.22 -6.77 32.85
C ARG A 1170 -6.29 -7.54 31.93
N ARG A 1171 -5.87 -6.91 30.83
CA ARG A 1171 -4.83 -7.45 29.95
C ARG A 1171 -3.46 -7.28 30.60
N HIS A 1172 -2.64 -8.33 30.56
CA HIS A 1172 -1.23 -8.25 30.93
C HIS A 1172 -0.42 -7.87 29.70
N PHE A 1173 0.48 -6.91 29.86
CA PHE A 1173 1.47 -6.54 28.85
C PHE A 1173 2.85 -6.94 29.37
N ASP A 1174 3.63 -7.59 28.52
CA ASP A 1174 4.98 -8.03 28.90
C ASP A 1174 5.98 -6.89 28.71
N HIS A 1175 6.52 -6.41 29.84
CA HIS A 1175 7.53 -5.35 29.88
C HIS A 1175 8.44 -5.53 31.09
N GLY A 1176 9.71 -5.17 30.93
CA GLY A 1176 10.67 -5.19 32.03
C GLY A 1176 10.24 -4.28 33.18
N ARG A 1177 10.67 -4.61 34.41
CA ARG A 1177 10.28 -3.88 35.64
C ARG A 1177 10.52 -2.37 35.56
N ASP A 1178 11.60 -1.96 34.90
CA ASP A 1178 12.02 -0.56 34.76
C ASP A 1178 11.62 0.07 33.41
N GLN A 1179 10.96 -0.68 32.54
CA GLN A 1179 10.53 -0.25 31.21
C GLN A 1179 9.12 0.37 31.19
N TRP A 1180 8.43 0.40 32.33
CA TRP A 1180 7.07 0.93 32.45
C TRP A 1180 6.98 2.09 33.44
N ASP A 1181 6.32 3.19 33.06
CA ASP A 1181 6.16 4.35 33.92
C ASP A 1181 4.93 4.28 34.84
N TYR A 1182 4.96 3.36 35.82
CA TYR A 1182 3.88 3.18 36.81
C TYR A 1182 3.45 4.47 37.52
N ARG A 1183 4.42 5.33 37.86
CA ARG A 1183 4.14 6.62 38.50
C ARG A 1183 3.24 7.48 37.61
N LYS A 1184 3.52 7.50 36.29
CA LYS A 1184 2.75 8.29 35.35
C LYS A 1184 1.38 7.68 35.07
N GLU A 1185 1.30 6.35 35.00
CA GLU A 1185 0.03 5.64 34.88
C GLU A 1185 -0.91 5.95 36.07
N ASP A 1186 -0.39 5.94 37.30
CA ASP A 1186 -1.18 6.27 38.50
C ASP A 1186 -1.61 7.76 38.51
N GLU A 1187 -0.71 8.68 38.14
CA GLU A 1187 -1.04 10.11 38.00
C GLU A 1187 -2.16 10.34 36.96
N ASP A 1188 -2.11 9.64 35.83
CA ASP A 1188 -3.11 9.74 34.77
C ASP A 1188 -4.47 9.20 35.21
N ARG A 1189 -4.46 8.10 35.97
CA ARG A 1189 -5.67 7.50 36.53
C ARG A 1189 -6.32 8.44 37.54
N GLU A 1190 -5.53 9.12 38.36
CA GLU A 1190 -6.00 10.17 39.26
C GLU A 1190 -6.53 11.39 38.49
N GLU A 1191 -5.83 11.84 37.45
CA GLU A 1191 -6.21 12.98 36.61
C GLU A 1191 -7.54 12.73 35.88
N LEU A 1192 -7.73 11.55 35.30
CA LEU A 1192 -8.99 11.14 34.67
C LEU A 1192 -10.13 11.09 35.71
N ARG A 1193 -9.86 10.52 36.89
CA ARG A 1193 -10.86 10.44 37.97
C ARG A 1193 -11.24 11.82 38.52
N GLU A 1194 -10.31 12.75 38.62
CA GLU A 1194 -10.60 14.14 39.01
C GLU A 1194 -11.32 14.90 37.89
N LYS A 1195 -11.00 14.66 36.62
CA LYS A 1195 -11.78 15.19 35.48
C LYS A 1195 -13.21 14.65 35.47
N ASP A 1196 -13.42 13.38 35.80
CA ASP A 1196 -14.75 12.78 35.95
C ASP A 1196 -15.53 13.35 37.15
N LYS A 1197 -14.86 13.67 38.26
CA LYS A 1197 -15.50 14.32 39.43
C LYS A 1197 -15.82 15.79 39.18
N SER A 1198 -14.88 16.54 38.62
CA SER A 1198 -14.98 17.99 38.37
C SER A 1198 -15.99 18.33 37.29
N THR A 1199 -16.18 17.45 36.31
CA THR A 1199 -17.24 17.62 35.31
C THR A 1199 -18.62 17.59 35.95
N GLY A 1200 -18.82 16.93 37.11
CA GLY A 1200 -19.92 17.11 38.10
C GLY A 1200 -21.36 16.92 37.62
N ARG A 1201 -21.58 17.02 36.31
CA ARG A 1201 -22.76 16.63 35.56
C ARG A 1201 -22.50 15.19 35.18
N ALA A 1202 -23.10 14.27 35.92
CA ALA A 1202 -23.42 12.99 35.32
C ALA A 1202 -24.08 13.31 33.97
N GLN A 1203 -23.43 12.94 32.88
CA GLN A 1203 -23.88 13.23 31.53
C GLN A 1203 -25.26 12.58 31.41
N ARG A 1204 -26.32 13.40 31.50
CA ARG A 1204 -27.68 12.88 31.55
C ARG A 1204 -27.98 12.29 30.19
N VAL A 1205 -28.05 10.97 30.10
CA VAL A 1205 -28.42 10.26 28.86
C VAL A 1205 -29.94 10.14 28.83
N VAL A 1206 -30.55 10.78 27.84
CA VAL A 1206 -31.98 10.57 27.54
C VAL A 1206 -32.06 9.46 26.51
N ASN A 1207 -32.85 8.42 26.78
CA ASN A 1207 -33.09 7.33 25.85
C ASN A 1207 -34.03 7.79 24.71
N HIS A 1208 -33.47 8.50 23.73
CA HIS A 1208 -34.17 8.99 22.55
C HIS A 1208 -33.21 8.99 21.35
N PRO A 1209 -33.62 8.56 20.14
CA PRO A 1209 -32.71 8.45 18.98
C PRO A 1209 -32.01 9.75 18.60
N LEU A 1210 -32.73 10.88 18.70
CA LEU A 1210 -32.21 12.23 18.42
C LEU A 1210 -31.43 12.84 19.60
N PHE A 1211 -31.29 12.14 20.73
CA PHE A 1211 -30.50 12.64 21.84
C PHE A 1211 -29.01 12.43 21.58
N LYS A 1212 -28.27 13.53 21.57
CA LYS A 1212 -26.80 13.53 21.53
C LYS A 1212 -26.29 14.37 22.69
N PRO A 1213 -25.27 13.94 23.42
CA PRO A 1213 -24.74 14.68 24.56
C PRO A 1213 -23.82 15.82 24.11
N PHE A 1214 -24.29 16.63 23.16
CA PHE A 1214 -23.56 17.73 22.56
C PHE A 1214 -23.71 19.02 23.37
N ASN A 1215 -22.69 19.87 23.33
CA ASN A 1215 -22.85 21.29 23.65
C ASN A 1215 -23.50 22.03 22.45
N SER A 1216 -23.67 23.35 22.52
CA SER A 1216 -24.28 24.11 21.42
C SER A 1216 -23.45 24.04 20.14
N THR A 1217 -22.13 24.19 20.23
CA THR A 1217 -21.21 24.21 19.08
C THR A 1217 -21.12 22.85 18.38
N GLN A 1218 -20.97 21.75 19.13
CA GLN A 1218 -20.99 20.39 18.60
C GLN A 1218 -22.31 20.05 17.90
N ALA A 1219 -23.43 20.57 18.40
CA ALA A 1219 -24.72 20.37 17.75
C ALA A 1219 -24.84 21.15 16.44
N GLU A 1220 -24.28 22.36 16.36
CA GLU A 1220 -24.23 23.15 15.11
C GLU A 1220 -23.30 22.51 14.08
N GLU A 1221 -22.14 22.00 14.51
CA GLU A 1221 -21.20 21.29 13.64
C GLU A 1221 -21.82 20.02 13.06
N TYR A 1222 -22.46 19.21 13.92
CA TYR A 1222 -23.16 17.99 13.50
C TYR A 1222 -24.34 18.28 12.56
N LEU A 1223 -25.12 19.33 12.84
CA LEU A 1223 -26.22 19.73 11.97
C LEU A 1223 -25.74 20.46 10.71
N GLY A 1224 -24.50 20.94 10.66
CA GLY A 1224 -23.94 21.68 9.53
C GLY A 1224 -24.05 20.91 8.23
N SER A 1225 -23.68 19.64 8.25
CA SER A 1225 -23.76 18.71 7.11
C SER A 1225 -25.16 18.12 6.86
N GLN A 1226 -26.14 18.39 7.74
CA GLN A 1226 -27.50 17.86 7.65
C GLN A 1226 -28.43 18.81 6.87
N PRO A 1227 -29.52 18.31 6.28
CA PRO A 1227 -30.51 19.17 5.62
C PRO A 1227 -31.24 20.08 6.62
N SER A 1228 -31.79 21.20 6.14
CA SER A 1228 -32.60 22.11 6.96
C SER A 1228 -33.84 21.40 7.53
N GLY A 1229 -34.16 21.67 8.80
CA GLY A 1229 -35.24 21.02 9.53
C GLY A 1229 -34.79 19.89 10.46
N GLU A 1230 -33.56 19.38 10.31
CA GLU A 1230 -33.03 18.32 11.19
C GLU A 1230 -32.79 18.80 12.63
N VAL A 1231 -32.91 17.86 13.57
CA VAL A 1231 -32.98 18.11 15.02
C VAL A 1231 -31.98 17.27 15.81
N VAL A 1232 -31.40 17.90 16.84
CA VAL A 1232 -30.69 17.22 17.92
C VAL A 1232 -31.26 17.67 19.27
N ILE A 1233 -31.59 16.70 20.11
CA ILE A 1233 -31.87 16.92 21.53
C ILE A 1233 -30.56 16.80 22.29
N ARG A 1234 -30.28 17.77 23.15
CA ARG A 1234 -29.06 17.81 23.95
C ARG A 1234 -29.32 18.30 25.38
N PRO A 1235 -28.40 18.03 26.32
CA PRO A 1235 -28.44 18.64 27.64
C PRO A 1235 -28.49 20.18 27.56
N SER A 1236 -29.32 20.79 28.39
CA SER A 1236 -29.36 22.25 28.52
C SER A 1236 -28.32 22.73 29.52
N SER A 1237 -27.72 23.89 29.24
CA SER A 1237 -26.87 24.59 30.20
C SER A 1237 -27.65 25.20 31.36
N LYS A 1238 -28.99 25.32 31.24
CA LYS A 1238 -29.87 25.96 32.23
C LYS A 1238 -30.21 25.09 33.44
N GLY A 1239 -29.76 23.84 33.48
CA GLY A 1239 -29.93 22.92 34.61
C GLY A 1239 -30.69 21.65 34.24
N ASN A 1240 -30.83 20.75 35.22
CA ASN A 1240 -31.38 19.41 35.00
C ASN A 1240 -32.85 19.41 34.60
N ASP A 1241 -33.61 20.47 34.90
CA ASP A 1241 -35.02 20.60 34.51
C ASP A 1241 -35.22 21.21 33.12
N HIS A 1242 -34.12 21.32 32.35
CA HIS A 1242 -34.15 21.82 30.99
C HIS A 1242 -33.49 20.85 30.01
N LEU A 1243 -34.12 20.70 28.84
CA LEU A 1243 -33.51 20.14 27.63
C LEU A 1243 -33.35 21.26 26.60
N ALA A 1244 -32.33 21.13 25.75
CA ALA A 1244 -32.17 22.02 24.61
C ALA A 1244 -32.41 21.21 23.33
N VAL A 1245 -33.32 21.68 22.48
CA VAL A 1245 -33.55 21.12 21.15
C VAL A 1245 -32.95 22.08 20.15
N THR A 1246 -31.87 21.67 19.49
CA THR A 1246 -31.20 22.46 18.46
C THR A 1246 -31.62 21.94 17.10
N TRP A 1247 -31.95 22.84 16.18
CA TRP A 1247 -32.33 22.46 14.83
C TRP A 1247 -31.82 23.46 13.80
N LYS A 1248 -31.60 22.97 12.57
CA LYS A 1248 -31.09 23.77 11.45
C LYS A 1248 -32.25 24.52 10.78
N VAL A 1249 -32.27 25.84 10.89
CA VAL A 1249 -33.29 26.69 10.24
C VAL A 1249 -32.93 26.90 8.77
N ALA A 1250 -31.67 27.22 8.51
CA ALA A 1250 -31.07 27.38 7.20
C ALA A 1250 -29.56 27.17 7.32
N ASP A 1251 -28.82 27.19 6.21
CA ASP A 1251 -27.36 27.09 6.26
C ASP A 1251 -26.74 28.22 7.09
N GLY A 1252 -25.93 27.85 8.06
CA GLY A 1252 -25.31 28.77 9.03
C GLY A 1252 -26.29 29.39 10.05
N VAL A 1253 -27.56 28.97 10.10
CA VAL A 1253 -28.57 29.51 11.02
C VAL A 1253 -29.22 28.38 11.81
N PHE A 1254 -28.85 28.27 13.09
CA PHE A 1254 -29.35 27.25 14.01
C PHE A 1254 -30.18 27.87 15.12
N GLN A 1255 -31.31 27.25 15.46
CA GLN A 1255 -32.16 27.70 16.56
C GLN A 1255 -32.05 26.73 17.74
N HIS A 1256 -31.71 27.24 18.92
CA HIS A 1256 -31.77 26.48 20.17
C HIS A 1256 -33.07 26.77 20.92
N VAL A 1257 -33.94 25.77 20.96
CA VAL A 1257 -35.21 25.81 21.68
C VAL A 1257 -34.98 25.28 23.10
N ASP A 1258 -35.28 26.12 24.08
CA ASP A 1258 -35.24 25.74 25.49
C ASP A 1258 -36.55 25.06 25.89
N VAL A 1259 -36.44 23.82 26.38
CA VAL A 1259 -37.56 22.98 26.80
C VAL A 1259 -37.52 22.84 28.31
N LEU A 1260 -38.50 23.45 29.00
CA LEU A 1260 -38.67 23.27 30.44
C LEU A 1260 -39.41 21.97 30.71
N GLU A 1261 -38.82 21.10 31.51
CA GLU A 1261 -39.39 19.82 31.92
C GLU A 1261 -40.10 19.93 33.26
N LEU A 1262 -41.34 19.46 33.30
CA LEU A 1262 -42.17 19.43 34.50
C LEU A 1262 -42.62 17.98 34.78
N GLN A 1263 -42.94 17.69 36.04
CA GLN A 1263 -43.41 16.37 36.49
C GLN A 1263 -42.42 15.23 36.19
N LYS A 1264 -41.14 15.44 36.53
CA LYS A 1264 -40.10 14.42 36.41
C LYS A 1264 -40.22 13.39 37.54
N GLU A 1265 -39.98 12.11 37.22
CA GLU A 1265 -39.95 11.04 38.22
C GLU A 1265 -38.66 11.07 39.06
N ASN A 1266 -37.53 11.44 38.44
CA ASN A 1266 -36.25 11.70 39.07
C ASN A 1266 -35.45 12.72 38.24
N GLU A 1267 -34.27 13.15 38.71
CA GLU A 1267 -33.47 14.19 38.04
C GLU A 1267 -32.98 13.80 36.64
N PHE A 1268 -32.90 12.49 36.33
CA PHE A 1268 -32.40 11.96 35.06
C PHE A 1268 -33.51 11.64 34.05
N ALA A 1269 -34.71 11.30 34.52
CA ALA A 1269 -35.88 10.98 33.71
C ALA A 1269 -36.37 12.21 32.95
N VAL A 1270 -36.93 12.00 31.75
CA VAL A 1270 -37.58 13.07 30.98
C VAL A 1270 -38.89 13.46 31.67
N GLY A 1271 -39.18 14.76 31.74
CA GLY A 1271 -40.43 15.26 32.31
C GLY A 1271 -41.65 14.82 31.50
N ARG A 1272 -42.74 14.45 32.18
CA ARG A 1272 -44.02 14.09 31.54
C ARG A 1272 -44.77 15.27 30.94
N VAL A 1273 -44.31 16.49 31.23
CA VAL A 1273 -44.88 17.72 30.68
C VAL A 1273 -43.72 18.61 30.23
N LEU A 1274 -43.60 18.80 28.92
CA LEU A 1274 -42.56 19.61 28.29
C LEU A 1274 -43.12 20.96 27.87
N ARG A 1275 -42.51 22.06 28.27
CA ARG A 1275 -43.01 23.41 27.98
C ARG A 1275 -42.00 24.22 27.19
N VAL A 1276 -42.45 24.77 26.06
CA VAL A 1276 -41.70 25.71 25.22
C VAL A 1276 -42.47 27.02 25.13
N GLY A 1277 -42.07 28.01 25.93
CA GLY A 1277 -42.78 29.28 26.06
C GLY A 1277 -44.24 29.08 26.51
N LYS A 1278 -45.19 29.32 25.61
CA LYS A 1278 -46.64 29.14 25.85
C LYS A 1278 -47.19 27.77 25.43
N TYR A 1279 -46.38 26.96 24.74
CA TYR A 1279 -46.77 25.64 24.24
C TYR A 1279 -46.38 24.56 25.24
N THR A 1280 -47.22 23.54 25.37
CA THR A 1280 -47.02 22.42 26.30
C THR A 1280 -47.24 21.11 25.55
N TYR A 1281 -46.35 20.15 25.75
CA TYR A 1281 -46.29 18.84 25.09
C TYR A 1281 -46.17 17.74 26.15
N GLN A 1282 -46.59 16.52 25.84
CA GLN A 1282 -46.57 15.36 26.74
C GLN A 1282 -45.25 14.60 26.66
N ASP A 1283 -44.64 14.55 25.48
CA ASP A 1283 -43.38 13.86 25.23
C ASP A 1283 -42.52 14.57 24.17
N LEU A 1284 -41.30 14.05 23.97
CA LEU A 1284 -40.31 14.62 23.06
C LEU A 1284 -40.73 14.47 21.59
N ASP A 1285 -41.40 13.39 21.22
CA ASP A 1285 -41.84 13.16 19.84
C ASP A 1285 -42.94 14.13 19.44
N GLU A 1286 -43.94 14.34 20.31
CA GLU A 1286 -44.99 15.36 20.15
C GLU A 1286 -44.36 16.76 20.04
N LEU A 1287 -43.39 17.09 20.90
CA LEU A 1287 -42.67 18.36 20.83
C LEU A 1287 -41.91 18.53 19.51
N ILE A 1288 -41.19 17.50 19.05
CA ILE A 1288 -40.43 17.56 17.81
C ILE A 1288 -41.38 17.74 16.62
N VAL A 1289 -42.47 16.99 16.56
CA VAL A 1289 -43.42 17.04 15.44
C VAL A 1289 -44.23 18.34 15.44
N ASP A 1290 -44.89 18.66 16.55
CA ASP A 1290 -45.86 19.76 16.64
C ASP A 1290 -45.23 21.11 16.96
N HIS A 1291 -43.96 21.15 17.42
CA HIS A 1291 -43.21 22.39 17.57
C HIS A 1291 -42.20 22.57 16.43
N VAL A 1292 -41.17 21.72 16.38
CA VAL A 1292 -39.98 21.98 15.56
C VAL A 1292 -40.26 21.70 14.10
N LYS A 1293 -40.75 20.51 13.74
CA LYS A 1293 -41.12 20.16 12.36
C LYS A 1293 -42.27 21.03 11.85
N ALA A 1294 -43.21 21.42 12.73
CA ALA A 1294 -44.26 22.38 12.38
C ALA A 1294 -43.71 23.78 12.03
N MET A 1295 -42.67 24.25 12.72
CA MET A 1295 -41.98 25.49 12.38
C MET A 1295 -41.10 25.34 11.14
N ALA A 1296 -40.36 24.23 11.00
CA ALA A 1296 -39.54 23.94 9.82
C ALA A 1296 -40.38 24.01 8.53
N LYS A 1297 -41.56 23.37 8.52
CA LYS A 1297 -42.50 23.46 7.39
C LYS A 1297 -42.92 24.90 7.06
N LYS A 1298 -43.06 25.78 8.07
CA LYS A 1298 -43.40 27.19 7.85
C LYS A 1298 -42.20 28.01 7.37
N VAL A 1299 -40.99 27.66 7.81
CA VAL A 1299 -39.74 28.20 7.27
C VAL A 1299 -39.63 27.86 5.79
N ASP A 1300 -39.80 26.59 5.42
CA ASP A 1300 -39.77 26.12 4.04
C ASP A 1300 -40.84 26.82 3.18
N GLU A 1301 -42.09 26.90 3.68
CA GLU A 1301 -43.19 27.59 3.00
C GLU A 1301 -42.84 29.06 2.68
N LEU A 1302 -42.16 29.75 3.60
CA LEU A 1302 -41.78 31.15 3.42
C LEU A 1302 -40.54 31.30 2.52
N MET A 1303 -39.57 30.39 2.62
CA MET A 1303 -38.36 30.39 1.79
C MET A 1303 -38.64 29.99 0.34
N GLN A 1304 -39.67 29.17 0.08
CA GLN A 1304 -40.13 28.80 -1.26
C GLN A 1304 -41.04 29.86 -1.90
N CYS A 1305 -41.44 30.90 -1.17
CA CYS A 1305 -42.27 31.96 -1.73
C CYS A 1305 -41.49 32.80 -2.76
N ASP A 1306 -42.12 33.14 -3.90
CA ASP A 1306 -41.55 34.04 -4.93
C ASP A 1306 -41.02 35.39 -4.42
N LYS A 1307 -41.43 35.79 -3.21
CA LYS A 1307 -41.03 37.05 -2.58
C LYS A 1307 -39.83 36.90 -1.64
N PHE A 1308 -39.32 35.70 -1.45
CA PHE A 1308 -38.16 35.45 -0.61
C PHE A 1308 -36.84 35.75 -1.36
N GLN A 1309 -35.88 36.33 -0.65
CA GLN A 1309 -34.53 36.60 -1.12
C GLN A 1309 -33.55 35.84 -0.23
N LYS A 1310 -32.67 35.05 -0.85
CA LYS A 1310 -31.64 34.25 -0.14
C LYS A 1310 -30.58 35.12 0.54
N GLY A 1311 -30.41 36.36 0.06
CA GLY A 1311 -29.39 37.28 0.53
C GLY A 1311 -29.66 37.90 1.90
N SER A 1312 -28.66 38.63 2.39
CA SER A 1312 -28.77 39.38 3.65
C SER A 1312 -29.84 40.48 3.57
N ARG A 1313 -30.22 41.03 4.73
CA ARG A 1313 -31.12 42.20 4.79
C ARG A 1313 -30.63 43.35 3.90
N ASN A 1314 -29.33 43.64 3.91
CA ASN A 1314 -28.75 44.72 3.13
C ASN A 1314 -28.86 44.48 1.61
N GLU A 1315 -28.64 43.24 1.17
CA GLU A 1315 -28.84 42.85 -0.23
C GLU A 1315 -30.31 42.97 -0.64
N THR A 1316 -31.23 42.57 0.24
CA THR A 1316 -32.67 42.70 -0.01
C THR A 1316 -33.10 44.16 -0.11
N GLU A 1317 -32.56 45.06 0.73
CA GLU A 1317 -32.82 46.50 0.66
C GLU A 1317 -32.28 47.13 -0.64
N LYS A 1318 -31.09 46.68 -1.10
CA LYS A 1318 -30.52 47.06 -2.39
C LYS A 1318 -31.40 46.57 -3.54
N TRP A 1319 -31.81 45.30 -3.53
CA TRP A 1319 -32.68 44.71 -4.54
C TRP A 1319 -34.02 45.45 -4.65
N LEU A 1320 -34.66 45.77 -3.53
CA LEU A 1320 -35.90 46.57 -3.50
C LEU A 1320 -35.70 47.96 -4.11
N THR A 1321 -34.53 48.57 -3.91
CA THR A 1321 -34.22 49.89 -4.49
C THR A 1321 -34.04 49.80 -6.00
N THR A 1322 -33.24 48.85 -6.49
CA THR A 1322 -33.03 48.60 -7.92
C THR A 1322 -34.35 48.26 -8.63
N TYR A 1323 -35.18 47.39 -8.03
CA TYR A 1323 -36.49 47.03 -8.59
C TYR A 1323 -37.43 48.25 -8.71
N MET A 1324 -37.41 49.13 -7.72
CA MET A 1324 -38.23 50.35 -7.69
C MET A 1324 -37.72 51.42 -8.65
N ASP A 1325 -36.41 51.53 -8.87
CA ASP A 1325 -35.85 52.42 -9.88
C ASP A 1325 -36.22 51.96 -11.29
N ALA A 1326 -36.30 50.65 -11.53
CA ALA A 1326 -36.83 50.08 -12.78
C ALA A 1326 -38.37 50.20 -12.90
N ASN A 1327 -39.10 50.24 -11.77
CA ASN A 1327 -40.57 50.31 -11.75
C ASN A 1327 -41.10 51.42 -10.82
N PRO A 1328 -40.90 52.72 -11.16
CA PRO A 1328 -41.15 53.83 -10.22
C PRO A 1328 -42.60 53.97 -9.73
N ASN A 1329 -43.56 53.48 -10.53
CA ASN A 1329 -45.00 53.58 -10.27
C ASN A 1329 -45.55 52.39 -9.46
N ARG A 1330 -44.70 51.46 -9.03
CA ARG A 1330 -45.10 50.30 -8.21
C ARG A 1330 -44.53 50.42 -6.81
N SER A 1331 -45.17 49.78 -5.83
CA SER A 1331 -44.61 49.49 -4.51
C SER A 1331 -44.24 48.02 -4.45
N THR A 1332 -43.10 47.67 -3.85
CA THR A 1332 -42.65 46.27 -3.74
C THR A 1332 -42.25 45.89 -2.33
N TYR A 1333 -42.27 44.59 -2.04
CA TYR A 1333 -41.85 44.01 -0.77
C TYR A 1333 -41.30 42.60 -0.99
N ALA A 1334 -40.35 42.21 -0.15
CA ALA A 1334 -39.66 40.93 -0.17
C ALA A 1334 -39.37 40.44 1.26
N PHE A 1335 -39.18 39.14 1.43
CA PHE A 1335 -38.75 38.51 2.66
C PHE A 1335 -37.27 38.14 2.60
N CYS A 1336 -36.57 38.21 3.73
CA CYS A 1336 -35.22 37.64 3.88
C CYS A 1336 -35.07 37.10 5.32
N ILE A 1337 -34.16 36.15 5.51
CA ILE A 1337 -33.94 35.53 6.83
C ILE A 1337 -33.20 36.49 7.77
N ASP A 1338 -33.54 36.47 9.07
CA ASP A 1338 -32.79 37.17 10.10
C ASP A 1338 -31.72 36.23 10.68
N THR A 1339 -30.49 36.33 10.18
CA THR A 1339 -29.37 35.50 10.64
C THR A 1339 -29.01 35.75 12.10
N LYS A 1340 -29.41 36.90 12.69
CA LYS A 1340 -29.13 37.23 14.10
C LYS A 1340 -30.19 36.65 15.05
N HIS A 1341 -31.39 36.37 14.56
CA HIS A 1341 -32.50 35.87 15.36
C HIS A 1341 -33.12 34.64 14.69
N PRO A 1342 -32.56 33.43 14.92
CA PRO A 1342 -33.04 32.19 14.34
C PRO A 1342 -34.56 32.00 14.55
N GLY A 1343 -35.29 31.72 13.47
CA GLY A 1343 -36.75 31.64 13.43
C GLY A 1343 -37.50 32.95 13.14
N TYR A 1344 -36.76 34.05 12.90
CA TYR A 1344 -37.30 35.33 12.44
C TYR A 1344 -36.91 35.61 10.99
N PHE A 1345 -37.79 36.34 10.31
CA PHE A 1345 -37.61 36.86 8.96
C PHE A 1345 -37.90 38.36 8.95
N PHE A 1346 -37.25 39.09 8.05
CA PHE A 1346 -37.61 40.48 7.77
C PHE A 1346 -38.55 40.54 6.55
N LEU A 1347 -39.71 41.16 6.73
CA LEU A 1347 -40.54 41.65 5.63
C LEU A 1347 -40.08 43.06 5.27
N CYS A 1348 -39.24 43.17 4.26
CA CYS A 1348 -38.69 44.42 3.74
C CYS A 1348 -39.61 45.00 2.67
N PHE A 1349 -39.95 46.28 2.73
CA PHE A 1349 -40.85 46.92 1.76
C PHE A 1349 -40.50 48.38 1.49
N LYS A 1350 -40.77 48.82 0.26
CA LYS A 1350 -40.57 50.20 -0.21
C LYS A 1350 -41.86 50.70 -0.88
N ALA A 1351 -42.43 51.78 -0.34
CA ALA A 1351 -43.76 52.27 -0.70
C ALA A 1351 -43.79 53.09 -1.99
N SER A 1352 -42.76 53.92 -2.17
CA SER A 1352 -42.53 54.76 -3.34
C SER A 1352 -41.03 54.91 -3.58
N ARG A 1353 -40.63 55.36 -4.77
CA ARG A 1353 -39.21 55.56 -5.13
C ARG A 1353 -38.43 56.37 -4.08
N ASN A 1354 -39.06 57.43 -3.54
CA ASN A 1354 -38.44 58.34 -2.56
C ASN A 1354 -38.63 57.90 -1.10
N SER A 1355 -39.39 56.83 -0.84
CA SER A 1355 -39.57 56.31 0.52
C SER A 1355 -38.34 55.51 0.99
N ARG A 1356 -38.06 55.53 2.30
CA ARG A 1356 -37.06 54.65 2.91
C ARG A 1356 -37.57 53.20 2.90
N VAL A 1357 -36.67 52.25 2.75
CA VAL A 1357 -37.01 50.83 2.92
C VAL A 1357 -37.31 50.59 4.41
N ASN A 1358 -38.45 49.98 4.69
CA ASN A 1358 -38.84 49.57 6.04
C ASN A 1358 -38.77 48.06 6.14
N ALA A 1359 -38.40 47.53 7.31
CA ALA A 1359 -38.37 46.11 7.58
C ALA A 1359 -39.22 45.80 8.82
N TRP A 1360 -40.18 44.90 8.68
CA TRP A 1360 -41.00 44.43 9.81
C TRP A 1360 -40.62 42.98 10.16
N PRO A 1361 -40.38 42.66 11.45
CA PRO A 1361 -40.04 41.31 11.85
C PRO A 1361 -41.28 40.40 11.75
N VAL A 1362 -41.10 39.26 11.11
CA VAL A 1362 -42.05 38.15 11.02
C VAL A 1362 -41.45 36.99 11.79
N ARG A 1363 -42.16 36.52 12.79
CA ARG A 1363 -41.73 35.39 13.61
C ARG A 1363 -42.44 34.13 13.15
N VAL A 1364 -41.69 33.05 12.96
CA VAL A 1364 -42.29 31.72 12.76
C VAL A 1364 -42.72 31.15 14.11
N ILE A 1365 -43.94 30.64 14.16
CA ILE A 1365 -44.48 29.91 15.31
C ILE A 1365 -45.05 28.58 14.84
N PRO A 1366 -45.28 27.62 15.74
CA PRO A 1366 -45.96 26.39 15.37
C PRO A 1366 -47.27 26.67 14.59
N HIS A 1367 -47.34 26.13 13.38
CA HIS A 1367 -48.46 26.24 12.44
C HIS A 1367 -48.86 27.65 11.92
N ALA A 1368 -48.10 28.71 12.20
CA ALA A 1368 -48.45 30.06 11.72
C ALA A 1368 -47.25 31.02 11.65
N PHE A 1369 -47.44 32.16 10.97
CA PHE A 1369 -46.55 33.31 11.01
C PHE A 1369 -47.13 34.40 11.91
N GLU A 1370 -46.30 35.05 12.72
CA GLU A 1370 -46.71 36.15 13.57
C GLU A 1370 -46.08 37.46 13.09
N LEU A 1371 -46.93 38.41 12.69
CA LEU A 1371 -46.53 39.77 12.31
C LEU A 1371 -47.31 40.76 13.18
N MET A 1372 -46.60 41.62 13.92
CA MET A 1372 -47.20 42.62 14.82
C MET A 1372 -48.25 42.00 15.78
N LYS A 1373 -47.92 40.87 16.40
CA LYS A 1373 -48.80 40.08 17.31
C LYS A 1373 -50.08 39.51 16.69
N SER A 1374 -50.23 39.59 15.36
CA SER A 1374 -51.32 38.94 14.63
C SER A 1374 -50.78 37.66 13.97
N GLN A 1375 -51.53 36.57 14.08
CA GLN A 1375 -51.14 35.27 13.53
C GLN A 1375 -51.80 35.05 12.16
N TYR A 1376 -51.02 34.51 11.24
CA TYR A 1376 -51.44 34.22 9.88
C TYR A 1376 -51.10 32.75 9.56
N PRO A 1377 -52.07 31.94 9.12
CA PRO A 1377 -51.86 30.50 8.95
C PRO A 1377 -50.91 30.16 7.80
N ASP A 1378 -50.87 30.97 6.75
CA ASP A 1378 -50.08 30.73 5.53
C ASP A 1378 -49.46 32.04 4.99
N VAL A 1379 -48.51 31.91 4.06
CA VAL A 1379 -47.80 33.06 3.48
C VAL A 1379 -48.74 34.00 2.73
N ARG A 1380 -49.84 33.50 2.14
CA ARG A 1380 -50.83 34.31 1.42
C ARG A 1380 -51.62 35.20 2.38
N ALA A 1381 -52.05 34.66 3.51
CA ALA A 1381 -52.69 35.36 4.61
C ALA A 1381 -51.73 36.37 5.25
N LEU A 1382 -50.45 36.00 5.44
CA LEU A 1382 -49.41 36.91 5.91
C LEU A 1382 -49.24 38.11 4.97
N CYS A 1383 -49.15 37.86 3.66
CA CYS A 1383 -49.05 38.92 2.64
C CYS A 1383 -50.27 39.84 2.62
N ASN A 1384 -51.48 39.28 2.69
CA ASN A 1384 -52.71 40.07 2.74
C ASN A 1384 -52.84 40.85 4.05
N GLY A 1385 -52.45 40.24 5.16
CA GLY A 1385 -52.35 40.84 6.48
C GLY A 1385 -51.39 42.02 6.50
N PHE A 1386 -50.20 41.87 5.90
CA PHE A 1386 -49.26 42.95 5.70
C PHE A 1386 -49.89 44.11 4.92
N LYS A 1387 -50.54 43.85 3.77
CA LYS A 1387 -51.17 44.90 2.96
C LYS A 1387 -52.25 45.67 3.73
N LEU A 1388 -53.12 44.96 4.45
CA LEU A 1388 -54.16 45.56 5.30
C LEU A 1388 -53.55 46.38 6.44
N ARG A 1389 -52.52 45.84 7.10
CA ARG A 1389 -51.81 46.53 8.19
C ARG A 1389 -51.09 47.77 7.69
N TYR A 1390 -50.40 47.68 6.56
CA TYR A 1390 -49.74 48.81 5.92
C TYR A 1390 -50.73 49.92 5.57
N GLN A 1391 -51.89 49.58 4.98
CA GLN A 1391 -52.97 50.55 4.74
C GLN A 1391 -53.49 51.17 6.05
N SER A 1392 -53.67 50.37 7.10
CA SER A 1392 -54.12 50.88 8.41
C SER A 1392 -53.11 51.82 9.07
N GLU A 1393 -51.82 51.53 8.96
CA GLU A 1393 -50.74 52.38 9.49
C GLU A 1393 -50.60 53.67 8.66
N MET A 1394 -50.78 53.60 7.33
CA MET A 1394 -50.85 54.78 6.48
C MET A 1394 -52.05 55.68 6.81
N LEU A 1395 -53.23 55.09 7.04
CA LEU A 1395 -54.42 55.82 7.48
C LEU A 1395 -54.21 56.47 8.86
N LYS A 1396 -53.60 55.77 9.81
CA LYS A 1396 -53.24 56.34 11.13
C LYS A 1396 -52.31 57.54 10.98
N GLN A 1397 -51.28 57.44 10.13
CA GLN A 1397 -50.35 58.56 9.87
C GLN A 1397 -51.06 59.75 9.22
N GLN A 1398 -52.04 59.53 8.34
CA GLN A 1398 -52.85 60.61 7.76
C GLN A 1398 -53.84 61.21 8.76
N SER A 1399 -54.45 60.40 9.63
CA SER A 1399 -55.39 60.89 10.66
C SER A 1399 -54.69 61.60 11.83
N GLY A 1400 -53.45 61.21 12.17
CA GLY A 1400 -52.66 61.85 13.23
C GLY A 1400 -52.03 63.19 12.83
N GLY A 1401 -52.26 63.64 11.58
CA GLY A 1401 -51.88 64.97 11.09
C GLY A 1401 -53.03 65.98 11.04
N ARG A 1402 -54.22 65.63 11.55
CA ARG A 1402 -55.30 66.58 11.87
C ARG A 1402 -55.47 66.66 13.38
#